data_AF-A0A7W9MT45-F1
#
_entry.id   AF-A0A7W9MT45-F1
#
_cell.length_a   1.000
_cell.length_b   1.000
_cell.length_c   1.000
_cell.angle_alpha   90.00
_cell.angle_beta   90.00
_cell.angle_gamma   90.00
#
_symmetry.space_group_name_H-M   'P 1'
#
loop_
_entity.id
_entity.type
_entity.pdbx_description
1 polymer ?
#
loop_
_entity_poly.entity_id
_entity_poly.type
_entity_poly.pdbx_seq_one_letter_code
_entity_poly.pdbx_strand_id
1 'polypeptide(L)'
;MSVRSRLLAGLLPATLLAGVLSTAPADAATMYPSGVGADLGATPTTLGVAPAAGADPAGLQTGTEQGRTYWRTNQAAGTDWFSFDVDRDYVDELTTDDVVVTVTYLDSGTGTLQLEYDAAAGPETSADDVTLKNTGQWQTGTFALADIEFTDRLGGADLRLSGSSDITVAGLRISTAGATVSLGASPLESGISARAGDRPENLKTGVQDGRPYWQTDRTAPAPGTNFFYLNVSDTYLYDNRGLVLVSVDYFDEGNGQFGLHYDSPGETIPERFKNSEVVTYGNTLTWKTHTFALPDAVMTNRSNGADFRIHIGDGAVDLKVAAVRVAKVAGALDVTEGLNDLIDEAARAHKAAREGIRDGQYPAGSRATLLAAIDDAREVAATPDVTDVQVKAALESLQSKLDAFTASIVDTNFAKAGTASASGGTGAANVNDGNHDTAWTVEGDAWLQLDLRKPRNVNDVRVEWAQAYSPDYTVQVSNDGRKFTTVGRTGSPGANQFSKTRFATTKARYVRVVMTGSPTYVVEELQLRESPVVVPQPKLVNAGEEGVVADFDATRYGADRSGRTDSTKDIQRALYACQDAGGGTVWLPSGKYLVKDTLEVHSFCTLRGEKAEGKNYGTVVVADLASGDDGPSLFRIGGSAGVIGVTTWYPRQSATQPVPYNYTFEIPGGAWIGNENYMMATVQDVTLLNSYRGIGISTMPNDRGNAPSSGQVHESSTIRNIRGTALFEGARAYNGADVGTWENVTFSNAYWSQAPAAFKPPSRAALDTWTRANGTGLVLGDLEWDQFHKITLSDYKVGIHVVAGQRAQFTGSFLEPDIRRTGTGVLVDVIDDRWGMTLAGGRVEGTQAIQNNARGYVKVTGTQLQGTQSGIIHQMSGVAPTYTQKPLPAPARKSLTVVDAPHGVGYLPAADATRTVQKALDKAGRNGGGIVYLPAGWYRISTHLSVPANVELRGASAVPNRDQGGASGGTVLHAFEGRGTTAPDTATALVTLNGAKSGVRGLRVFYPEQNPGVAEGIVAYPYAVRGKGSHTYVINAGFPNAWNGIDFTTHRNDHFVVRKVAGAFFDHAIAVGKSTGGRIEGVLSNGNAVTRIGYQQPYWMNEGSIFELVIDKYMRKQATIVTVDGATGLTLFNVFAYGFHDGLVVNDGQVDAFNLGTDNLGTDGYTVKVVKGDVEATNLARYNGATSTGPVTLHNVMVINVVQHAVSAQADGNGTVKVLGNESEPGTYEVGAQVTVTAAPASDNVFQNWTVNGEVVSTSASYTFTVTADQVLTAHFTTE
;
A
#
# COMPACT_ATOMS: atom_id res chain seq x y z
N MET A 1 24.69 60.29 10.88
CA MET A 1 26.16 60.34 11.05
C MET A 1 26.71 58.93 10.83
N SER A 2 27.48 58.74 9.75
CA SER A 2 28.72 57.92 9.57
C SER A 2 29.17 57.00 10.74
N VAL A 3 29.77 55.79 10.64
CA VAL A 3 30.29 54.86 9.60
C VAL A 3 30.74 53.54 10.31
N ARG A 4 30.48 52.38 9.67
CA ARG A 4 31.21 51.07 9.56
C ARG A 4 31.92 50.32 10.74
N SER A 5 31.51 49.03 10.88
CA SER A 5 32.22 47.75 10.60
C SER A 5 32.93 46.87 11.66
N ARG A 6 32.50 45.57 11.63
CA ARG A 6 33.19 44.25 11.70
C ARG A 6 33.17 43.39 13.00
N LEU A 7 32.51 42.23 12.85
CA LEU A 7 32.77 40.84 13.31
C LEU A 7 33.65 40.57 14.55
N LEU A 8 33.13 39.74 15.45
CA LEU A 8 33.87 38.58 15.97
C LEU A 8 32.90 37.45 16.38
N ALA A 9 33.23 36.24 15.92
CA ALA A 9 32.61 34.96 16.25
C ALA A 9 33.43 34.23 17.31
N GLY A 10 32.81 33.28 18.00
CA GLY A 10 33.44 32.04 18.43
C GLY A 10 33.81 31.89 19.90
N LEU A 11 33.34 30.76 20.45
CA LEU A 11 34.01 29.81 21.37
C LEU A 11 33.48 29.64 22.80
N LEU A 12 32.96 28.41 22.98
CA LEU A 12 33.14 27.43 24.09
C LEU A 12 32.00 27.26 25.13
N PRO A 13 31.82 26.05 25.72
CA PRO A 13 32.32 24.73 25.32
C PRO A 13 31.25 23.60 25.28
N ALA A 14 31.43 22.68 24.33
CA ALA A 14 30.98 21.30 24.42
C ALA A 14 32.05 20.50 25.18
N THR A 15 31.68 19.87 26.28
CA THR A 15 32.56 18.91 26.99
C THR A 15 31.76 17.78 27.61
N LEU A 16 32.21 16.56 27.28
CA LEU A 16 32.07 15.29 28.01
C LEU A 16 30.74 14.51 27.91
N LEU A 17 30.62 13.73 26.84
CA LEU A 17 30.43 12.27 26.95
C LEU A 17 31.24 11.60 25.81
N ALA A 18 32.56 11.53 25.98
CA ALA A 18 33.41 10.63 25.21
C ALA A 18 33.43 9.28 25.92
N GLY A 19 32.36 8.49 25.71
CA GLY A 19 32.56 7.05 25.64
C GLY A 19 33.21 6.80 24.29
N VAL A 20 34.41 6.22 24.29
CA VAL A 20 35.03 5.74 23.06
C VAL A 20 34.14 4.62 22.56
N LEU A 21 33.18 4.95 21.69
CA LEU A 21 32.62 3.98 20.75
C LEU A 21 33.80 3.65 19.85
N SER A 22 34.45 2.51 20.09
CA SER A 22 35.16 1.83 19.01
C SER A 22 34.16 1.73 17.87
N THR A 23 34.45 2.38 16.75
CA THR A 23 33.75 2.10 15.50
C THR A 23 33.86 0.59 15.30
N ALA A 24 32.73 -0.11 15.22
CA ALA A 24 32.78 -1.50 14.81
C ALA A 24 33.50 -1.55 13.45
N PRO A 25 34.43 -2.48 13.21
CA PRO A 25 34.95 -2.70 11.87
C PRO A 25 33.76 -3.01 10.94
N ALA A 26 33.84 -2.58 9.68
CA ALA A 26 32.82 -2.97 8.73
C ALA A 26 32.96 -4.47 8.44
N ASP A 27 31.85 -5.21 8.58
CA ASP A 27 31.86 -6.67 8.42
C ASP A 27 32.29 -7.06 6.98
N ALA A 28 33.18 -8.03 6.81
CA ALA A 28 33.70 -8.57 5.55
C ALA A 28 32.58 -9.23 4.73
N ALA A 29 31.52 -9.69 5.39
CA ALA A 29 30.29 -10.11 4.73
C ALA A 29 29.60 -8.96 3.96
N THR A 30 29.73 -7.71 4.44
CA THR A 30 29.25 -6.50 3.74
C THR A 30 30.19 -6.11 2.61
N MET A 31 31.48 -6.45 2.70
CA MET A 31 32.47 -6.19 1.65
C MET A 31 32.38 -7.18 0.48
N TYR A 32 32.15 -8.46 0.79
CA TYR A 32 32.07 -9.55 -0.17
C TYR A 32 30.69 -10.25 -0.09
N PRO A 33 29.59 -9.57 -0.44
CA PRO A 33 28.23 -10.09 -0.26
C PRO A 33 27.95 -11.38 -1.07
N SER A 34 28.72 -11.60 -2.13
CA SER A 34 28.66 -12.81 -2.99
C SER A 34 29.81 -13.80 -2.72
N GLY A 35 30.61 -13.55 -1.67
CA GLY A 35 31.83 -14.30 -1.35
C GLY A 35 33.07 -13.84 -2.12
N VAL A 36 34.16 -14.58 -1.93
CA VAL A 36 35.48 -14.34 -2.53
C VAL A 36 35.79 -15.38 -3.61
N GLY A 37 36.79 -15.15 -4.46
CA GLY A 37 37.14 -16.15 -5.47
C GLY A 37 38.19 -15.73 -6.48
N ALA A 38 38.40 -16.63 -7.45
CA ALA A 38 39.31 -16.43 -8.56
C ALA A 38 38.72 -16.98 -9.87
N ASP A 39 38.80 -16.20 -10.94
CA ASP A 39 38.59 -16.64 -12.32
C ASP A 39 39.94 -16.93 -12.97
N LEU A 40 40.11 -18.16 -13.44
CA LEU A 40 41.39 -18.68 -13.88
C LEU A 40 41.60 -18.48 -15.39
N GLY A 41 42.83 -18.11 -15.74
CA GLY A 41 43.23 -17.81 -17.12
C GLY A 41 44.70 -17.41 -17.19
N ALA A 42 45.17 -16.94 -18.34
CA ALA A 42 46.56 -16.51 -18.49
C ALA A 42 46.94 -15.38 -17.51
N THR A 43 45.97 -14.51 -17.20
CA THR A 43 46.03 -13.54 -16.11
C THR A 43 44.76 -13.73 -15.27
N PRO A 44 44.83 -14.40 -14.11
CA PRO A 44 43.67 -14.61 -13.26
C PRO A 44 43.06 -13.29 -12.79
N THR A 45 41.73 -13.23 -12.71
CA THR A 45 41.01 -12.18 -11.97
C THR A 45 40.73 -12.71 -10.57
N THR A 46 41.02 -11.92 -9.54
CA THR A 46 40.96 -12.36 -8.14
C THR A 46 40.22 -11.35 -7.28
N LEU A 47 39.54 -11.84 -6.25
CA LEU A 47 38.85 -11.07 -5.22
C LEU A 47 38.98 -11.85 -3.93
N GLY A 48 39.84 -11.42 -3.01
CA GLY A 48 40.05 -12.09 -1.73
C GLY A 48 40.57 -13.54 -1.80
N VAL A 49 41.02 -14.00 -2.98
CA VAL A 49 41.61 -15.34 -3.17
C VAL A 49 42.77 -15.28 -4.15
N ALA A 50 43.95 -15.71 -3.72
CA ALA A 50 45.14 -15.81 -4.56
C ALA A 50 45.36 -17.26 -5.05
N PRO A 51 45.20 -17.55 -6.35
CA PRO A 51 45.42 -18.89 -6.91
C PRO A 51 46.89 -19.11 -7.27
N ALA A 52 47.39 -20.33 -7.06
CA ALA A 52 48.70 -20.79 -7.52
C ALA A 52 48.66 -22.25 -8.02
N ALA A 53 49.60 -22.61 -8.90
CA ALA A 53 49.67 -23.93 -9.51
C ALA A 53 50.78 -24.79 -8.92
N GLY A 54 50.45 -25.58 -7.89
CA GLY A 54 51.25 -26.71 -7.41
C GLY A 54 52.73 -26.43 -7.05
N ALA A 55 53.49 -27.51 -6.92
CA ALA A 55 54.93 -27.44 -6.65
C ALA A 55 55.78 -27.15 -7.91
N ASP A 56 55.25 -27.44 -9.11
CA ASP A 56 55.87 -27.07 -10.39
C ASP A 56 54.89 -26.24 -11.26
N PRO A 57 54.92 -24.91 -11.15
CA PRO A 57 54.06 -24.03 -11.94
C PRO A 57 54.34 -24.05 -13.45
N ALA A 58 55.50 -24.56 -13.88
CA ALA A 58 55.87 -24.56 -15.30
C ALA A 58 55.06 -25.57 -16.13
N GLY A 59 54.44 -26.56 -15.49
CA GLY A 59 53.55 -27.54 -16.13
C GLY A 59 52.10 -27.08 -16.27
N LEU A 60 51.72 -25.92 -15.70
CA LEU A 60 50.38 -25.36 -15.79
C LEU A 60 49.95 -25.10 -17.24
N GLN A 61 48.81 -25.64 -17.63
CA GLN A 61 48.23 -25.37 -18.95
C GLN A 61 47.10 -24.33 -18.82
N THR A 62 47.15 -23.27 -19.62
CA THR A 62 46.10 -22.25 -19.67
C THR A 62 45.52 -22.16 -21.07
N GLY A 63 44.21 -21.91 -21.20
CA GLY A 63 43.58 -21.74 -22.49
C GLY A 63 42.15 -21.21 -22.39
N THR A 64 41.41 -21.31 -23.50
CA THR A 64 39.98 -21.02 -23.56
C THR A 64 39.26 -22.22 -24.15
N GLU A 65 38.21 -22.70 -23.48
CA GLU A 65 37.38 -23.82 -23.93
C GLU A 65 35.90 -23.44 -23.77
N GLN A 66 35.11 -23.62 -24.82
CA GLN A 66 33.68 -23.24 -24.86
C GLN A 66 33.41 -21.80 -24.37
N GLY A 67 34.32 -20.87 -24.67
CA GLY A 67 34.20 -19.45 -24.32
C GLY A 67 34.63 -19.09 -22.89
N ARG A 68 35.13 -20.03 -22.09
CA ARG A 68 35.66 -19.78 -20.73
C ARG A 68 37.17 -19.97 -20.69
N THR A 69 37.89 -19.07 -20.02
CA THR A 69 39.32 -19.28 -19.73
C THR A 69 39.50 -20.31 -18.62
N TYR A 70 40.65 -20.99 -18.60
CA TYR A 70 40.89 -22.05 -17.63
C TYR A 70 42.36 -22.23 -17.26
N TRP A 71 42.57 -22.91 -16.14
CA TRP A 71 43.79 -23.61 -15.75
C TRP A 71 43.55 -25.13 -15.82
N ARG A 72 44.54 -25.88 -16.30
CA ARG A 72 44.53 -27.34 -16.37
C ARG A 72 45.80 -27.89 -15.75
N THR A 73 45.64 -28.89 -14.87
CA THR A 73 46.75 -29.61 -14.26
C THR A 73 47.49 -30.44 -15.31
N ASN A 74 48.74 -30.78 -15.02
CA ASN A 74 49.52 -31.70 -15.84
C ASN A 74 50.32 -32.59 -14.88
N GLN A 75 49.67 -33.65 -14.42
CA GLN A 75 50.24 -34.56 -13.44
C GLN A 75 51.53 -35.22 -13.97
N ALA A 76 51.61 -35.46 -15.28
CA ALA A 76 52.83 -35.96 -15.91
C ALA A 76 54.02 -34.99 -15.85
N ALA A 77 53.77 -33.69 -15.66
CA ALA A 77 54.77 -32.65 -15.47
C ALA A 77 54.90 -32.19 -14.00
N GLY A 78 54.23 -32.85 -13.05
CA GLY A 78 54.32 -32.52 -11.62
C GLY A 78 53.45 -31.35 -11.15
N THR A 79 52.51 -30.87 -11.99
CA THR A 79 51.50 -29.88 -11.60
C THR A 79 50.22 -30.61 -11.18
N ASP A 80 50.24 -31.23 -10.00
CA ASP A 80 49.20 -32.19 -9.57
C ASP A 80 47.94 -31.53 -8.97
N TRP A 81 48.03 -30.28 -8.51
CA TRP A 81 46.94 -29.55 -7.86
C TRP A 81 47.04 -28.03 -8.07
N PHE A 82 45.95 -27.32 -7.75
CA PHE A 82 45.91 -25.87 -7.57
C PHE A 82 45.77 -25.53 -6.09
N SER A 83 46.43 -24.47 -5.62
CA SER A 83 46.28 -23.94 -4.28
C SER A 83 45.58 -22.59 -4.31
N PHE A 84 44.77 -22.31 -3.30
CA PHE A 84 44.06 -21.04 -3.15
C PHE A 84 44.27 -20.53 -1.73
N ASP A 85 44.85 -19.35 -1.64
CA ASP A 85 45.12 -18.64 -0.39
C ASP A 85 44.03 -17.58 -0.21
N VAL A 86 43.33 -17.60 0.92
CA VAL A 86 42.15 -16.76 1.16
C VAL A 86 42.57 -15.55 1.98
N ASP A 87 42.08 -14.37 1.60
CA ASP A 87 42.42 -13.14 2.31
C ASP A 87 42.02 -13.23 3.79
N ARG A 88 42.98 -12.94 4.67
CA ARG A 88 42.82 -13.04 6.11
C ARG A 88 41.70 -12.14 6.64
N ASP A 89 41.48 -10.99 6.02
CA ASP A 89 40.39 -10.08 6.38
C ASP A 89 39.01 -10.72 6.11
N TYR A 90 38.89 -11.60 5.12
CA TYR A 90 37.67 -12.37 4.88
C TYR A 90 37.52 -13.50 5.90
N VAL A 91 38.61 -14.19 6.22
CA VAL A 91 38.63 -15.35 7.14
C VAL A 91 38.33 -14.97 8.59
N ASP A 92 38.97 -13.93 9.11
CA ASP A 92 38.85 -13.51 10.52
C ASP A 92 37.42 -13.08 10.90
N GLU A 93 36.60 -12.82 9.90
CA GLU A 93 35.22 -12.34 10.04
C GLU A 93 34.17 -13.42 9.74
N LEU A 94 34.59 -14.62 9.36
CA LEU A 94 33.70 -15.78 9.26
C LEU A 94 33.25 -16.20 10.66
N THR A 95 32.00 -15.89 11.00
CA THR A 95 31.37 -16.28 12.27
C THR A 95 30.63 -17.62 12.20
N THR A 96 30.73 -18.31 11.05
CA THR A 96 30.06 -19.58 10.76
C THR A 96 31.01 -20.59 10.14
N ASP A 97 30.80 -21.86 10.48
CA ASP A 97 31.46 -23.01 9.84
C ASP A 97 30.79 -23.39 8.50
N ASP A 98 29.70 -22.73 8.11
CA ASP A 98 28.93 -23.02 6.90
C ASP A 98 29.55 -22.38 5.64
N VAL A 99 30.78 -22.80 5.32
CA VAL A 99 31.51 -22.36 4.13
C VAL A 99 31.27 -23.33 2.98
N VAL A 100 30.89 -22.80 1.83
CA VAL A 100 30.70 -23.59 0.61
C VAL A 100 31.67 -23.12 -0.46
N VAL A 101 32.50 -24.05 -0.94
CA VAL A 101 33.39 -23.82 -2.07
C VAL A 101 32.70 -24.33 -3.33
N THR A 102 32.54 -23.47 -4.33
CA THR A 102 32.07 -23.87 -5.65
C THR A 102 33.18 -23.78 -6.68
N VAL A 103 33.29 -24.81 -7.51
CA VAL A 103 34.33 -24.93 -8.52
C VAL A 103 33.66 -25.08 -9.88
N THR A 104 33.96 -24.17 -10.80
CA THR A 104 33.55 -24.33 -12.20
C THR A 104 34.60 -25.16 -12.93
N TYR A 105 34.25 -26.39 -13.31
CA TYR A 105 35.17 -27.33 -13.96
C TYR A 105 34.59 -27.87 -15.27
N LEU A 106 35.47 -28.28 -16.20
CA LEU A 106 35.04 -28.97 -17.42
C LEU A 106 34.87 -30.45 -17.07
N ASP A 107 33.64 -30.96 -17.15
CA ASP A 107 33.32 -32.33 -16.80
C ASP A 107 33.72 -33.31 -17.91
N SER A 108 35.02 -33.58 -18.00
CA SER A 108 35.62 -34.51 -18.96
C SER A 108 36.34 -35.65 -18.22
N GLY A 109 36.06 -36.90 -18.59
CA GLY A 109 36.63 -38.09 -17.95
C GLY A 109 35.71 -38.73 -16.90
N THR A 110 36.22 -39.75 -16.20
CA THR A 110 35.46 -40.59 -15.24
C THR A 110 36.07 -40.60 -13.82
N GLY A 111 36.87 -39.58 -13.50
CA GLY A 111 37.56 -39.43 -12.21
C GLY A 111 36.77 -38.65 -11.16
N THR A 112 37.46 -38.14 -10.15
CA THR A 112 36.91 -37.24 -9.11
C THR A 112 37.63 -35.91 -9.08
N LEU A 113 36.91 -34.87 -8.66
CA LEU A 113 37.46 -33.58 -8.23
C LEU A 113 37.50 -33.60 -6.70
N GLN A 114 38.68 -33.31 -6.13
CA GLN A 114 38.99 -33.50 -4.71
C GLN A 114 39.47 -32.18 -4.12
N LEU A 115 38.98 -31.83 -2.93
CA LEU A 115 39.32 -30.59 -2.25
C LEU A 115 39.85 -30.90 -0.85
N GLU A 116 41.09 -30.47 -0.57
CA GLU A 116 41.70 -30.45 0.76
C GLU A 116 41.68 -29.01 1.30
N TYR A 117 41.54 -28.84 2.61
CA TYR A 117 41.44 -27.53 3.24
C TYR A 117 42.03 -27.49 4.66
N ASP A 118 42.41 -26.28 5.10
CA ASP A 118 42.93 -26.02 6.44
C ASP A 118 41.80 -25.93 7.47
N ALA A 119 41.58 -27.02 8.20
CA ALA A 119 40.56 -27.15 9.24
C ALA A 119 41.18 -27.21 10.66
N ALA A 120 40.40 -26.91 11.69
CA ALA A 120 40.79 -27.02 13.10
C ALA A 120 41.31 -28.41 13.47
N ALA A 121 40.74 -29.46 12.87
CA ALA A 121 41.17 -30.84 13.07
C ALA A 121 42.54 -31.15 12.46
N GLY A 122 42.95 -30.41 11.42
CA GLY A 122 44.23 -30.56 10.75
C GLY A 122 44.27 -29.84 9.39
N PRO A 123 45.48 -29.49 8.90
CA PRO A 123 45.66 -28.63 7.73
C PRO A 123 45.39 -29.29 6.37
N GLU A 124 45.23 -30.62 6.33
CA GLU A 124 44.99 -31.41 5.11
C GLU A 124 43.67 -32.19 5.26
N THR A 125 42.59 -31.52 5.65
CA THR A 125 41.28 -32.15 5.79
C THR A 125 40.61 -32.25 4.42
N SER A 126 40.08 -33.43 4.07
CA SER A 126 39.41 -33.64 2.77
C SER A 126 37.89 -33.38 2.86
N ALA A 127 37.35 -32.66 1.89
CA ALA A 127 35.90 -32.57 1.66
C ALA A 127 35.39 -33.79 0.87
N ASP A 128 34.07 -33.94 0.76
CA ASP A 128 33.47 -35.00 -0.06
C ASP A 128 33.79 -34.79 -1.55
N ASP A 129 34.28 -35.84 -2.20
CA ASP A 129 34.68 -35.84 -3.62
C ASP A 129 33.49 -35.56 -4.56
N VAL A 130 33.71 -34.73 -5.58
CA VAL A 130 32.76 -34.55 -6.69
C VAL A 130 33.10 -35.54 -7.81
N THR A 131 32.19 -36.46 -8.11
CA THR A 131 32.38 -37.46 -9.18
C THR A 131 32.12 -36.87 -10.57
N LEU A 132 33.06 -37.05 -11.50
CA LEU A 132 32.93 -36.63 -12.89
C LEU A 132 32.00 -37.55 -13.68
N LYS A 133 31.09 -36.96 -14.46
CA LYS A 133 30.06 -37.67 -15.24
C LYS A 133 30.37 -37.70 -16.74
N ASN A 134 31.49 -37.10 -17.16
CA ASN A 134 31.94 -37.03 -18.55
C ASN A 134 30.93 -36.36 -19.50
N THR A 135 30.21 -35.34 -19.04
CA THR A 135 29.20 -34.64 -19.87
C THR A 135 29.82 -33.81 -21.00
N GLY A 136 31.12 -33.49 -20.91
CA GLY A 136 31.83 -32.65 -21.88
C GLY A 136 31.39 -31.18 -21.86
N GLN A 137 30.70 -30.75 -20.80
CA GLN A 137 30.22 -29.39 -20.59
C GLN A 137 30.84 -28.82 -19.31
N TRP A 138 30.87 -27.51 -19.19
CA TRP A 138 31.20 -26.85 -17.93
C TRP A 138 30.13 -27.15 -16.88
N GLN A 139 30.55 -27.64 -15.71
CA GLN A 139 29.71 -27.95 -14.57
C GLN A 139 30.19 -27.16 -13.34
N THR A 140 29.34 -27.10 -12.31
CA THR A 140 29.70 -26.55 -11.01
C THR A 140 29.74 -27.69 -9.99
N GLY A 141 30.91 -27.88 -9.36
CA GLY A 141 31.08 -28.75 -8.20
C GLY A 141 30.92 -27.94 -6.92
N THR A 142 30.41 -28.56 -5.87
CA THR A 142 30.14 -27.91 -4.59
C THR A 142 30.75 -28.73 -3.47
N PHE A 143 31.52 -28.09 -2.60
CA PHE A 143 32.15 -28.68 -1.43
C PHE A 143 31.68 -27.91 -0.20
N ALA A 144 30.98 -28.59 0.70
CA ALA A 144 30.66 -28.05 2.01
C ALA A 144 31.86 -28.30 2.93
N LEU A 145 32.34 -27.25 3.58
CA LEU A 145 33.42 -27.31 4.55
C LEU A 145 32.82 -27.23 5.96
N ALA A 146 33.54 -27.77 6.93
CA ALA A 146 33.20 -27.69 8.35
C ALA A 146 34.47 -27.51 9.17
N ASP A 147 34.37 -26.92 10.37
CA ASP A 147 35.49 -26.71 11.28
C ASP A 147 36.69 -26.00 10.62
N ILE A 148 36.46 -24.98 9.78
CA ILE A 148 37.55 -24.30 9.06
C ILE A 148 38.45 -23.46 9.98
N GLU A 149 39.75 -23.36 9.67
CA GLU A 149 40.67 -22.42 10.35
C GLU A 149 41.35 -21.44 9.37
N PHE A 150 41.66 -21.89 8.14
CA PHE A 150 42.28 -21.08 7.07
C PHE A 150 43.45 -20.22 7.60
N THR A 151 44.44 -20.90 8.19
CA THR A 151 45.63 -20.32 8.84
C THR A 151 46.92 -20.56 8.04
N ASP A 152 46.79 -20.72 6.72
CA ASP A 152 47.88 -20.94 5.77
C ASP A 152 48.71 -22.22 6.01
N ARG A 153 48.18 -23.18 6.79
CA ARG A 153 48.94 -24.37 7.19
C ARG A 153 49.05 -25.43 6.07
N LEU A 154 48.36 -25.23 4.95
CA LEU A 154 48.42 -26.09 3.76
C LEU A 154 49.52 -25.62 2.78
N GLY A 155 50.72 -25.36 3.31
CA GLY A 155 51.86 -24.93 2.50
C GLY A 155 51.80 -23.46 2.04
N GLY A 156 51.21 -22.58 2.84
CA GLY A 156 51.02 -21.16 2.51
C GLY A 156 49.75 -20.87 1.72
N ALA A 157 48.75 -21.76 1.80
CA ALA A 157 47.43 -21.62 1.21
C ALA A 157 46.40 -22.23 2.17
N ASP A 158 45.11 -22.05 1.87
CA ASP A 158 44.00 -22.57 2.69
C ASP A 158 43.24 -23.72 2.03
N LEU A 159 43.21 -23.74 0.69
CA LEU A 159 42.55 -24.77 -0.10
C LEU A 159 43.51 -25.38 -1.11
N ARG A 160 43.39 -26.68 -1.34
CA ARG A 160 44.03 -27.40 -2.44
C ARG A 160 43.00 -28.18 -3.24
N LEU A 161 42.92 -27.89 -4.54
CA LEU A 161 42.04 -28.57 -5.49
C LEU A 161 42.85 -29.50 -6.39
N SER A 162 42.50 -30.77 -6.41
CA SER A 162 43.14 -31.80 -7.22
C SER A 162 42.10 -32.72 -7.86
N GLY A 163 42.55 -33.71 -8.62
CA GLY A 163 41.68 -34.77 -9.11
C GLY A 163 42.42 -36.07 -9.32
N SER A 164 41.66 -37.16 -9.42
CA SER A 164 42.22 -38.50 -9.69
C SER A 164 42.88 -38.62 -11.08
N SER A 165 42.74 -37.59 -11.93
CA SER A 165 43.37 -37.38 -13.23
C SER A 165 43.46 -35.86 -13.48
N ASP A 166 44.05 -35.44 -14.59
CA ASP A 166 44.13 -34.01 -14.91
C ASP A 166 42.76 -33.31 -14.92
N ILE A 167 42.63 -32.23 -14.17
CA ILE A 167 41.41 -31.42 -14.04
C ILE A 167 41.54 -30.12 -14.84
N THR A 168 40.42 -29.60 -15.32
CA THR A 168 40.34 -28.31 -16.04
C THR A 168 39.34 -27.41 -15.31
N VAL A 169 39.82 -26.29 -14.78
CA VAL A 169 39.06 -25.42 -13.87
C VAL A 169 39.05 -24.00 -14.41
N ALA A 170 37.86 -23.41 -14.53
CA ALA A 170 37.67 -22.03 -14.98
C ALA A 170 37.64 -21.03 -13.82
N GLY A 171 37.25 -21.47 -12.62
CA GLY A 171 37.19 -20.58 -11.47
C GLY A 171 36.74 -21.30 -10.21
N LEU A 172 37.02 -20.64 -9.08
CA LEU A 172 36.62 -21.07 -7.74
C LEU A 172 35.95 -19.89 -7.02
N ARG A 173 34.89 -20.17 -6.27
CA ARG A 173 34.24 -19.23 -5.34
C ARG A 173 34.17 -19.84 -3.96
N ILE A 174 34.35 -19.02 -2.95
CA ILE A 174 34.16 -19.34 -1.54
C ILE A 174 33.04 -18.44 -1.05
N SER A 175 31.90 -19.03 -0.72
CA SER A 175 30.71 -18.31 -0.31
C SER A 175 30.26 -18.83 1.05
N THR A 176 29.78 -17.92 1.89
CA THR A 176 29.15 -18.24 3.18
C THR A 176 27.67 -17.95 3.12
N ALA A 177 26.90 -18.58 4.01
CA ALA A 177 25.47 -18.31 4.13
C ALA A 177 25.23 -16.87 4.60
N GLY A 178 24.66 -16.03 3.72
CA GLY A 178 24.30 -14.65 4.06
C GLY A 178 22.87 -14.50 4.60
N ALA A 179 22.01 -15.48 4.36
CA ALA A 179 20.67 -15.54 4.96
C ALA A 179 20.43 -16.93 5.57
N THR A 180 19.90 -16.97 6.79
CA THR A 180 19.67 -18.20 7.53
C THR A 180 18.34 -18.17 8.29
N VAL A 181 17.81 -19.36 8.58
CA VAL A 181 16.75 -19.54 9.58
C VAL A 181 17.01 -20.84 10.33
N SER A 182 17.00 -20.75 11.66
CA SER A 182 16.92 -21.93 12.52
C SER A 182 15.46 -22.15 12.92
N LEU A 183 14.91 -23.31 12.58
CA LEU A 183 13.51 -23.65 12.79
C LEU A 183 13.28 -24.21 14.19
N GLY A 184 12.04 -24.09 14.67
CA GLY A 184 11.64 -24.52 16.01
C GLY A 184 10.28 -23.98 16.40
N ALA A 185 9.86 -24.19 17.65
CA ALA A 185 8.61 -23.60 18.16
C ALA A 185 8.59 -22.07 18.04
N SER A 186 9.76 -21.44 18.10
CA SER A 186 10.00 -20.04 17.75
C SER A 186 11.22 -19.99 16.83
N PRO A 187 11.03 -19.88 15.49
CA PRO A 187 12.14 -19.78 14.56
C PRO A 187 13.04 -18.58 14.86
N LEU A 188 14.34 -18.76 14.69
CA LEU A 188 15.33 -17.68 14.72
C LEU A 188 15.63 -17.32 13.27
N GLU A 189 14.96 -16.27 12.78
CA GLU A 189 15.05 -15.78 11.41
C GLU A 189 16.18 -14.75 11.29
N SER A 190 17.07 -14.94 10.32
CA SER A 190 18.16 -14.01 10.00
C SER A 190 18.27 -13.87 8.49
N GLY A 191 17.42 -13.01 7.91
CA GLY A 191 17.36 -12.81 6.45
C GLY A 191 16.55 -13.86 5.69
N ILE A 192 15.96 -14.85 6.38
CA ILE A 192 14.96 -15.76 5.82
C ILE A 192 13.75 -15.79 6.75
N SER A 193 12.57 -15.46 6.23
CA SER A 193 11.31 -15.69 6.92
C SER A 193 10.68 -17.02 6.51
N ALA A 194 10.17 -17.78 7.48
CA ALA A 194 9.66 -19.12 7.27
C ALA A 194 8.15 -19.21 7.56
N ARG A 195 7.41 -19.87 6.67
CA ARG A 195 5.98 -20.15 6.86
C ARG A 195 5.67 -21.63 6.63
N ALA A 196 5.01 -22.25 7.60
CA ALA A 196 4.61 -23.64 7.54
C ALA A 196 3.30 -23.83 6.78
N GLY A 197 3.39 -24.23 5.50
CA GLY A 197 2.23 -24.57 4.68
C GLY A 197 1.20 -23.45 4.54
N ASP A 198 -0.01 -23.84 4.12
CA ASP A 198 -1.17 -22.94 4.04
C ASP A 198 -1.98 -22.92 5.36
N ARG A 199 -1.66 -23.83 6.30
CA ARG A 199 -2.26 -23.99 7.63
C ARG A 199 -1.19 -24.21 8.71
N PRO A 200 -0.58 -23.13 9.24
CA PRO A 200 0.52 -23.23 10.19
C PRO A 200 0.12 -23.87 11.53
N GLU A 201 -1.17 -23.91 11.87
CA GLU A 201 -1.68 -24.57 13.07
C GLU A 201 -1.42 -26.08 13.12
N ASN A 202 -1.14 -26.72 11.97
CA ASN A 202 -0.82 -28.13 11.87
C ASN A 202 0.69 -28.42 11.88
N LEU A 203 1.52 -27.39 12.06
CA LEU A 203 2.97 -27.56 12.13
C LEU A 203 3.35 -28.38 13.37
N LYS A 204 4.14 -29.44 13.16
CA LYS A 204 4.80 -30.17 14.25
C LYS A 204 6.16 -29.56 14.50
N THR A 205 6.46 -29.22 15.75
CA THR A 205 7.78 -28.77 16.18
C THR A 205 8.31 -29.64 17.30
N GLY A 206 9.63 -29.79 17.39
CA GLY A 206 10.26 -30.54 18.48
C GLY A 206 11.73 -30.19 18.64
N VAL A 207 12.41 -30.93 19.50
CA VAL A 207 13.88 -30.89 19.67
C VAL A 207 14.38 -32.33 19.54
N GLN A 208 15.37 -32.54 18.66
CA GLN A 208 16.02 -33.84 18.44
C GLN A 208 17.53 -33.63 18.49
N ASP A 209 18.20 -34.36 19.38
CA ASP A 209 19.66 -34.25 19.62
C ASP A 209 20.11 -32.81 19.91
N GLY A 210 19.31 -32.08 20.69
CA GLY A 210 19.56 -30.68 21.05
C GLY A 210 19.25 -29.66 19.96
N ARG A 211 18.84 -30.09 18.76
CA ARG A 211 18.45 -29.19 17.65
C ARG A 211 16.94 -29.05 17.56
N PRO A 212 16.39 -27.82 17.64
CA PRO A 212 14.98 -27.59 17.37
C PRO A 212 14.66 -27.84 15.89
N TYR A 213 13.42 -28.23 15.57
CA TYR A 213 13.02 -28.55 14.20
C TYR A 213 11.54 -28.28 13.92
N TRP A 214 11.24 -28.16 12.62
CA TRP A 214 9.90 -28.29 12.04
C TRP A 214 9.75 -29.64 11.36
N GLN A 215 8.57 -30.24 11.46
CA GLN A 215 8.23 -31.51 10.80
C GLN A 215 6.96 -31.36 9.97
N THR A 216 6.99 -31.90 8.75
CA THR A 216 5.80 -31.96 7.89
C THR A 216 4.73 -32.85 8.53
N ASP A 217 3.47 -32.65 8.14
CA ASP A 217 2.37 -33.51 8.60
C ASP A 217 1.41 -33.85 7.46
N ARG A 218 1.70 -34.96 6.77
CA ARG A 218 0.82 -35.49 5.73
C ARG A 218 -0.51 -36.02 6.26
N THR A 219 -0.61 -36.31 7.56
CA THR A 219 -1.80 -36.90 8.17
C THR A 219 -2.85 -35.86 8.55
N ALA A 220 -2.49 -34.57 8.52
CA ALA A 220 -3.40 -33.46 8.78
C ALA A 220 -4.48 -33.32 7.68
N PRO A 221 -5.71 -32.91 8.01
CA PRO A 221 -6.77 -32.68 7.02
C PRO A 221 -6.35 -31.66 5.96
N ALA A 222 -6.67 -31.94 4.69
CA ALA A 222 -6.27 -31.09 3.58
C ALA A 222 -6.78 -29.62 3.73
N PRO A 223 -5.94 -28.62 3.38
CA PRO A 223 -4.54 -28.76 2.98
C PRO A 223 -3.63 -29.06 4.20
N GLY A 224 -2.86 -30.16 4.14
CA GLY A 224 -1.90 -30.54 5.18
C GLY A 224 -0.58 -29.78 5.05
N THR A 225 0.29 -29.86 6.07
CA THR A 225 1.61 -29.19 6.10
C THR A 225 2.64 -29.98 5.28
N ASN A 226 2.48 -29.96 3.96
CA ASN A 226 3.34 -30.70 3.01
C ASN A 226 4.49 -29.84 2.45
N PHE A 227 4.46 -28.53 2.71
CA PHE A 227 5.45 -27.57 2.24
C PHE A 227 5.93 -26.69 3.40
N PHE A 228 7.21 -26.33 3.36
CA PHE A 228 7.73 -25.19 4.12
C PHE A 228 8.09 -24.10 3.12
N TYR A 229 7.50 -22.92 3.28
CA TYR A 229 7.74 -21.76 2.44
C TYR A 229 8.83 -20.90 3.08
N LEU A 230 9.81 -20.49 2.29
CA LEU A 230 10.96 -19.69 2.73
C LEU A 230 11.05 -18.45 1.85
N ASN A 231 11.04 -17.28 2.46
CA ASN A 231 11.22 -15.99 1.79
C ASN A 231 12.53 -15.37 2.26
N VAL A 232 13.49 -15.27 1.36
CA VAL A 232 14.75 -14.58 1.58
C VAL A 232 14.45 -13.08 1.62
N SER A 233 15.26 -12.31 2.35
CA SER A 233 15.12 -10.86 2.35
C SER A 233 15.45 -10.32 0.96
N ASP A 234 14.54 -9.53 0.37
CA ASP A 234 14.77 -8.85 -0.90
C ASP A 234 15.99 -7.92 -0.87
N THR A 235 16.39 -7.47 0.32
CA THR A 235 17.61 -6.66 0.53
C THR A 235 18.89 -7.48 0.39
N TYR A 236 18.82 -8.81 0.54
CA TYR A 236 19.95 -9.71 0.35
C TYR A 236 19.93 -10.30 -1.07
N LEU A 237 18.78 -10.76 -1.55
CA LEU A 237 18.68 -11.40 -2.85
C LEU A 237 17.29 -11.20 -3.47
N TYR A 238 17.21 -10.42 -4.55
CA TYR A 238 16.00 -10.21 -5.35
C TYR A 238 16.37 -10.04 -6.83
N ASP A 239 15.54 -10.60 -7.71
CA ASP A 239 15.74 -10.61 -9.17
C ASP A 239 17.12 -11.14 -9.61
N ASN A 240 17.68 -12.07 -8.84
CA ASN A 240 18.99 -12.63 -9.10
C ASN A 240 19.03 -13.40 -10.44
N ARG A 241 20.22 -13.44 -11.06
CA ARG A 241 20.47 -14.16 -12.33
C ARG A 241 21.67 -15.11 -12.24
N GLY A 242 22.35 -15.15 -11.09
CA GLY A 242 23.48 -16.02 -10.82
C GLY A 242 23.09 -17.28 -10.05
N LEU A 243 24.11 -18.07 -9.70
CA LEU A 243 23.94 -19.27 -8.89
C LEU A 243 23.56 -18.91 -7.44
N VAL A 244 22.55 -19.61 -6.92
CA VAL A 244 22.16 -19.56 -5.50
C VAL A 244 22.32 -20.94 -4.89
N LEU A 245 22.88 -21.00 -3.70
CA LEU A 245 23.01 -22.23 -2.93
C LEU A 245 21.98 -22.23 -1.81
N VAL A 246 21.24 -23.33 -1.67
CA VAL A 246 20.28 -23.53 -0.56
C VAL A 246 20.68 -24.78 0.22
N SER A 247 21.17 -24.61 1.44
CA SER A 247 21.51 -25.70 2.34
C SER A 247 20.35 -25.99 3.29
N VAL A 248 19.98 -27.26 3.44
CA VAL A 248 18.89 -27.73 4.30
C VAL A 248 19.44 -28.76 5.29
N ASP A 249 19.34 -28.46 6.59
CA ASP A 249 19.66 -29.39 7.67
C ASP A 249 18.43 -30.26 7.96
N TYR A 250 18.50 -31.54 7.61
CA TYR A 250 17.41 -32.50 7.76
C TYR A 250 17.81 -33.69 8.64
N PHE A 251 16.83 -34.31 9.28
CA PHE A 251 17.05 -35.54 10.05
C PHE A 251 16.84 -36.76 9.16
N ASP A 252 17.88 -37.61 9.02
CA ASP A 252 17.87 -38.77 8.11
C ASP A 252 17.10 -39.96 8.73
N GLU A 253 15.77 -39.92 8.65
CA GLU A 253 14.85 -40.89 9.27
C GLU A 253 13.75 -41.39 8.31
N GLY A 254 13.57 -42.72 8.25
CA GLY A 254 12.42 -43.37 7.64
C GLY A 254 12.51 -43.68 6.14
N ASN A 255 13.62 -43.35 5.47
CA ASN A 255 13.85 -43.54 4.04
C ASN A 255 12.93 -42.70 3.14
N GLY A 256 12.96 -41.38 3.33
CA GLY A 256 12.11 -40.42 2.60
C GLY A 256 12.81 -39.74 1.42
N GLN A 257 12.13 -38.74 0.86
CA GLN A 257 12.68 -37.85 -0.15
C GLN A 257 12.24 -36.40 0.06
N PHE A 258 13.01 -35.44 -0.44
CA PHE A 258 12.61 -34.04 -0.49
C PHE A 258 13.29 -33.27 -1.63
N GLY A 259 12.74 -32.12 -2.00
CA GLY A 259 13.27 -31.21 -3.01
C GLY A 259 12.72 -29.79 -2.83
N LEU A 260 13.09 -28.89 -3.74
CA LEU A 260 12.67 -27.49 -3.74
C LEU A 260 11.82 -27.18 -4.99
N HIS A 261 10.77 -26.39 -4.80
CA HIS A 261 10.21 -25.57 -5.88
C HIS A 261 10.71 -24.14 -5.68
N TYR A 262 11.45 -23.59 -6.64
CA TYR A 262 12.05 -22.27 -6.53
C TYR A 262 11.59 -21.32 -7.65
N ASP A 263 11.57 -20.02 -7.34
CA ASP A 263 11.27 -18.94 -8.27
C ASP A 263 12.37 -18.80 -9.34
N SER A 264 12.03 -18.92 -10.62
CA SER A 264 12.98 -18.91 -11.74
C SER A 264 12.52 -18.01 -12.89
N PRO A 265 13.36 -17.67 -13.89
CA PRO A 265 13.14 -16.55 -14.80
C PRO A 265 11.95 -16.70 -15.79
N GLY A 266 11.27 -17.85 -15.78
CA GLY A 266 10.13 -18.09 -16.67
C GLY A 266 8.89 -17.27 -16.31
N GLU A 267 8.17 -16.81 -17.32
CA GLU A 267 6.97 -15.97 -17.15
C GLU A 267 5.66 -16.78 -17.12
N THR A 268 5.71 -18.08 -17.41
CA THR A 268 4.54 -18.98 -17.41
C THR A 268 4.73 -20.17 -16.49
N ILE A 269 3.66 -20.76 -15.96
CA ILE A 269 3.76 -22.04 -15.22
C ILE A 269 3.93 -23.17 -16.26
N PRO A 270 4.91 -24.09 -16.10
CA PRO A 270 5.76 -24.29 -14.92
C PRO A 270 7.12 -23.55 -14.96
N GLU A 271 7.49 -22.88 -16.04
CA GLU A 271 8.79 -22.19 -16.16
C GLU A 271 9.04 -21.15 -15.06
N ARG A 272 8.00 -20.60 -14.45
CA ARG A 272 8.07 -19.69 -13.29
C ARG A 272 8.51 -20.39 -12.00
N PHE A 273 8.17 -21.68 -11.84
CA PHE A 273 8.49 -22.49 -10.66
C PHE A 273 9.19 -23.77 -11.06
N LYS A 274 10.52 -23.77 -10.98
CA LYS A 274 11.33 -24.95 -11.33
C LYS A 274 11.51 -25.87 -10.12
N ASN A 275 11.64 -27.16 -10.43
CA ASN A 275 12.05 -28.16 -9.45
C ASN A 275 13.57 -28.15 -9.33
N SER A 276 14.10 -28.28 -8.12
CA SER A 276 15.47 -28.74 -7.91
C SER A 276 15.60 -30.24 -8.21
N GLU A 277 16.81 -30.79 -8.01
CA GLU A 277 16.95 -32.23 -7.83
C GLU A 277 16.16 -32.74 -6.60
N VAL A 278 15.87 -34.04 -6.57
CA VAL A 278 15.22 -34.70 -5.44
C VAL A 278 16.26 -35.49 -4.65
N VAL A 279 16.37 -35.18 -3.36
CA VAL A 279 17.23 -35.86 -2.40
C VAL A 279 16.47 -37.06 -1.85
N THR A 280 17.04 -38.26 -2.01
CA THR A 280 16.57 -39.46 -1.30
C THR A 280 17.47 -39.70 -0.10
N TYR A 281 16.89 -39.81 1.08
CA TYR A 281 17.61 -40.08 2.32
C TYR A 281 17.21 -41.44 2.90
N GLY A 282 18.01 -41.95 3.81
CA GLY A 282 17.86 -43.28 4.40
C GLY A 282 17.25 -43.22 5.80
N ASN A 283 17.87 -43.95 6.73
CA ASN A 283 17.43 -44.03 8.12
C ASN A 283 18.64 -44.13 9.06
N THR A 284 19.64 -43.26 8.87
CA THR A 284 20.84 -43.26 9.72
C THR A 284 20.60 -42.68 11.10
N LEU A 285 19.45 -42.01 11.32
CA LEU A 285 19.07 -41.36 12.57
C LEU A 285 20.08 -40.30 13.02
N THR A 286 20.63 -39.58 12.05
CA THR A 286 21.58 -38.49 12.26
C THR A 286 21.13 -37.26 11.48
N TRP A 287 21.44 -36.07 12.00
CA TRP A 287 21.31 -34.83 11.23
C TRP A 287 22.30 -34.84 10.05
N LYS A 288 21.83 -34.42 8.88
CA LYS A 288 22.59 -34.27 7.65
C LYS A 288 22.25 -32.94 7.00
N THR A 289 23.15 -32.45 6.15
CA THR A 289 22.93 -31.26 5.35
C THR A 289 22.98 -31.62 3.89
N HIS A 290 22.04 -31.11 3.10
CA HIS A 290 22.11 -31.16 1.64
C HIS A 290 22.12 -29.74 1.08
N THR A 291 22.98 -29.46 0.10
CA THR A 291 23.08 -28.15 -0.54
C THR A 291 22.60 -28.25 -1.99
N PHE A 292 21.52 -27.54 -2.31
CA PHE A 292 21.01 -27.41 -3.66
C PHE A 292 21.72 -26.28 -4.40
N ALA A 293 22.27 -26.56 -5.58
CA ALA A 293 22.79 -25.56 -6.50
C ALA A 293 21.68 -25.13 -7.49
N LEU A 294 21.18 -23.91 -7.35
CA LEU A 294 20.10 -23.36 -8.17
C LEU A 294 20.66 -22.36 -9.19
N PRO A 295 20.83 -22.75 -10.46
CA PRO A 295 21.64 -21.98 -11.43
C PRO A 295 21.00 -20.66 -11.89
N ASP A 296 19.70 -20.49 -11.68
CA ASP A 296 18.92 -19.37 -12.20
C ASP A 296 17.82 -18.90 -11.24
N ALA A 297 17.98 -19.11 -9.93
CA ALA A 297 16.97 -18.70 -8.95
C ALA A 297 16.87 -17.17 -8.87
N VAL A 298 15.69 -16.63 -9.15
CA VAL A 298 15.46 -15.17 -9.19
C VAL A 298 15.01 -14.58 -7.86
N MET A 299 14.36 -15.38 -7.02
CA MET A 299 13.88 -14.98 -5.69
C MET A 299 13.10 -13.65 -5.69
N THR A 300 11.97 -13.63 -6.40
CA THR A 300 11.09 -12.46 -6.51
C THR A 300 9.76 -12.68 -5.78
N ASN A 301 9.76 -13.52 -4.75
CA ASN A 301 8.61 -13.84 -3.91
C ASN A 301 7.43 -14.49 -4.66
N ARG A 302 7.64 -15.05 -5.87
CA ARG A 302 6.54 -15.54 -6.71
C ARG A 302 5.99 -16.89 -6.27
N SER A 303 6.68 -17.65 -5.42
CA SER A 303 6.27 -19.00 -4.96
C SER A 303 5.26 -18.94 -3.81
N ASN A 304 4.02 -18.55 -4.10
CA ASN A 304 2.96 -18.29 -3.10
C ASN A 304 3.36 -17.24 -2.04
N GLY A 305 4.00 -16.15 -2.48
CA GLY A 305 4.51 -15.12 -1.58
C GLY A 305 5.75 -15.57 -0.79
N ALA A 306 6.52 -16.49 -1.36
CA ALA A 306 7.81 -16.99 -0.88
C ALA A 306 8.77 -17.09 -2.08
N ASP A 307 10.08 -17.23 -1.84
CA ASP A 307 11.08 -17.38 -2.91
C ASP A 307 11.25 -18.83 -3.34
N PHE A 308 11.21 -19.74 -2.37
CA PHE A 308 11.17 -21.16 -2.63
C PHE A 308 10.40 -21.89 -1.53
N ARG A 309 10.08 -23.16 -1.80
CA ARG A 309 9.45 -24.03 -0.83
C ARG A 309 10.06 -25.42 -0.85
N ILE A 310 10.28 -25.97 0.33
CA ILE A 310 10.70 -27.37 0.52
C ILE A 310 9.46 -28.25 0.36
N HIS A 311 9.55 -29.29 -0.46
CA HIS A 311 8.50 -30.29 -0.66
C HIS A 311 9.03 -31.70 -0.45
N ILE A 312 8.17 -32.60 0.03
CA ILE A 312 8.50 -34.02 0.27
C ILE A 312 8.18 -34.93 -0.94
N GLY A 313 7.68 -34.35 -2.04
CA GLY A 313 7.32 -35.08 -3.27
C GLY A 313 6.33 -36.23 -3.01
N ASP A 314 6.54 -37.35 -3.70
CA ASP A 314 5.78 -38.61 -3.55
C ASP A 314 6.26 -39.48 -2.36
N GLY A 315 7.14 -38.96 -1.50
CA GLY A 315 7.69 -39.72 -0.37
C GLY A 315 6.63 -40.09 0.66
N ALA A 316 6.73 -41.29 1.23
CA ALA A 316 5.77 -41.81 2.22
C ALA A 316 6.03 -41.34 3.67
N VAL A 317 7.10 -40.57 3.90
CA VAL A 317 7.60 -40.20 5.24
C VAL A 317 7.68 -38.69 5.39
N ASP A 318 7.31 -38.19 6.57
CA ASP A 318 7.42 -36.78 6.93
C ASP A 318 8.87 -36.35 7.14
N LEU A 319 9.22 -35.14 6.70
CA LEU A 319 10.56 -34.57 6.78
C LEU A 319 10.70 -33.70 8.03
N LYS A 320 11.80 -33.86 8.77
CA LYS A 320 12.23 -32.95 9.84
C LYS A 320 13.35 -32.03 9.33
N VAL A 321 13.18 -30.72 9.50
CA VAL A 321 14.14 -29.69 9.10
C VAL A 321 14.50 -28.81 10.30
N ALA A 322 15.78 -28.68 10.60
CA ALA A 322 16.29 -27.86 11.70
C ALA A 322 16.69 -26.46 11.26
N ALA A 323 17.29 -26.32 10.07
CA ALA A 323 17.75 -25.04 9.58
C ALA A 323 17.77 -24.99 8.05
N VAL A 324 17.63 -23.79 7.51
CA VAL A 324 17.81 -23.48 6.09
C VAL A 324 18.75 -22.31 5.95
N ARG A 325 19.68 -22.40 4.99
CA ARG A 325 20.69 -21.36 4.74
C ARG A 325 20.78 -21.08 3.24
N VAL A 326 20.95 -19.81 2.89
CA VAL A 326 21.07 -19.36 1.51
C VAL A 326 22.37 -18.58 1.33
N ALA A 327 23.14 -18.96 0.32
CA ALA A 327 24.35 -18.26 -0.08
C ALA A 327 24.24 -17.80 -1.55
N LYS A 328 24.54 -16.52 -1.77
CA LYS A 328 24.74 -15.94 -3.11
C LYS A 328 26.15 -16.27 -3.59
N VAL A 329 26.28 -16.72 -4.85
CA VAL A 329 27.58 -17.02 -5.45
C VAL A 329 27.88 -16.03 -6.57
N ALA A 330 29.05 -15.37 -6.49
CA ALA A 330 29.47 -14.37 -7.46
C ALA A 330 29.60 -14.96 -8.87
N GLY A 331 28.73 -14.54 -9.81
CA GLY A 331 28.85 -14.90 -11.22
C GLY A 331 30.07 -14.27 -11.91
N ALA A 332 30.45 -13.07 -11.47
CA ALA A 332 31.67 -12.36 -11.82
C ALA A 332 32.23 -11.69 -10.56
N LEU A 333 33.55 -11.56 -10.47
CA LEU A 333 34.20 -10.91 -9.33
C LEU A 333 34.16 -9.39 -9.50
N ASP A 334 33.50 -8.68 -8.58
CA ASP A 334 33.39 -7.22 -8.55
C ASP A 334 33.76 -6.70 -7.16
N VAL A 335 34.91 -6.02 -7.06
CA VAL A 335 35.41 -5.42 -5.81
C VAL A 335 34.47 -4.33 -5.27
N THR A 336 33.60 -3.75 -6.10
CA THR A 336 32.72 -2.63 -5.70
C THR A 336 31.33 -3.07 -5.25
N GLU A 337 30.97 -4.35 -5.39
CA GLU A 337 29.62 -4.86 -5.12
C GLU A 337 29.12 -4.45 -3.72
N GLY A 338 29.88 -4.80 -2.68
CA GLY A 338 29.52 -4.46 -1.29
C GLY A 338 29.42 -2.96 -1.01
N LEU A 339 30.29 -2.15 -1.62
CA LEU A 339 30.24 -0.69 -1.49
C LEU A 339 29.00 -0.12 -2.19
N ASN A 340 28.63 -0.63 -3.36
CA ASN A 340 27.41 -0.23 -4.07
C ASN A 340 26.15 -0.60 -3.29
N ASP A 341 26.10 -1.81 -2.69
CA ASP A 341 25.00 -2.25 -1.84
C ASP A 341 24.82 -1.31 -0.62
N LEU A 342 25.93 -0.94 0.04
CA LEU A 342 25.91 0.00 1.16
C LEU A 342 25.56 1.43 0.72
N ILE A 343 26.03 1.89 -0.45
CA ILE A 343 25.61 3.17 -1.05
C ILE A 343 24.09 3.18 -1.22
N ASP A 344 23.51 2.09 -1.72
CA ASP A 344 22.08 1.99 -1.94
C ASP A 344 21.30 1.95 -0.62
N GLU A 345 21.79 1.26 0.40
CA GLU A 345 21.21 1.28 1.74
C GLU A 345 21.25 2.70 2.34
N ALA A 346 22.41 3.33 2.35
CA ALA A 346 22.59 4.68 2.88
C ALA A 346 21.73 5.70 2.10
N ALA A 347 21.62 5.56 0.78
CA ALA A 347 20.76 6.40 -0.04
C ALA A 347 19.28 6.22 0.30
N ARG A 348 18.82 4.98 0.57
CA ARG A 348 17.46 4.70 1.06
C ARG A 348 17.22 5.36 2.42
N ALA A 349 18.13 5.19 3.38
CA ALA A 349 18.04 5.82 4.70
C ALA A 349 18.01 7.36 4.60
N HIS A 350 18.87 7.96 3.79
CA HIS A 350 18.92 9.40 3.55
C HIS A 350 17.63 9.94 2.90
N LYS A 351 17.02 9.18 1.97
CA LYS A 351 15.77 9.52 1.27
C LYS A 351 14.56 9.47 2.22
N ALA A 352 14.52 8.47 3.08
CA ALA A 352 13.49 8.27 4.10
C ALA A 352 13.54 9.33 5.23
N ALA A 353 14.74 9.80 5.56
CA ALA A 353 14.95 10.63 6.73
C ALA A 353 14.33 12.02 6.65
N ARG A 354 13.94 12.52 7.83
CA ARG A 354 13.42 13.87 8.04
C ARG A 354 14.18 14.56 9.14
N GLU A 355 14.61 15.78 8.90
CA GLU A 355 15.28 16.55 9.96
C GLU A 355 14.28 17.30 10.83
N GLY A 356 14.46 17.24 12.14
CA GLY A 356 13.64 17.94 13.12
C GLY A 356 13.87 17.48 14.56
N ILE A 357 12.81 17.50 15.36
CA ILE A 357 12.86 17.26 16.81
C ILE A 357 11.76 16.30 17.28
N ARG A 358 11.02 15.67 16.36
CA ARG A 358 9.93 14.73 16.66
C ARG A 358 10.45 13.30 16.61
N ASP A 359 9.69 12.38 17.21
CA ASP A 359 9.93 10.94 17.10
C ASP A 359 10.14 10.52 15.64
N GLY A 360 11.19 9.73 15.39
CA GLY A 360 11.53 9.23 14.06
C GLY A 360 12.24 10.23 13.14
N GLN A 361 12.41 11.48 13.56
CA GLN A 361 13.19 12.48 12.84
C GLN A 361 14.67 12.42 13.24
N TYR A 362 15.51 13.13 12.50
CA TYR A 362 16.95 13.22 12.73
C TYR A 362 17.36 14.68 13.04
N PRO A 363 18.47 14.91 13.74
CA PRO A 363 18.95 16.25 14.03
C PRO A 363 19.24 17.07 12.75
N ALA A 364 19.04 18.38 12.80
CA ALA A 364 19.34 19.25 11.66
C ALA A 364 20.80 19.14 11.20
N GLY A 365 21.04 18.96 9.91
CA GLY A 365 22.36 18.75 9.30
C GLY A 365 22.81 17.28 9.18
N SER A 366 22.09 16.34 9.80
CA SER A 366 22.44 14.91 9.70
C SER A 366 22.31 14.37 8.28
N ARG A 367 21.28 14.81 7.52
CA ARG A 367 21.06 14.36 6.14
C ARG A 367 22.19 14.83 5.23
N ALA A 368 22.57 16.10 5.35
CA ALA A 368 23.68 16.65 4.57
C ALA A 368 25.00 15.92 4.87
N THR A 369 25.21 15.49 6.12
CA THR A 369 26.40 14.71 6.51
C THR A 369 26.40 13.33 5.89
N LEU A 370 25.26 12.62 5.90
CA LEU A 370 25.14 11.30 5.27
C LEU A 370 25.25 11.38 3.74
N LEU A 371 24.62 12.38 3.12
CA LEU A 371 24.69 12.59 1.67
C LEU A 371 26.14 12.80 1.19
N ALA A 372 26.93 13.59 1.91
CA ALA A 372 28.34 13.78 1.58
C ALA A 372 29.11 12.46 1.59
N ALA A 373 28.87 11.60 2.58
CA ALA A 373 29.51 10.29 2.66
C ALA A 373 29.08 9.35 1.52
N ILE A 374 27.79 9.40 1.13
CA ILE A 374 27.28 8.65 -0.02
C ILE A 374 27.95 9.10 -1.31
N ASP A 375 28.07 10.42 -1.52
CA ASP A 375 28.69 10.97 -2.73
C ASP A 375 30.19 10.66 -2.79
N ASP A 376 30.92 10.72 -1.67
CA ASP A 376 32.33 10.31 -1.57
C ASP A 376 32.50 8.82 -1.93
N ALA A 377 31.61 7.95 -1.42
CA ALA A 377 31.62 6.51 -1.72
C ALA A 377 31.34 6.22 -3.20
N ARG A 378 30.39 6.94 -3.82
CA ARG A 378 30.09 6.83 -5.26
C ARG A 378 31.27 7.23 -6.14
N GLU A 379 32.03 8.24 -5.74
CA GLU A 379 33.23 8.65 -6.46
C GLU A 379 34.29 7.53 -6.46
N VAL A 380 34.47 6.86 -5.33
CA VAL A 380 35.36 5.69 -5.24
C VAL A 380 34.85 4.54 -6.10
N ALA A 381 33.58 4.17 -6.00
CA ALA A 381 33.00 3.08 -6.79
C ALA A 381 33.06 3.32 -8.31
N ALA A 382 33.03 4.58 -8.76
CA ALA A 382 33.13 4.95 -10.16
C ALA A 382 34.58 5.02 -10.70
N THR A 383 35.58 4.79 -9.86
CA THR A 383 37.00 4.87 -10.26
C THR A 383 37.38 3.66 -11.13
N PRO A 384 37.90 3.86 -12.36
CA PRO A 384 38.40 2.75 -13.17
C PRO A 384 39.51 1.99 -12.46
N ASP A 385 39.46 0.66 -12.50
CA ASP A 385 40.44 -0.24 -11.87
C ASP A 385 40.65 0.01 -10.36
N VAL A 386 39.59 0.44 -9.65
CA VAL A 386 39.61 0.65 -8.19
C VAL A 386 40.08 -0.61 -7.46
N THR A 387 40.92 -0.43 -6.44
CA THR A 387 41.45 -1.57 -5.66
C THR A 387 40.54 -1.90 -4.48
N ASP A 388 40.58 -3.15 -4.03
CA ASP A 388 40.00 -3.64 -2.77
C ASP A 388 40.31 -2.72 -1.56
N VAL A 389 41.55 -2.27 -1.39
CA VAL A 389 41.97 -1.36 -0.30
C VAL A 389 41.21 -0.02 -0.35
N GLN A 390 40.99 0.52 -1.55
CA GLN A 390 40.27 1.79 -1.73
C GLN A 390 38.77 1.61 -1.44
N VAL A 391 38.18 0.51 -1.92
CA VAL A 391 36.79 0.16 -1.64
C VAL A 391 36.58 -0.05 -0.14
N LYS A 392 37.44 -0.83 0.53
CA LYS A 392 37.37 -1.09 1.98
C LYS A 392 37.33 0.19 2.79
N ALA A 393 38.24 1.12 2.52
CA ALA A 393 38.29 2.40 3.22
C ALA A 393 37.01 3.25 2.99
N ALA A 394 36.46 3.24 1.78
CA ALA A 394 35.21 3.94 1.47
C ALA A 394 34.00 3.30 2.17
N LEU A 395 33.96 1.97 2.21
CA LEU A 395 32.91 1.18 2.86
C LEU A 395 32.89 1.44 4.37
N GLU A 396 34.03 1.33 5.05
CA GLU A 396 34.16 1.64 6.49
C GLU A 396 33.72 3.07 6.82
N SER A 397 34.12 4.04 5.99
CA SER A 397 33.73 5.44 6.13
C SER A 397 32.22 5.61 6.01
N LEU A 398 31.60 5.04 4.96
CA LEU A 398 30.16 5.15 4.74
C LEU A 398 29.37 4.44 5.84
N GLN A 399 29.76 3.22 6.24
CA GLN A 399 29.10 2.44 7.29
C GLN A 399 29.09 3.22 8.61
N SER A 400 30.24 3.76 9.02
CA SER A 400 30.33 4.56 10.25
C SER A 400 29.40 5.79 10.22
N LYS A 401 29.23 6.42 9.04
CA LYS A 401 28.31 7.55 8.88
C LYS A 401 26.85 7.12 8.90
N LEU A 402 26.53 5.97 8.30
CA LEU A 402 25.20 5.39 8.34
C LEU A 402 24.81 4.99 9.77
N ASP A 403 25.69 4.33 10.51
CA ASP A 403 25.45 3.94 11.91
C ASP A 403 25.23 5.16 12.80
N ALA A 404 26.11 6.17 12.69
CA ALA A 404 25.98 7.41 13.44
C ALA A 404 24.68 8.15 13.08
N PHE A 405 24.29 8.10 11.81
CA PHE A 405 23.03 8.66 11.35
C PHE A 405 21.84 7.93 11.98
N THR A 406 21.77 6.60 11.85
CA THR A 406 20.71 5.75 12.40
C THR A 406 20.59 5.90 13.92
N ALA A 407 21.70 5.90 14.64
CA ALA A 407 21.72 6.11 16.09
C ALA A 407 21.31 7.51 16.54
N SER A 408 21.34 8.51 15.64
CA SER A 408 20.95 9.89 15.95
C SER A 408 19.44 10.14 15.89
N ILE A 409 18.64 9.13 15.53
CA ILE A 409 17.18 9.26 15.46
C ILE A 409 16.61 9.80 16.79
N VAL A 410 15.69 10.74 16.67
CA VAL A 410 15.05 11.37 17.81
C VAL A 410 13.96 10.43 18.33
N ASP A 411 14.02 10.10 19.63
CA ASP A 411 12.96 9.43 20.39
C ASP A 411 12.65 10.22 21.66
N THR A 412 11.41 10.66 21.81
CA THR A 412 10.93 11.44 22.96
C THR A 412 10.48 10.58 24.13
N ASN A 413 10.57 9.25 24.03
CA ASN A 413 10.30 8.33 25.14
C ASN A 413 11.20 8.63 26.34
N PHE A 414 10.59 9.03 27.46
CA PHE A 414 11.32 9.28 28.71
C PHE A 414 11.20 8.15 29.74
N ALA A 415 10.58 7.01 29.38
CA ALA A 415 10.42 5.86 30.27
C ALA A 415 11.77 5.29 30.75
N LYS A 416 12.81 5.34 29.90
CA LYS A 416 14.18 4.88 30.22
C LYS A 416 14.80 5.55 31.44
N ALA A 417 14.33 6.74 31.82
CA ALA A 417 14.81 7.45 33.01
C ALA A 417 14.14 6.99 34.33
N GLY A 418 13.08 6.17 34.23
CA GLY A 418 12.31 5.67 35.35
C GLY A 418 12.87 4.38 35.95
N THR A 419 12.20 3.87 36.98
CA THR A 419 12.47 2.54 37.54
C THR A 419 11.19 1.72 37.53
N ALA A 420 11.23 0.57 36.86
CA ALA A 420 10.08 -0.31 36.70
C ALA A 420 9.87 -1.25 37.90
N SER A 421 8.62 -1.57 38.15
CA SER A 421 8.15 -2.50 39.19
C SER A 421 6.81 -3.09 38.78
N ALA A 422 6.46 -4.27 39.27
CA ALA A 422 5.21 -4.94 38.93
C ALA A 422 4.58 -5.61 40.15
N SER A 423 3.30 -6.01 40.03
CA SER A 423 2.59 -6.78 41.05
C SER A 423 3.09 -8.22 41.20
N GLY A 424 3.80 -8.73 40.20
CA GLY A 424 4.31 -10.10 40.10
C GLY A 424 5.06 -10.32 38.78
N GLY A 425 5.33 -11.57 38.44
CA GLY A 425 6.02 -11.95 37.20
C GLY A 425 7.54 -11.80 37.24
N THR A 426 8.19 -11.95 36.09
CA THR A 426 9.65 -11.90 35.90
C THR A 426 10.03 -10.89 34.83
N GLY A 427 11.15 -10.18 35.01
CA GLY A 427 11.68 -9.26 33.98
C GLY A 427 11.08 -7.84 33.99
N ALA A 428 10.54 -7.36 35.11
CA ALA A 428 9.89 -6.04 35.14
C ALA A 428 10.81 -4.87 34.73
N ALA A 429 12.13 -4.99 34.87
CA ALA A 429 13.09 -3.97 34.45
C ALA A 429 13.33 -3.93 32.93
N ASN A 430 12.91 -4.96 32.19
CA ASN A 430 13.08 -5.07 30.75
C ASN A 430 12.18 -4.07 30.01
N VAL A 431 10.99 -3.77 30.57
CA VAL A 431 9.97 -2.94 29.91
C VAL A 431 10.35 -1.48 29.66
N ASN A 432 11.52 -1.03 30.11
CA ASN A 432 11.96 0.35 29.91
C ASN A 432 13.47 0.46 29.70
N ASP A 433 14.14 -0.62 29.30
CA ASP A 433 15.56 -0.60 28.99
C ASP A 433 15.83 -0.18 27.53
N GLY A 434 14.80 -0.18 26.69
CA GLY A 434 14.88 0.15 25.27
C GLY A 434 15.36 -1.01 24.40
N ASN A 435 15.35 -2.23 24.92
CA ASN A 435 15.63 -3.46 24.21
C ASN A 435 14.32 -4.21 23.94
N HIS A 436 13.83 -4.06 22.72
CA HIS A 436 12.58 -4.65 22.23
C HIS A 436 12.59 -6.19 22.20
N ASP A 437 13.75 -6.85 22.36
CA ASP A 437 13.88 -8.31 22.41
C ASP A 437 13.74 -8.88 23.84
N THR A 438 13.62 -8.01 24.84
CA THR A 438 13.43 -8.40 26.24
C THR A 438 12.01 -8.08 26.70
N ALA A 439 11.47 -8.86 27.64
CA ALA A 439 10.09 -8.68 28.08
C ALA A 439 9.88 -8.94 29.57
N TRP A 440 8.76 -8.42 30.08
CA TRP A 440 8.16 -8.80 31.35
C TRP A 440 6.98 -9.74 31.12
N THR A 441 6.96 -10.86 31.86
CA THR A 441 5.91 -11.89 31.75
C THR A 441 5.23 -12.12 33.10
N VAL A 442 3.91 -12.26 33.09
CA VAL A 442 3.10 -12.52 34.30
C VAL A 442 1.84 -13.34 33.98
N GLU A 443 1.36 -14.09 34.97
CA GLU A 443 0.07 -14.79 34.94
C GLU A 443 -0.99 -14.08 35.79
N GLY A 444 -2.23 -14.08 35.31
CA GLY A 444 -3.39 -13.45 35.96
C GLY A 444 -3.36 -11.93 35.93
N ASP A 445 -4.47 -11.32 36.40
CA ASP A 445 -4.61 -9.86 36.49
C ASP A 445 -3.43 -9.23 37.25
N ALA A 446 -2.79 -8.23 36.64
CA ALA A 446 -1.53 -7.69 37.12
C ALA A 446 -1.40 -6.18 36.86
N TRP A 447 -0.41 -5.56 37.50
CA TRP A 447 -0.02 -4.19 37.14
C TRP A 447 1.49 -4.07 36.95
N LEU A 448 1.86 -3.16 36.04
CA LEU A 448 3.21 -2.73 35.74
C LEU A 448 3.33 -1.22 35.98
N GLN A 449 4.41 -0.75 36.58
CA GLN A 449 4.55 0.63 37.04
C GLN A 449 5.96 1.17 36.83
N LEU A 450 6.04 2.43 36.39
CA LEU A 450 7.27 3.23 36.34
C LEU A 450 7.26 4.32 37.41
N ASP A 451 8.30 4.37 38.26
CA ASP A 451 8.64 5.54 39.09
C ASP A 451 9.60 6.46 38.32
N LEU A 452 9.13 7.64 37.92
CA LEU A 452 9.89 8.65 37.18
C LEU A 452 10.89 9.42 38.06
N ARG A 453 11.00 9.08 39.35
CA ARG A 453 11.81 9.70 40.41
C ARG A 453 11.37 11.11 40.80
N LYS A 454 10.84 11.88 39.85
CA LYS A 454 10.26 13.22 40.03
C LYS A 454 8.97 13.36 39.21
N PRO A 455 8.01 14.20 39.63
CA PRO A 455 6.83 14.47 38.82
C PRO A 455 7.18 15.04 37.44
N ARG A 456 6.64 14.43 36.38
CA ARG A 456 6.74 14.90 34.98
C ARG A 456 5.35 14.96 34.36
N ASN A 457 5.19 15.74 33.31
CA ASN A 457 3.99 15.71 32.50
C ASN A 457 3.96 14.43 31.66
N VAL A 458 2.80 13.80 31.57
CA VAL A 458 2.56 12.63 30.72
C VAL A 458 1.16 12.73 30.14
N ASN A 459 1.01 12.31 28.88
CA ASN A 459 -0.28 12.23 28.19
C ASN A 459 -0.35 11.16 27.09
N ASP A 460 0.75 10.45 26.82
CA ASP A 460 0.80 9.28 25.93
C ASP A 460 1.47 8.14 26.70
N VAL A 461 0.78 7.01 26.83
CA VAL A 461 1.37 5.75 27.27
C VAL A 461 1.25 4.75 26.13
N ARG A 462 2.39 4.19 25.70
CA ARG A 462 2.42 3.11 24.71
C ARG A 462 2.90 1.83 25.35
N VAL A 463 2.21 0.74 25.06
CA VAL A 463 2.56 -0.61 25.52
C VAL A 463 2.84 -1.45 24.29
N GLU A 464 4.05 -1.99 24.20
CA GLU A 464 4.43 -2.97 23.19
C GLU A 464 4.16 -4.36 23.76
N TRP A 465 3.24 -5.07 23.13
CA TRP A 465 2.84 -6.41 23.52
C TRP A 465 3.56 -7.44 22.67
N ALA A 466 4.02 -8.52 23.27
CA ALA A 466 4.38 -9.72 22.53
C ALA A 466 3.12 -10.55 22.20
N GLN A 467 3.26 -11.87 22.10
CA GLN A 467 2.17 -12.76 21.74
C GLN A 467 0.97 -12.73 22.72
N ALA A 468 1.23 -12.54 24.01
CA ALA A 468 0.20 -12.48 25.05
C ALA A 468 -0.06 -11.02 25.48
N TYR A 469 -1.27 -10.55 25.26
CA TYR A 469 -1.65 -9.15 25.41
C TYR A 469 -2.91 -8.97 26.26
N SER A 470 -3.17 -7.73 26.68
CA SER A 470 -4.39 -7.38 27.42
C SER A 470 -5.47 -6.78 26.50
N PRO A 471 -6.66 -7.42 26.37
CA PRO A 471 -7.80 -6.85 25.65
C PRO A 471 -8.47 -5.71 26.44
N ASP A 472 -8.13 -5.51 27.71
CA ASP A 472 -8.68 -4.47 28.58
C ASP A 472 -7.69 -4.10 29.69
N TYR A 473 -7.09 -2.92 29.57
CA TYR A 473 -6.19 -2.37 30.56
C TYR A 473 -6.50 -0.90 30.86
N THR A 474 -6.07 -0.44 32.04
CA THR A 474 -6.18 0.97 32.44
C THR A 474 -4.81 1.58 32.66
N VAL A 475 -4.69 2.86 32.32
CA VAL A 475 -3.56 3.69 32.68
C VAL A 475 -3.93 4.53 33.89
N GLN A 476 -3.10 4.45 34.92
CA GLN A 476 -3.27 5.14 36.17
C GLN A 476 -2.04 5.98 36.50
N VAL A 477 -2.23 7.09 37.19
CA VAL A 477 -1.15 7.99 37.60
C VAL A 477 -1.21 8.31 39.08
N SER A 478 -0.05 8.59 39.68
CA SER A 478 0.07 8.99 41.08
C SER A 478 1.27 9.92 41.32
N ASN A 479 1.20 10.73 42.37
CA ASN A 479 2.33 11.51 42.88
C ASN A 479 2.98 10.90 44.13
N ASP A 480 2.28 10.01 44.86
CA ASP A 480 2.74 9.41 46.13
C ASP A 480 2.99 7.90 46.04
N GLY A 481 2.67 7.27 44.90
CA GLY A 481 2.85 5.84 44.67
C GLY A 481 1.86 4.96 45.44
N ARG A 482 0.84 5.57 46.07
CA ARG A 482 -0.15 4.89 46.92
C ARG A 482 -1.58 5.14 46.44
N LYS A 483 -1.92 6.39 46.12
CA LYS A 483 -3.23 6.79 45.60
C LYS A 483 -3.13 6.96 44.10
N PHE A 484 -3.86 6.14 43.36
CA PHE A 484 -3.86 6.13 41.90
C PHE A 484 -5.17 6.71 41.35
N THR A 485 -5.06 7.48 40.28
CA THR A 485 -6.19 7.98 39.50
C THR A 485 -6.12 7.40 38.10
N THR A 486 -7.20 6.75 37.65
CA THR A 486 -7.34 6.27 36.28
C THR A 486 -7.46 7.46 35.32
N VAL A 487 -6.61 7.50 34.31
CA VAL A 487 -6.59 8.57 33.28
C VAL A 487 -6.95 8.04 31.89
N GLY A 488 -6.90 6.72 31.67
CA GLY A 488 -7.34 6.09 30.43
C GLY A 488 -7.68 4.62 30.61
N ARG A 489 -8.48 4.08 29.68
CA ARG A 489 -8.82 2.65 29.56
C ARG A 489 -8.83 2.29 28.08
N THR A 490 -8.17 1.19 27.73
CA THR A 490 -7.80 0.83 26.35
C THR A 490 -7.80 -0.69 26.22
N GLY A 491 -8.04 -1.21 25.02
CA GLY A 491 -7.81 -2.61 24.66
C GLY A 491 -6.70 -2.74 23.63
N SER A 492 -5.90 -3.82 23.71
CA SER A 492 -4.87 -4.07 22.70
C SER A 492 -5.49 -4.36 21.33
N PRO A 493 -4.91 -3.82 20.24
CA PRO A 493 -5.33 -4.15 18.88
C PRO A 493 -4.92 -5.57 18.45
N GLY A 494 -4.05 -6.25 19.22
CA GLY A 494 -3.67 -7.64 18.98
C GLY A 494 -2.32 -8.02 19.59
N ALA A 495 -1.86 -9.23 19.26
CA ALA A 495 -0.52 -9.73 19.57
C ALA A 495 0.54 -9.01 18.73
N ASN A 496 1.75 -8.84 19.28
CA ASN A 496 2.92 -8.26 18.59
C ASN A 496 2.64 -6.85 18.04
N GLN A 497 1.92 -6.04 18.82
CA GLN A 497 1.47 -4.71 18.42
C GLN A 497 1.61 -3.69 19.54
N PHE A 498 1.71 -2.42 19.14
CA PHE A 498 1.63 -1.30 20.06
C PHE A 498 0.18 -0.93 20.38
N SER A 499 -0.12 -0.81 21.67
CA SER A 499 -1.29 -0.07 22.16
C SER A 499 -0.90 1.34 22.57
N LYS A 500 -1.80 2.30 22.36
CA LYS A 500 -1.60 3.72 22.62
C LYS A 500 -2.76 4.26 23.44
N THR A 501 -2.46 4.75 24.64
CA THR A 501 -3.44 5.39 25.52
C THR A 501 -3.14 6.88 25.65
N ARG A 502 -3.96 7.70 24.98
CA ARG A 502 -3.95 9.16 25.14
C ARG A 502 -4.91 9.60 26.24
N PHE A 503 -4.56 10.67 26.93
CA PHE A 503 -5.40 11.29 27.96
C PHE A 503 -5.01 12.76 28.17
N ALA A 504 -5.74 13.48 29.02
CA ALA A 504 -5.41 14.86 29.35
C ALA A 504 -4.03 14.96 30.04
N THR A 505 -3.22 15.96 29.66
CA THR A 505 -1.88 16.15 30.24
C THR A 505 -1.92 16.21 31.76
N THR A 506 -1.30 15.22 32.38
CA THR A 506 -1.31 15.04 33.83
C THR A 506 0.11 15.04 34.36
N LYS A 507 0.34 15.77 35.45
CA LYS A 507 1.64 15.78 36.14
C LYS A 507 1.68 14.66 37.18
N ALA A 508 2.56 13.70 36.98
CA ALA A 508 2.65 12.49 37.80
C ALA A 508 4.10 12.03 38.01
N ARG A 509 4.37 11.37 39.13
CA ARG A 509 5.65 10.69 39.39
C ARG A 509 5.57 9.20 39.05
N TYR A 510 4.43 8.57 39.30
CA TYR A 510 4.20 7.16 39.04
C TYR A 510 3.19 7.02 37.90
N VAL A 511 3.50 6.19 36.92
CA VAL A 511 2.58 5.77 35.87
C VAL A 511 2.44 4.26 35.98
N ARG A 512 1.20 3.76 36.03
CA ARG A 512 0.87 2.36 36.23
C ARG A 512 -0.10 1.89 35.15
N VAL A 513 0.18 0.75 34.55
CA VAL A 513 -0.71 0.03 33.63
C VAL A 513 -1.28 -1.16 34.40
N VAL A 514 -2.61 -1.23 34.51
CA VAL A 514 -3.32 -2.34 35.18
C VAL A 514 -4.01 -3.16 34.10
N MET A 515 -3.65 -4.44 34.00
CA MET A 515 -4.00 -5.34 32.91
C MET A 515 -4.97 -6.42 33.39
N THR A 516 -6.02 -6.65 32.60
CA THR A 516 -7.07 -7.64 32.87
C THR A 516 -7.51 -8.34 31.59
N GLY A 517 -8.32 -9.39 31.72
CA GLY A 517 -9.01 -10.04 30.60
C GLY A 517 -8.25 -11.12 29.84
N SER A 518 -7.04 -11.50 30.28
CA SER A 518 -6.25 -12.62 29.70
C SER A 518 -5.59 -13.42 30.83
N PRO A 519 -5.29 -14.72 30.62
CA PRO A 519 -4.58 -15.52 31.62
C PRO A 519 -3.10 -15.15 31.77
N THR A 520 -2.49 -14.55 30.75
CA THR A 520 -1.06 -14.23 30.71
C THR A 520 -0.85 -12.92 29.96
N TYR A 521 0.17 -12.17 30.35
CA TYR A 521 0.63 -10.95 29.67
C TYR A 521 2.14 -10.99 29.45
N VAL A 522 2.57 -10.52 28.29
CA VAL A 522 3.97 -10.30 27.94
C VAL A 522 4.12 -8.90 27.36
N VAL A 523 4.89 -8.05 28.05
CA VAL A 523 5.17 -6.67 27.65
C VAL A 523 6.65 -6.53 27.33
N GLU A 524 6.97 -6.18 26.10
CA GLU A 524 8.35 -5.93 25.64
C GLU A 524 8.81 -4.55 26.11
N GLU A 525 8.03 -3.51 25.81
CA GLU A 525 8.34 -2.12 26.18
C GLU A 525 7.11 -1.34 26.69
N LEU A 526 7.35 -0.46 27.66
CA LEU A 526 6.42 0.50 28.21
C LEU A 526 7.01 1.91 28.01
N GLN A 527 6.41 2.65 27.09
CA GLN A 527 6.92 3.95 26.68
C GLN A 527 6.03 5.10 27.19
N LEU A 528 6.66 6.18 27.63
CA LEU A 528 5.99 7.35 28.20
C LEU A 528 6.40 8.62 27.46
N ARG A 529 5.41 9.40 27.00
CA ARG A 529 5.65 10.67 26.28
C ARG A 529 4.78 11.81 26.79
N GLU A 530 5.28 13.02 26.55
CA GLU A 530 4.52 14.27 26.60
C GLU A 530 4.33 14.73 25.16
N SER A 531 3.34 14.17 24.46
CA SER A 531 3.02 14.62 23.12
C SER A 531 2.48 16.05 23.16
N PRO A 532 2.79 16.88 22.15
CA PRO A 532 2.29 18.24 22.09
C PRO A 532 0.76 18.32 22.18
N VAL A 533 0.27 19.37 22.84
CA VAL A 533 -1.16 19.72 22.86
C VAL A 533 -1.30 21.09 22.20
N VAL A 534 -1.87 21.10 21.00
CA VAL A 534 -2.06 22.32 20.22
C VAL A 534 -3.55 22.65 20.17
N VAL A 535 -3.89 23.89 20.50
CA VAL A 535 -5.27 24.40 20.40
C VAL A 535 -5.40 25.17 19.08
N PRO A 536 -6.20 24.70 18.11
CA PRO A 536 -6.41 25.40 16.85
C PRO A 536 -7.08 26.75 17.07
N GLN A 537 -6.93 27.67 16.11
CA GLN A 537 -7.55 29.01 16.15
C GLN A 537 -8.42 29.21 14.91
N PRO A 538 -9.59 28.56 14.84
CA PRO A 538 -10.37 28.49 13.62
C PRO A 538 -10.91 29.86 13.22
N LYS A 539 -10.71 30.22 11.95
CA LYS A 539 -11.25 31.45 11.35
C LYS A 539 -11.87 31.17 10.00
N LEU A 540 -12.92 31.91 9.68
CA LEU A 540 -13.50 31.88 8.34
C LEU A 540 -12.64 32.74 7.41
N VAL A 541 -12.12 32.16 6.34
CA VAL A 541 -11.38 32.88 5.29
C VAL A 541 -12.18 32.88 3.99
N ASN A 542 -12.12 34.01 3.27
CA ASN A 542 -12.86 34.17 2.02
C ASN A 542 -12.04 33.59 0.86
N ALA A 543 -12.38 32.37 0.45
CA ALA A 543 -11.61 31.59 -0.52
C ALA A 543 -12.53 30.80 -1.47
N GLY A 544 -13.70 31.36 -1.79
CA GLY A 544 -14.70 30.76 -2.68
C GLY A 544 -16.09 30.61 -2.05
N GLU A 545 -16.90 29.72 -2.63
CA GLU A 545 -18.34 29.59 -2.34
C GLU A 545 -18.64 28.89 -1.00
N GLU A 546 -17.82 27.92 -0.57
CA GLU A 546 -18.11 27.03 0.57
C GLU A 546 -17.77 27.61 1.97
N GLY A 547 -17.08 28.75 2.01
CA GLY A 547 -16.54 29.37 3.23
C GLY A 547 -15.48 28.50 3.91
N VAL A 548 -14.19 28.80 3.78
CA VAL A 548 -13.12 27.94 4.32
C VAL A 548 -12.91 28.22 5.80
N VAL A 549 -12.93 27.19 6.65
CA VAL A 549 -12.51 27.31 8.05
C VAL A 549 -11.03 26.95 8.11
N ALA A 550 -10.20 27.91 8.48
CA ALA A 550 -8.76 27.76 8.63
C ALA A 550 -8.40 27.65 10.11
N ASP A 551 -7.92 26.50 10.55
CA ASP A 551 -7.44 26.27 11.92
C ASP A 551 -6.07 26.89 12.15
N PHE A 552 -5.25 26.89 11.10
CA PHE A 552 -3.89 27.41 11.08
C PHE A 552 -3.69 28.31 9.86
N ASP A 553 -2.76 29.27 9.97
CA ASP A 553 -2.36 30.14 8.87
C ASP A 553 -0.84 30.11 8.77
N ALA A 554 -0.31 29.56 7.68
CA ALA A 554 1.12 29.37 7.50
C ALA A 554 1.93 30.69 7.60
N THR A 555 1.32 31.83 7.28
CA THR A 555 1.99 33.14 7.38
C THR A 555 2.23 33.57 8.82
N ARG A 556 1.45 33.05 9.78
CA ARG A 556 1.71 33.23 11.22
C ARG A 556 2.88 32.39 11.73
N TYR A 557 3.30 31.39 10.95
CA TYR A 557 4.48 30.56 11.22
C TYR A 557 5.73 31.06 10.49
N GLY A 558 5.63 32.14 9.70
CA GLY A 558 6.75 32.77 9.00
C GLY A 558 6.71 32.69 7.47
N ALA A 559 5.77 31.94 6.89
CA ALA A 559 5.76 31.71 5.45
C ALA A 559 5.64 33.04 4.65
N ASP A 560 6.59 33.25 3.73
CA ASP A 560 6.71 34.47 2.94
C ASP A 560 5.87 34.40 1.67
N ARG A 561 4.82 35.21 1.63
CA ARG A 561 3.88 35.32 0.51
C ARG A 561 4.47 36.00 -0.73
N SER A 562 5.66 36.58 -0.64
CA SER A 562 6.32 37.24 -1.77
C SER A 562 7.15 36.29 -2.63
N GLY A 563 7.47 35.10 -2.10
CA GLY A 563 8.30 34.09 -2.76
C GLY A 563 9.78 34.47 -2.80
N ARG A 564 10.23 35.38 -1.93
CA ARG A 564 11.62 35.84 -1.87
C ARG A 564 12.45 35.01 -0.92
N THR A 565 11.86 34.52 0.16
CA THR A 565 12.51 33.63 1.12
C THR A 565 11.91 32.23 1.08
N ASP A 566 12.75 31.24 1.35
CA ASP A 566 12.34 29.84 1.46
C ASP A 566 11.32 29.68 2.61
N SER A 567 10.11 29.25 2.27
CA SER A 567 8.98 29.06 3.18
C SER A 567 8.79 27.60 3.60
N THR A 568 9.67 26.68 3.17
CA THR A 568 9.51 25.23 3.39
C THR A 568 9.34 24.90 4.87
N LYS A 569 10.26 25.36 5.73
CA LYS A 569 10.22 25.10 7.18
C LYS A 569 9.03 25.77 7.87
N ASP A 570 8.61 26.94 7.40
CA ASP A 570 7.49 27.68 8.00
C ASP A 570 6.15 27.01 7.71
N ILE A 571 5.94 26.56 6.46
CA ILE A 571 4.76 25.80 6.07
C ILE A 571 4.75 24.46 6.80
N GLN A 572 5.89 23.76 6.87
CA GLN A 572 5.98 22.48 7.57
C GLN A 572 5.67 22.60 9.07
N ARG A 573 6.09 23.69 9.73
CA ARG A 573 5.71 23.95 11.13
C ARG A 573 4.20 24.11 11.32
N ALA A 574 3.51 24.74 10.37
CA ALA A 574 2.06 24.86 10.42
C ALA A 574 1.36 23.49 10.23
N LEU A 575 1.90 22.63 9.35
CA LEU A 575 1.43 21.25 9.14
C LEU A 575 1.64 20.36 10.37
N TYR A 576 2.80 20.48 11.03
CA TYR A 576 3.07 19.83 12.31
C TYR A 576 2.12 20.29 13.42
N ALA A 577 1.83 21.59 13.52
CA ALA A 577 0.85 22.10 14.49
C ALA A 577 -0.57 21.57 14.19
N CYS A 578 -0.92 21.39 12.92
CA CYS A 578 -2.16 20.75 12.53
C CYS A 578 -2.21 19.27 12.96
N GLN A 579 -1.14 18.51 12.74
CA GLN A 579 -1.04 17.12 13.17
C GLN A 579 -1.24 17.00 14.69
N ASP A 580 -0.55 17.85 15.47
CA ASP A 580 -0.62 17.85 16.94
C ASP A 580 -1.99 18.24 17.49
N ALA A 581 -2.74 19.06 16.76
CA ALA A 581 -4.12 19.39 17.10
C ALA A 581 -5.11 18.26 16.75
N GLY A 582 -4.64 17.19 16.11
CA GLY A 582 -5.45 16.06 15.66
C GLY A 582 -6.07 16.24 14.29
N GLY A 583 -5.57 17.18 13.47
CA GLY A 583 -6.06 17.48 12.13
C GLY A 583 -6.68 18.87 12.01
N GLY A 584 -7.12 19.20 10.79
CA GLY A 584 -7.68 20.51 10.46
C GLY A 584 -7.16 21.07 9.14
N THR A 585 -7.41 22.35 8.90
CA THR A 585 -7.00 23.05 7.68
C THR A 585 -5.87 24.05 7.96
N VAL A 586 -4.74 23.86 7.29
CA VAL A 586 -3.65 24.83 7.20
C VAL A 586 -3.90 25.74 6.00
N TRP A 587 -4.19 27.00 6.26
CA TRP A 587 -4.44 28.00 5.23
C TRP A 587 -3.14 28.59 4.70
N LEU A 588 -3.02 28.58 3.37
CA LEU A 588 -1.98 29.23 2.61
C LEU A 588 -2.63 30.34 1.76
N PRO A 589 -2.65 31.60 2.22
CA PRO A 589 -3.29 32.70 1.48
C PRO A 589 -2.69 32.91 0.08
N SER A 590 -3.41 33.59 -0.82
CA SER A 590 -2.86 34.01 -2.13
C SER A 590 -1.50 34.69 -2.04
N GLY A 591 -0.60 34.37 -2.96
CA GLY A 591 0.79 34.79 -2.90
C GLY A 591 1.70 33.81 -3.60
N LYS A 592 3.00 34.09 -3.59
CA LYS A 592 4.05 33.17 -4.05
C LYS A 592 4.80 32.65 -2.83
N TYR A 593 5.05 31.35 -2.76
CA TYR A 593 5.82 30.74 -1.68
C TYR A 593 6.95 29.92 -2.30
N LEU A 594 8.20 30.29 -2.00
CA LEU A 594 9.36 29.52 -2.45
C LEU A 594 9.49 28.28 -1.59
N VAL A 595 9.54 27.11 -2.22
CA VAL A 595 9.67 25.80 -1.55
C VAL A 595 10.84 25.07 -2.20
N LYS A 596 11.73 24.52 -1.35
CA LYS A 596 13.00 23.89 -1.76
C LYS A 596 13.12 22.42 -1.38
N ASP A 597 12.23 21.92 -0.55
CA ASP A 597 12.14 20.50 -0.18
C ASP A 597 10.66 20.09 -0.03
N THR A 598 10.42 18.81 0.19
CA THR A 598 9.11 18.17 0.33
C THR A 598 8.28 18.83 1.44
N LEU A 599 7.02 19.16 1.14
CA LEU A 599 6.02 19.50 2.13
C LEU A 599 5.18 18.27 2.48
N GLU A 600 5.24 17.88 3.75
CA GLU A 600 4.58 16.68 4.27
C GLU A 600 3.25 17.01 4.93
N VAL A 601 2.16 16.59 4.28
CA VAL A 601 0.80 16.83 4.73
C VAL A 601 0.30 15.57 5.44
N HIS A 602 0.52 15.52 6.75
CA HIS A 602 0.17 14.39 7.60
C HIS A 602 -1.33 14.12 7.66
N SER A 603 -1.67 12.93 8.14
CA SER A 603 -3.03 12.42 8.19
C SER A 603 -4.01 13.39 8.84
N PHE A 604 -5.18 13.58 8.22
CA PHE A 604 -6.25 14.51 8.61
C PHE A 604 -5.90 16.00 8.56
N CYS A 605 -4.72 16.37 8.08
CA CYS A 605 -4.40 17.75 7.74
C CYS A 605 -4.73 18.05 6.29
N THR A 606 -5.27 19.23 6.04
CA THR A 606 -5.44 19.75 4.68
C THR A 606 -4.62 21.02 4.50
N LEU A 607 -3.64 21.01 3.60
CA LEU A 607 -3.02 22.24 3.13
C LEU A 607 -3.94 22.87 2.09
N ARG A 608 -4.47 24.05 2.39
CA ARG A 608 -5.46 24.71 1.53
C ARG A 608 -5.00 26.08 1.09
N GLY A 609 -4.79 26.21 -0.21
CA GLY A 609 -4.55 27.46 -0.91
C GLY A 609 -5.83 28.20 -1.29
N GLU A 610 -5.66 29.46 -1.65
CA GLU A 610 -6.66 30.24 -2.40
C GLU A 610 -6.69 29.77 -3.86
N LYS A 611 -7.83 29.21 -4.26
CA LYS A 611 -8.06 28.62 -5.59
C LYS A 611 -7.82 29.64 -6.72
N ALA A 612 -7.24 29.16 -7.81
CA ALA A 612 -7.02 29.94 -9.02
C ALA A 612 -8.32 30.23 -9.82
N GLU A 613 -8.59 31.50 -10.12
CA GLU A 613 -9.69 31.95 -10.97
C GLU A 613 -9.16 32.61 -12.26
N GLY A 614 -9.46 32.00 -13.41
CA GLY A 614 -8.96 32.47 -14.71
C GLY A 614 -7.42 32.52 -14.75
N LYS A 615 -6.86 33.70 -15.06
CA LYS A 615 -5.40 33.94 -15.06
C LYS A 615 -4.86 34.41 -13.70
N ASN A 616 -5.72 34.57 -12.69
CA ASN A 616 -5.29 34.81 -11.31
C ASN A 616 -5.03 33.44 -10.65
N TYR A 617 -3.77 33.07 -10.53
CA TYR A 617 -3.37 31.75 -10.03
C TYR A 617 -3.45 31.58 -8.50
N GLY A 618 -4.01 32.56 -7.79
CA GLY A 618 -4.30 32.47 -6.36
C GLY A 618 -3.04 32.20 -5.54
N THR A 619 -2.98 31.03 -4.91
CA THR A 619 -1.80 30.56 -4.18
C THR A 619 -0.84 29.83 -5.11
N VAL A 620 0.37 30.37 -5.27
CA VAL A 620 1.41 29.82 -6.13
C VAL A 620 2.57 29.29 -5.28
N VAL A 621 2.86 28.00 -5.42
CA VAL A 621 4.06 27.38 -4.86
C VAL A 621 5.14 27.33 -5.93
N VAL A 622 6.22 28.07 -5.69
CA VAL A 622 7.41 28.15 -6.55
C VAL A 622 8.35 27.03 -6.11
N ALA A 623 8.39 25.96 -6.88
CA ALA A 623 9.13 24.74 -6.57
C ALA A 623 10.57 24.82 -7.11
N ASP A 624 11.52 25.12 -6.24
CA ASP A 624 12.97 25.12 -6.55
C ASP A 624 13.65 23.92 -5.89
N LEU A 625 13.19 22.74 -6.32
CA LEU A 625 13.63 21.43 -5.81
C LEU A 625 14.91 20.97 -6.50
N ALA A 626 15.64 20.02 -5.89
CA ALA A 626 16.69 19.28 -6.59
C ALA A 626 16.09 18.52 -7.80
N SER A 627 16.82 18.49 -8.91
CA SER A 627 16.41 17.76 -10.12
C SER A 627 16.80 16.29 -10.04
N GLY A 628 16.11 15.44 -10.79
CA GLY A 628 16.31 13.99 -10.82
C GLY A 628 14.99 13.26 -10.61
N ASP A 629 14.92 12.03 -11.13
CA ASP A 629 13.74 11.17 -10.98
C ASP A 629 13.54 10.74 -9.52
N ASP A 630 14.64 10.58 -8.78
CA ASP A 630 14.67 10.32 -7.34
C ASP A 630 14.74 11.59 -6.47
N GLY A 631 14.59 12.77 -7.08
CA GLY A 631 14.52 14.03 -6.34
C GLY A 631 13.31 14.09 -5.39
N PRO A 632 13.23 15.12 -4.53
CA PRO A 632 12.09 15.26 -3.62
C PRO A 632 10.79 15.50 -4.40
N SER A 633 9.71 14.86 -3.94
CA SER A 633 8.34 15.19 -4.35
C SER A 633 7.94 16.54 -3.72
N LEU A 634 7.19 17.39 -4.42
CA LEU A 634 6.85 18.71 -3.85
C LEU A 634 5.89 18.59 -2.66
N PHE A 635 4.85 17.77 -2.80
CA PHE A 635 3.91 17.46 -1.73
C PHE A 635 3.84 15.96 -1.53
N ARG A 636 3.94 15.53 -0.27
CA ARG A 636 3.67 14.16 0.14
C ARG A 636 2.43 14.15 1.03
N ILE A 637 1.42 13.36 0.67
CA ILE A 637 0.05 13.48 1.22
C ILE A 637 -0.34 12.21 1.94
N GLY A 638 -0.66 12.34 3.22
CA GLY A 638 -1.00 11.23 4.11
C GLY A 638 -2.46 10.81 4.08
N GLY A 639 -2.82 9.98 5.06
CA GLY A 639 -4.13 9.35 5.15
C GLY A 639 -5.24 10.32 5.56
N SER A 640 -6.36 10.38 4.84
CA SER A 640 -7.43 11.37 5.05
C SER A 640 -6.91 12.82 5.05
N ALA A 641 -5.76 13.05 4.40
CA ALA A 641 -5.14 14.34 4.23
C ALA A 641 -5.42 14.90 2.83
N GLY A 642 -5.12 16.18 2.61
CA GLY A 642 -5.23 16.70 1.26
C GLY A 642 -4.50 17.99 0.96
N VAL A 643 -4.26 18.20 -0.33
CA VAL A 643 -3.79 19.48 -0.87
C VAL A 643 -4.84 20.05 -1.79
N ILE A 644 -5.34 21.24 -1.45
CA ILE A 644 -6.46 21.88 -2.16
C ILE A 644 -6.09 23.28 -2.62
N GLY A 645 -6.40 23.62 -3.87
CA GLY A 645 -6.45 25.02 -4.31
C GLY A 645 -5.08 25.70 -4.48
N VAL A 646 -4.04 24.95 -4.83
CA VAL A 646 -2.69 25.49 -5.11
C VAL A 646 -2.35 25.44 -6.59
N THR A 647 -1.58 26.42 -7.05
CA THR A 647 -0.90 26.41 -8.34
C THR A 647 0.58 26.11 -8.12
N THR A 648 1.17 25.21 -8.90
CA THR A 648 2.61 24.89 -8.81
C THR A 648 3.36 25.38 -10.03
N TRP A 649 4.60 25.83 -9.82
CA TRP A 649 5.48 26.32 -10.90
C TRP A 649 6.95 26.01 -10.61
N TYR A 650 7.62 25.39 -11.57
CA TYR A 650 9.04 25.06 -11.54
C TYR A 650 9.83 26.09 -12.37
N PRO A 651 10.57 27.02 -11.75
CA PRO A 651 11.21 28.13 -12.43
C PRO A 651 12.40 27.72 -13.33
N ARG A 652 12.98 26.54 -13.10
CA ARG A 652 14.10 25.97 -13.87
C ARG A 652 13.66 25.03 -15.00
N GLN A 653 12.35 24.79 -15.16
CA GLN A 653 11.83 23.89 -16.19
C GLN A 653 12.03 24.46 -17.60
N SER A 654 12.24 23.57 -18.57
CA SER A 654 12.44 23.89 -19.98
C SER A 654 11.54 23.01 -20.86
N ALA A 655 11.06 23.55 -21.98
CA ALA A 655 10.27 22.78 -22.95
C ALA A 655 11.14 22.04 -23.98
N THR A 656 12.34 22.53 -24.26
CA THR A 656 13.25 21.96 -25.27
C THR A 656 14.27 20.99 -24.65
N GLN A 657 14.56 21.15 -23.37
CA GLN A 657 15.40 20.25 -22.58
C GLN A 657 14.77 20.07 -21.20
N PRO A 658 13.64 19.33 -21.10
CA PRO A 658 12.93 19.18 -19.83
C PRO A 658 13.84 18.69 -18.71
N VAL A 659 13.76 19.39 -17.59
CA VAL A 659 14.46 19.04 -16.35
C VAL A 659 13.65 17.95 -15.65
N PRO A 660 14.25 16.78 -15.39
CA PRO A 660 13.59 15.73 -14.64
C PRO A 660 13.32 16.18 -13.20
N TYR A 661 12.09 15.98 -12.76
CA TYR A 661 11.66 16.14 -11.38
C TYR A 661 10.76 14.96 -11.01
N ASN A 662 10.78 14.59 -9.74
CA ASN A 662 9.82 13.66 -9.19
C ASN A 662 8.39 14.26 -9.19
N TYR A 663 7.41 13.51 -8.72
CA TYR A 663 6.00 13.91 -8.74
C TYR A 663 5.76 15.22 -7.98
N THR A 664 4.92 16.07 -8.55
CA THR A 664 4.49 17.29 -7.88
C THR A 664 3.60 16.97 -6.68
N PHE A 665 2.69 16.01 -6.83
CA PHE A 665 1.87 15.48 -5.75
C PHE A 665 2.10 13.98 -5.63
N GLU A 666 2.50 13.54 -4.45
CA GLU A 666 2.75 12.14 -4.14
C GLU A 666 1.75 11.67 -3.07
N ILE A 667 1.01 10.61 -3.39
CA ILE A 667 0.24 9.82 -2.43
C ILE A 667 1.03 8.53 -2.24
N PRO A 668 1.83 8.41 -1.18
CA PRO A 668 2.74 7.29 -0.98
C PRO A 668 2.03 6.01 -0.49
N GLY A 669 0.80 6.10 0.02
CA GLY A 669 0.15 4.98 0.70
C GLY A 669 0.97 4.54 1.92
N GLY A 670 1.04 3.23 2.17
CA GLY A 670 1.88 2.64 3.24
C GLY A 670 3.38 2.88 3.08
N ALA A 671 3.81 3.48 1.96
CA ALA A 671 5.22 3.70 1.68
C ALA A 671 5.85 4.74 2.60
N TRP A 672 5.09 5.74 3.03
CA TRP A 672 5.60 6.82 3.88
C TRP A 672 5.17 6.59 5.33
N ILE A 673 6.09 6.65 6.30
CA ILE A 673 5.83 6.50 7.76
C ILE A 673 4.92 5.29 8.16
N GLY A 674 4.82 4.27 7.31
CA GLY A 674 4.06 3.04 7.55
C GLY A 674 2.54 3.19 7.38
N ASN A 675 1.79 2.38 8.12
CA ASN A 675 0.32 2.26 8.00
C ASN A 675 -0.46 3.52 8.36
N GLU A 676 0.18 4.63 8.75
CA GLU A 676 -0.49 5.89 9.11
C GLU A 676 -1.05 6.65 7.89
N ASN A 677 -0.67 6.28 6.66
CA ASN A 677 -0.99 7.02 5.43
C ASN A 677 -1.91 6.31 4.44
N TYR A 678 -2.46 5.18 4.86
CA TYR A 678 -3.10 4.26 3.94
C TYR A 678 -4.53 4.71 3.52
N MET A 679 -5.26 5.54 4.27
CA MET A 679 -6.67 5.91 3.96
C MET A 679 -6.84 7.15 3.06
N MET A 680 -7.79 7.14 2.10
CA MET A 680 -8.52 8.31 1.55
C MET A 680 -7.74 9.64 1.27
N ALA A 681 -6.56 9.61 0.66
CA ALA A 681 -5.79 10.83 0.35
C ALA A 681 -6.45 11.67 -0.76
N THR A 682 -6.31 13.01 -0.71
CA THR A 682 -6.99 13.93 -1.65
C THR A 682 -6.06 14.95 -2.31
N VAL A 683 -6.14 15.05 -3.64
CA VAL A 683 -5.61 16.18 -4.42
C VAL A 683 -6.77 16.86 -5.13
N GLN A 684 -7.02 18.14 -4.83
CA GLN A 684 -8.20 18.83 -5.35
C GLN A 684 -7.95 20.28 -5.81
N ASP A 685 -8.59 20.69 -6.90
CA ASP A 685 -8.60 22.09 -7.37
C ASP A 685 -7.18 22.67 -7.61
N VAL A 686 -6.24 21.83 -8.04
CA VAL A 686 -4.84 22.23 -8.25
C VAL A 686 -4.53 22.55 -9.71
N THR A 687 -3.58 23.47 -9.93
CA THR A 687 -3.09 23.83 -11.26
C THR A 687 -1.59 23.55 -11.38
N LEU A 688 -1.18 22.64 -12.27
CA LEU A 688 0.22 22.29 -12.52
C LEU A 688 0.71 23.05 -13.75
N LEU A 689 1.46 24.14 -13.59
CA LEU A 689 1.83 24.96 -14.75
C LEU A 689 2.82 24.26 -15.67
N ASN A 690 3.83 23.57 -15.13
CA ASN A 690 4.95 23.02 -15.91
C ASN A 690 5.65 21.87 -15.18
N SER A 691 4.88 20.95 -14.62
CA SER A 691 5.43 19.78 -13.93
C SER A 691 6.12 18.84 -14.92
N TYR A 692 7.19 18.16 -14.49
CA TYR A 692 7.74 17.06 -15.27
C TYR A 692 6.86 15.82 -15.13
N ARG A 693 6.65 15.39 -13.87
CA ARG A 693 5.63 14.42 -13.45
C ARG A 693 4.58 15.10 -12.57
N GLY A 694 3.30 14.88 -12.86
CA GLY A 694 2.20 15.54 -12.17
C GLY A 694 1.85 14.89 -10.83
N ILE A 695 1.15 13.75 -10.87
CA ILE A 695 0.65 13.04 -9.67
C ILE A 695 1.20 11.60 -9.65
N GLY A 696 1.79 11.19 -8.54
CA GLY A 696 2.24 9.81 -8.29
C GLY A 696 1.45 9.20 -7.15
N ILE A 697 0.89 8.01 -7.35
CA ILE A 697 0.17 7.27 -6.31
C ILE A 697 0.78 5.88 -6.19
N SER A 698 1.30 5.53 -5.01
CA SER A 698 1.97 4.26 -4.76
C SER A 698 3.12 4.01 -5.75
N THR A 699 3.94 5.03 -6.00
CA THR A 699 5.01 4.98 -7.01
C THR A 699 6.40 4.87 -6.41
N MET A 700 6.52 4.89 -5.09
CA MET A 700 7.79 4.92 -4.37
C MET A 700 7.93 3.69 -3.48
N PRO A 701 9.11 3.04 -3.42
CA PRO A 701 9.40 2.07 -2.36
C PRO A 701 9.04 2.65 -1.00
N ASN A 702 8.63 1.80 -0.06
CA ASN A 702 8.44 2.34 1.27
C ASN A 702 9.74 2.94 1.80
N ASP A 703 9.64 3.87 2.73
CA ASP A 703 10.78 4.55 3.37
C ASP A 703 11.69 3.55 4.12
N ARG A 704 11.37 2.25 4.10
CA ARG A 704 12.15 1.14 4.66
C ARG A 704 12.76 0.22 3.59
N GLY A 705 12.58 0.53 2.30
CA GLY A 705 13.14 -0.23 1.18
C GLY A 705 12.37 -1.49 0.76
N ASN A 706 11.19 -1.76 1.32
CA ASN A 706 10.42 -2.97 1.00
C ASN A 706 9.88 -2.95 -0.45
N ALA A 707 9.68 -4.15 -1.00
CA ALA A 707 9.14 -4.35 -2.33
C ALA A 707 7.81 -3.60 -2.57
N PRO A 708 7.57 -3.15 -3.82
CA PRO A 708 6.37 -2.39 -4.15
C PRO A 708 5.04 -3.07 -3.79
N SER A 709 4.97 -4.40 -3.94
CA SER A 709 3.78 -5.23 -3.74
C SER A 709 3.23 -5.24 -2.32
N SER A 710 4.07 -5.00 -1.31
CA SER A 710 3.67 -4.97 0.11
C SER A 710 3.84 -3.59 0.75
N GLY A 711 4.80 -2.80 0.26
CA GLY A 711 5.17 -1.51 0.86
C GLY A 711 4.37 -0.30 0.36
N GLN A 712 3.68 -0.36 -0.78
CA GLN A 712 3.16 0.85 -1.45
C GLN A 712 1.64 0.98 -1.47
N VAL A 713 0.91 0.09 -0.82
CA VAL A 713 -0.55 0.03 -0.95
C VAL A 713 -1.21 1.28 -0.36
N HIS A 714 -2.23 1.82 -1.05
CA HIS A 714 -3.17 2.79 -0.50
C HIS A 714 -4.58 2.23 -0.58
N GLU A 715 -5.48 2.71 0.28
CA GLU A 715 -6.87 2.27 0.27
C GLU A 715 -7.63 2.91 -0.89
N SER A 716 -7.82 4.23 -0.86
CA SER A 716 -8.58 4.95 -1.89
C SER A 716 -7.99 6.35 -2.05
N SER A 717 -8.04 6.87 -3.28
CA SER A 717 -7.60 8.23 -3.60
C SER A 717 -8.76 9.08 -4.14
N THR A 718 -8.72 10.38 -3.87
CA THR A 718 -9.63 11.37 -4.46
C THR A 718 -8.84 12.38 -5.26
N ILE A 719 -8.90 12.26 -6.59
CA ILE A 719 -8.23 13.16 -7.52
C ILE A 719 -9.27 13.99 -8.26
N ARG A 720 -9.32 15.30 -8.05
CA ARG A 720 -10.46 16.11 -8.49
C ARG A 720 -10.11 17.51 -8.97
N ASN A 721 -10.68 17.91 -10.09
CA ASN A 721 -10.49 19.24 -10.69
C ASN A 721 -8.99 19.57 -10.88
N ILE A 722 -8.26 18.62 -11.47
CA ILE A 722 -6.84 18.77 -11.78
C ILE A 722 -6.70 19.40 -13.14
N ARG A 723 -5.80 20.37 -13.28
CA ARG A 723 -5.49 20.95 -14.59
C ARG A 723 -4.02 21.31 -14.72
N GLY A 724 -3.42 21.12 -15.89
CA GLY A 724 -2.05 21.56 -16.08
C GLY A 724 -1.34 21.09 -17.34
N THR A 725 -0.06 21.42 -17.43
CA THR A 725 0.89 20.85 -18.39
C THR A 725 1.87 19.97 -17.63
N ALA A 726 1.93 18.69 -17.99
CA ALA A 726 2.92 17.74 -17.52
C ALA A 726 3.78 17.26 -18.70
N LEU A 727 5.12 17.33 -18.58
CA LEU A 727 6.02 17.13 -19.72
C LEU A 727 6.37 15.67 -20.00
N PHE A 728 6.35 14.82 -18.97
CA PHE A 728 6.66 13.40 -19.10
C PHE A 728 5.47 12.54 -18.70
N GLU A 729 4.91 12.73 -17.51
CA GLU A 729 3.75 11.97 -17.04
C GLU A 729 2.74 12.87 -16.36
N GLY A 730 1.49 12.85 -16.82
CA GLY A 730 0.39 13.57 -16.15
C GLY A 730 0.12 12.97 -14.76
N ALA A 731 -0.19 11.68 -14.73
CA ALA A 731 -0.22 10.92 -13.48
C ALA A 731 0.19 9.46 -13.67
N ARG A 732 0.73 8.87 -12.62
CA ARG A 732 0.99 7.42 -12.49
C ARG A 732 0.37 6.92 -11.19
N ALA A 733 -0.35 5.82 -11.23
CA ALA A 733 -1.03 5.27 -10.06
C ALA A 733 -0.98 3.74 -10.01
N TYR A 734 -0.69 3.24 -8.81
CA TYR A 734 -0.61 1.82 -8.46
C TYR A 734 -1.28 1.49 -7.11
N ASN A 735 -1.44 0.19 -6.88
CA ASN A 735 -1.75 -0.50 -5.63
C ASN A 735 -2.89 0.13 -4.81
N GLY A 736 -4.05 0.32 -5.45
CA GLY A 736 -5.30 0.69 -4.76
C GLY A 736 -6.00 -0.55 -4.22
N ALA A 737 -6.23 -0.61 -2.90
CA ALA A 737 -6.90 -1.73 -2.21
C ALA A 737 -8.43 -1.55 -2.04
N ASP A 738 -8.94 -0.35 -2.27
CA ASP A 738 -10.36 -0.01 -2.36
C ASP A 738 -10.53 1.00 -3.52
N VAL A 739 -11.78 1.34 -3.82
CA VAL A 739 -12.12 2.13 -5.03
C VAL A 739 -11.71 3.61 -4.91
N GLY A 740 -10.77 4.04 -5.75
CA GLY A 740 -10.42 5.44 -5.96
C GLY A 740 -11.37 6.18 -6.92
N THR A 741 -11.42 7.51 -6.83
CA THR A 741 -12.24 8.35 -7.74
C THR A 741 -11.42 9.47 -8.38
N TRP A 742 -11.55 9.60 -9.69
CA TRP A 742 -10.89 10.61 -10.50
C TRP A 742 -11.93 11.42 -11.26
N GLU A 743 -11.99 12.72 -10.99
CA GLU A 743 -13.06 13.58 -11.51
C GLU A 743 -12.49 14.86 -12.12
N ASN A 744 -12.77 15.10 -13.40
CA ASN A 744 -12.40 16.32 -14.11
C ASN A 744 -10.88 16.59 -14.04
N VAL A 745 -10.10 15.67 -14.63
CA VAL A 745 -8.63 15.71 -14.66
C VAL A 745 -8.18 16.09 -16.07
N THR A 746 -7.46 17.20 -16.21
CA THR A 746 -7.04 17.74 -17.51
C THR A 746 -5.53 17.92 -17.60
N PHE A 747 -4.89 17.26 -18.56
CA PHE A 747 -3.50 17.53 -18.94
C PHE A 747 -3.42 17.99 -20.39
N SER A 748 -2.86 19.19 -20.61
CA SER A 748 -2.70 19.80 -21.92
C SER A 748 -1.54 20.81 -21.93
N ASN A 749 -0.78 20.85 -23.01
CA ASN A 749 0.27 21.84 -23.25
C ASN A 749 -0.25 23.29 -23.34
N ALA A 750 -1.57 23.47 -23.50
CA ALA A 750 -2.19 24.80 -23.51
C ALA A 750 -1.96 25.57 -22.20
N TYR A 751 -1.93 24.88 -21.05
CA TYR A 751 -1.83 25.54 -19.75
C TYR A 751 -0.52 26.31 -19.56
N TRP A 752 0.65 25.71 -19.86
CA TRP A 752 1.91 26.45 -19.77
C TRP A 752 2.04 27.46 -20.90
N SER A 753 1.78 27.05 -22.14
CA SER A 753 1.97 27.91 -23.33
C SER A 753 1.12 29.20 -23.31
N GLN A 754 -0.01 29.20 -22.58
CA GLN A 754 -0.90 30.35 -22.45
C GLN A 754 -0.82 31.03 -21.06
N ALA A 755 0.08 30.56 -20.18
CA ALA A 755 0.28 31.16 -18.87
C ALA A 755 0.73 32.64 -18.99
N PRO A 756 0.46 33.48 -17.97
CA PRO A 756 1.00 34.84 -17.93
C PRO A 756 2.52 34.89 -18.09
N ALA A 757 3.04 35.96 -18.70
CA ALA A 757 4.48 36.12 -19.00
C ALA A 757 5.40 35.92 -17.78
N ALA A 758 4.92 36.22 -16.57
CA ALA A 758 5.65 36.00 -15.32
C ALA A 758 6.05 34.52 -15.07
N PHE A 759 5.41 33.57 -15.74
CA PHE A 759 5.67 32.12 -15.64
C PHE A 759 6.45 31.56 -16.85
N LYS A 760 7.00 32.46 -17.69
CA LYS A 760 7.87 32.13 -18.84
C LYS A 760 7.26 31.06 -19.77
N PRO A 761 6.07 31.32 -20.35
CA PRO A 761 5.41 30.35 -21.24
C PRO A 761 6.29 30.07 -22.49
N PRO A 762 6.54 28.81 -22.85
CA PRO A 762 7.23 28.45 -24.10
C PRO A 762 6.28 28.50 -25.29
N SER A 763 6.81 28.34 -26.51
CA SER A 763 5.95 28.15 -27.67
C SER A 763 5.20 26.82 -27.56
N ARG A 764 3.93 26.81 -27.99
CA ARG A 764 3.11 25.59 -27.99
C ARG A 764 3.75 24.46 -28.80
N ALA A 765 4.34 24.79 -29.96
CA ALA A 765 5.00 23.81 -30.81
C ALA A 765 6.18 23.10 -30.14
N ALA A 766 6.98 23.79 -29.31
CA ALA A 766 8.09 23.16 -28.59
C ALA A 766 7.59 22.11 -27.59
N LEU A 767 6.52 22.43 -26.86
CA LEU A 767 5.88 21.47 -25.95
C LEU A 767 5.32 20.26 -26.69
N ASP A 768 4.55 20.51 -27.75
CA ASP A 768 3.92 19.44 -28.54
C ASP A 768 4.97 18.51 -29.13
N THR A 769 6.08 19.02 -29.67
CA THR A 769 7.19 18.20 -30.16
C THR A 769 7.73 17.25 -29.08
N TRP A 770 7.97 17.76 -27.86
CA TRP A 770 8.48 16.93 -26.77
C TRP A 770 7.45 15.91 -26.28
N THR A 771 6.24 16.35 -25.92
CA THR A 771 5.24 15.48 -25.30
C THR A 771 4.69 14.44 -26.27
N ARG A 772 4.62 14.74 -27.58
CA ARG A 772 4.25 13.76 -28.61
C ARG A 772 5.33 12.71 -28.85
N ALA A 773 6.58 12.97 -28.47
CA ALA A 773 7.69 12.02 -28.57
C ALA A 773 7.91 11.21 -27.29
N ASN A 774 7.64 11.81 -26.11
CA ASN A 774 8.06 11.25 -24.82
C ASN A 774 6.95 11.14 -23.76
N GLY A 775 5.87 11.91 -23.89
CA GLY A 775 4.93 12.10 -22.79
C GLY A 775 3.75 11.12 -22.79
N THR A 776 3.30 10.75 -21.59
CA THR A 776 2.09 9.96 -21.34
C THR A 776 1.12 10.73 -20.44
N GLY A 777 -0.17 10.71 -20.77
CA GLY A 777 -1.19 11.36 -19.96
C GLY A 777 -1.40 10.67 -18.61
N LEU A 778 -1.86 9.42 -18.63
CA LEU A 778 -2.04 8.58 -17.45
C LEU A 778 -1.33 7.24 -17.61
N VAL A 779 -0.67 6.77 -16.56
CA VAL A 779 -0.11 5.42 -16.45
C VAL A 779 -0.77 4.70 -15.27
N LEU A 780 -1.46 3.59 -15.53
CA LEU A 780 -2.30 2.92 -14.54
C LEU A 780 -1.95 1.43 -14.46
N GLY A 781 -1.71 0.92 -13.26
CA GLY A 781 -1.58 -0.51 -12.95
C GLY A 781 -2.16 -0.78 -11.57
N ASP A 782 -2.60 -1.99 -11.25
CA ASP A 782 -3.04 -2.37 -9.90
C ASP A 782 -4.01 -1.37 -9.20
N LEU A 783 -5.03 -0.92 -9.92
CA LEU A 783 -6.14 -0.17 -9.30
C LEU A 783 -7.36 -1.09 -9.32
N GLU A 784 -7.97 -1.28 -8.16
CA GLU A 784 -9.13 -2.15 -7.98
C GLU A 784 -10.42 -1.34 -8.15
N TRP A 785 -10.91 -1.32 -9.40
CA TRP A 785 -12.19 -0.77 -9.82
C TRP A 785 -12.29 0.76 -9.74
N ASP A 786 -11.16 1.46 -9.80
CA ASP A 786 -11.11 2.92 -9.82
C ASP A 786 -12.05 3.53 -10.87
N GLN A 787 -12.67 4.64 -10.48
CA GLN A 787 -13.77 5.26 -11.20
C GLN A 787 -13.35 6.62 -11.75
N PHE A 788 -13.35 6.74 -13.08
CA PHE A 788 -12.83 7.90 -13.80
C PHE A 788 -13.95 8.64 -14.52
N HIS A 789 -14.02 9.96 -14.33
CA HIS A 789 -14.99 10.84 -14.99
C HIS A 789 -14.31 12.09 -15.58
N LYS A 790 -14.61 12.38 -16.85
CA LYS A 790 -14.08 13.56 -17.56
C LYS A 790 -12.56 13.67 -17.50
N ILE A 791 -11.89 12.58 -17.85
CA ILE A 791 -10.44 12.54 -18.03
C ILE A 791 -10.08 13.15 -19.38
N THR A 792 -9.50 14.33 -19.38
CA THR A 792 -9.13 15.07 -20.60
C THR A 792 -7.63 15.09 -20.80
N LEU A 793 -7.15 14.45 -21.87
CA LEU A 793 -5.72 14.30 -22.14
C LEU A 793 -5.45 14.73 -23.57
N SER A 794 -4.54 15.67 -23.77
CA SER A 794 -4.17 16.10 -25.12
C SER A 794 -2.68 16.34 -25.31
N ASP A 795 -2.23 16.14 -26.55
CA ASP A 795 -0.87 16.47 -27.02
C ASP A 795 0.23 15.49 -26.56
N TYR A 796 -0.14 14.26 -26.22
CA TYR A 796 0.77 13.23 -25.71
C TYR A 796 1.13 12.16 -26.73
N LYS A 797 2.24 11.44 -26.52
CA LYS A 797 2.54 10.21 -27.27
C LYS A 797 1.45 9.17 -27.00
N VAL A 798 1.16 8.94 -25.72
CA VAL A 798 0.11 8.03 -25.25
C VAL A 798 -0.86 8.81 -24.36
N GLY A 799 -2.17 8.66 -24.58
CA GLY A 799 -3.20 9.22 -23.71
C GLY A 799 -3.25 8.46 -22.38
N ILE A 800 -3.89 7.30 -22.40
CA ILE A 800 -3.95 6.37 -21.26
C ILE A 800 -3.07 5.15 -21.58
N HIS A 801 -2.21 4.78 -20.64
CA HIS A 801 -1.36 3.59 -20.71
C HIS A 801 -1.67 2.68 -19.53
N VAL A 802 -2.27 1.52 -19.79
CA VAL A 802 -2.48 0.48 -18.79
C VAL A 802 -1.30 -0.48 -18.83
N VAL A 803 -0.63 -0.63 -17.70
CA VAL A 803 0.61 -1.40 -17.53
C VAL A 803 0.44 -2.48 -16.47
N ALA A 804 1.42 -3.38 -16.39
CA ALA A 804 1.46 -4.37 -15.32
C ALA A 804 1.42 -3.68 -13.96
N GLY A 805 0.52 -4.14 -13.10
CA GLY A 805 0.47 -3.70 -11.71
C GLY A 805 1.46 -4.48 -10.82
N GLN A 806 1.66 -4.00 -9.59
CA GLN A 806 2.71 -4.50 -8.70
C GLN A 806 2.24 -5.61 -7.75
N ARG A 807 0.95 -5.61 -7.36
CA ARG A 807 0.28 -6.67 -6.56
C ARG A 807 -0.86 -7.32 -7.34
N ALA A 808 -1.69 -6.55 -8.04
CA ALA A 808 -2.77 -7.03 -8.91
C ALA A 808 -2.75 -6.30 -10.27
N GLN A 809 -3.63 -6.69 -11.20
CA GLN A 809 -3.74 -6.02 -12.50
C GLN A 809 -4.84 -4.96 -12.49
N PHE A 810 -4.70 -3.94 -13.34
CA PHE A 810 -5.67 -2.84 -13.40
C PHE A 810 -7.08 -3.32 -13.75
N THR A 811 -8.07 -2.75 -13.08
CA THR A 811 -9.49 -2.80 -13.46
C THR A 811 -10.11 -1.43 -13.18
N GLY A 812 -10.82 -0.84 -14.14
CA GLY A 812 -11.40 0.47 -13.93
C GLY A 812 -12.41 0.89 -15.01
N SER A 813 -13.17 1.93 -14.69
CA SER A 813 -14.25 2.43 -15.56
C SER A 813 -14.10 3.91 -15.88
N PHE A 814 -14.27 4.27 -17.16
CA PHE A 814 -14.18 5.64 -17.65
C PHE A 814 -15.53 6.12 -18.16
N LEU A 815 -15.98 7.25 -17.64
CA LEU A 815 -17.16 7.98 -18.07
C LEU A 815 -16.76 9.31 -18.70
N GLU A 816 -17.21 9.54 -19.93
CA GLU A 816 -16.92 10.72 -20.75
C GLU A 816 -15.41 11.05 -20.89
N PRO A 817 -14.55 10.08 -21.28
CA PRO A 817 -13.14 10.38 -21.56
C PRO A 817 -12.97 11.36 -22.73
N ASP A 818 -12.05 12.29 -22.52
CA ASP A 818 -11.60 13.45 -23.29
C ASP A 818 -10.26 13.33 -24.06
N ILE A 819 -9.97 12.29 -24.86
CA ILE A 819 -8.59 12.03 -25.34
C ILE A 819 -8.39 12.55 -26.77
N ARG A 820 -7.42 13.45 -26.98
CA ARG A 820 -7.23 14.17 -28.26
C ARG A 820 -5.79 14.31 -28.67
N ARG A 821 -5.54 14.34 -29.98
CA ARG A 821 -4.21 14.63 -30.55
C ARG A 821 -3.13 13.80 -29.84
N THR A 822 -3.30 12.49 -29.82
CA THR A 822 -2.28 11.57 -29.32
C THR A 822 -1.68 10.71 -30.43
N GLY A 823 -0.57 10.02 -30.15
CA GLY A 823 -0.09 8.93 -31.00
C GLY A 823 -1.00 7.71 -30.84
N THR A 824 -1.08 7.22 -29.61
CA THR A 824 -2.05 6.20 -29.18
C THR A 824 -3.00 6.81 -28.15
N GLY A 825 -4.31 6.67 -28.35
CA GLY A 825 -5.34 7.15 -27.43
C GLY A 825 -5.32 6.35 -26.13
N VAL A 826 -5.59 5.05 -26.22
CA VAL A 826 -5.51 4.08 -25.13
C VAL A 826 -4.57 2.94 -25.54
N LEU A 827 -3.52 2.71 -24.75
CA LEU A 827 -2.59 1.59 -24.88
C LEU A 827 -2.76 0.66 -23.67
N VAL A 828 -3.04 -0.62 -23.91
CA VAL A 828 -3.18 -1.63 -22.85
C VAL A 828 -2.15 -2.71 -23.09
N ASP A 829 -1.12 -2.77 -22.25
CA ASP A 829 -0.10 -3.83 -22.31
C ASP A 829 -0.48 -5.02 -21.43
N VAL A 830 -0.94 -4.74 -20.21
CA VAL A 830 -1.43 -5.75 -19.25
C VAL A 830 -2.66 -5.19 -18.55
N ILE A 831 -3.65 -6.04 -18.33
CA ILE A 831 -4.89 -5.73 -17.61
C ILE A 831 -5.43 -7.02 -17.01
N ASP A 832 -6.32 -6.94 -16.01
CA ASP A 832 -7.00 -8.14 -15.51
C ASP A 832 -7.82 -8.76 -16.64
N ASP A 833 -7.52 -10.01 -16.99
CA ASP A 833 -8.11 -10.70 -18.14
C ASP A 833 -9.58 -11.09 -17.94
N ARG A 834 -10.03 -11.13 -16.68
CA ARG A 834 -11.43 -11.40 -16.31
C ARG A 834 -12.27 -10.13 -16.43
N TRP A 835 -11.72 -8.99 -16.02
CA TRP A 835 -12.47 -7.73 -15.91
C TRP A 835 -12.30 -6.78 -17.09
N GLY A 836 -11.10 -6.67 -17.66
CA GLY A 836 -10.79 -5.67 -18.67
C GLY A 836 -10.98 -4.22 -18.15
N MET A 837 -11.38 -3.33 -19.06
CA MET A 837 -11.78 -1.95 -18.72
C MET A 837 -12.94 -1.45 -19.58
N THR A 838 -13.58 -0.37 -19.13
CA THR A 838 -14.75 0.21 -19.78
C THR A 838 -14.60 1.68 -20.14
N LEU A 839 -15.09 2.06 -21.33
CA LEU A 839 -15.24 3.44 -21.80
C LEU A 839 -16.72 3.71 -22.15
N ALA A 840 -17.33 4.70 -21.52
CA ALA A 840 -18.70 5.13 -21.80
C ALA A 840 -18.77 6.61 -22.18
N GLY A 841 -19.36 6.93 -23.33
CA GLY A 841 -19.48 8.29 -23.85
C GLY A 841 -18.12 8.94 -24.18
N GLY A 842 -18.11 10.25 -24.44
CA GLY A 842 -16.87 10.97 -24.73
C GLY A 842 -16.23 10.59 -26.07
N ARG A 843 -14.90 10.74 -26.18
CA ARG A 843 -14.13 10.49 -27.39
C ARG A 843 -12.67 10.08 -27.13
N VAL A 844 -12.14 9.26 -28.03
CA VAL A 844 -10.74 8.86 -28.07
C VAL A 844 -10.20 9.04 -29.48
N GLU A 845 -9.24 9.96 -29.62
CA GLU A 845 -8.64 10.35 -30.90
C GLU A 845 -7.11 10.17 -30.85
N GLY A 846 -6.57 9.39 -31.77
CA GLY A 846 -5.14 9.19 -31.97
C GLY A 846 -4.82 8.62 -33.35
N THR A 847 -3.53 8.48 -33.70
CA THR A 847 -3.15 7.66 -34.88
C THR A 847 -3.68 6.24 -34.71
N GLN A 848 -3.52 5.70 -33.49
CA GLN A 848 -4.25 4.54 -33.00
C GLN A 848 -5.22 5.03 -31.91
N ALA A 849 -6.53 4.80 -32.08
CA ALA A 849 -7.50 5.16 -31.05
C ALA A 849 -7.31 4.24 -29.84
N ILE A 850 -7.27 2.93 -30.07
CA ILE A 850 -7.08 1.90 -29.04
C ILE A 850 -6.11 0.86 -29.56
N GLN A 851 -5.08 0.56 -28.78
CA GLN A 851 -4.19 -0.59 -28.96
C GLN A 851 -4.28 -1.45 -27.70
N ASN A 852 -4.90 -2.62 -27.81
CA ASN A 852 -4.98 -3.59 -26.73
C ASN A 852 -4.09 -4.80 -27.04
N ASN A 853 -2.96 -4.91 -26.33
CA ASN A 853 -2.02 -6.02 -26.45
C ASN A 853 -2.33 -7.14 -25.42
N ALA A 854 -3.26 -6.91 -24.49
CA ALA A 854 -3.60 -7.83 -23.42
C ALA A 854 -4.72 -8.82 -23.82
N ARG A 855 -4.90 -9.85 -22.98
CA ARG A 855 -6.00 -10.82 -23.11
C ARG A 855 -7.33 -10.33 -22.56
N GLY A 856 -7.31 -9.36 -21.64
CA GLY A 856 -8.52 -8.68 -21.17
C GLY A 856 -9.08 -7.72 -22.20
N TYR A 857 -10.38 -7.44 -22.14
CA TYR A 857 -11.07 -6.63 -23.14
C TYR A 857 -11.03 -5.13 -22.82
N VAL A 858 -11.22 -4.31 -23.87
CA VAL A 858 -11.66 -2.92 -23.74
C VAL A 858 -13.10 -2.81 -24.25
N LYS A 859 -14.04 -2.48 -23.37
CA LYS A 859 -15.46 -2.37 -23.72
C LYS A 859 -15.86 -0.91 -23.91
N VAL A 860 -16.57 -0.64 -24.98
CA VAL A 860 -16.85 0.73 -25.45
C VAL A 860 -18.35 0.90 -25.71
N THR A 861 -18.97 1.89 -25.06
CA THR A 861 -20.39 2.22 -25.24
C THR A 861 -20.55 3.72 -25.53
N GLY A 862 -21.01 4.09 -26.71
CA GLY A 862 -21.25 5.50 -27.07
C GLY A 862 -20.01 6.42 -27.13
N THR A 863 -18.79 5.92 -26.90
CA THR A 863 -17.54 6.67 -27.05
C THR A 863 -17.16 6.79 -28.52
N GLN A 864 -16.85 8.01 -28.98
CA GLN A 864 -16.41 8.23 -30.36
C GLN A 864 -14.94 7.83 -30.52
N LEU A 865 -14.65 6.88 -31.39
CA LEU A 865 -13.27 6.44 -31.68
C LEU A 865 -12.80 7.00 -33.02
N GLN A 866 -11.66 7.68 -33.03
CA GLN A 866 -11.00 8.19 -34.24
C GLN A 866 -9.54 7.73 -34.28
N GLY A 867 -9.22 6.85 -35.21
CA GLY A 867 -7.91 6.18 -35.32
C GLY A 867 -8.06 4.67 -35.52
N THR A 868 -6.96 3.96 -35.74
CA THR A 868 -6.99 2.49 -35.86
C THR A 868 -7.27 1.82 -34.50
N GLN A 869 -7.84 0.63 -34.54
CA GLN A 869 -8.16 -0.20 -33.37
C GLN A 869 -7.50 -1.58 -33.52
N SER A 870 -6.87 -2.11 -32.47
CA SER A 870 -6.30 -3.46 -32.44
C SER A 870 -6.47 -4.15 -31.08
N GLY A 871 -6.59 -5.48 -31.09
CA GLY A 871 -6.81 -6.30 -29.89
C GLY A 871 -8.27 -6.63 -29.61
N ILE A 872 -8.57 -7.08 -28.39
CA ILE A 872 -9.92 -7.44 -27.96
C ILE A 872 -10.68 -6.16 -27.55
N ILE A 873 -11.61 -5.75 -28.40
CA ILE A 873 -12.42 -4.54 -28.21
C ILE A 873 -13.90 -4.90 -28.43
N HIS A 874 -14.72 -4.69 -27.42
CA HIS A 874 -16.16 -4.91 -27.50
C HIS A 874 -16.89 -3.58 -27.71
N GLN A 875 -17.46 -3.36 -28.89
CA GLN A 875 -18.34 -2.22 -29.13
C GLN A 875 -19.78 -2.60 -28.80
N MET A 876 -20.29 -2.03 -27.73
CA MET A 876 -21.66 -2.25 -27.26
C MET A 876 -22.63 -1.35 -28.02
N SER A 877 -23.86 -1.82 -28.19
CA SER A 877 -24.93 -1.03 -28.81
C SER A 877 -25.43 0.08 -27.86
N GLY A 878 -26.05 1.12 -28.41
CA GLY A 878 -26.68 2.20 -27.63
C GLY A 878 -25.86 3.50 -27.50
N VAL A 879 -26.43 4.45 -26.76
CA VAL A 879 -25.81 5.75 -26.45
C VAL A 879 -25.59 5.81 -24.95
N ALA A 880 -24.38 6.17 -24.52
CA ALA A 880 -24.11 6.35 -23.10
C ALA A 880 -24.77 7.65 -22.58
N PRO A 881 -25.48 7.60 -21.43
CA PRO A 881 -25.99 8.81 -20.78
C PRO A 881 -24.84 9.70 -20.30
N THR A 882 -25.12 10.98 -20.12
CA THR A 882 -24.11 11.98 -19.72
C THR A 882 -24.27 12.40 -18.27
N TYR A 883 -23.15 12.57 -17.56
CA TYR A 883 -23.16 13.06 -16.20
C TYR A 883 -22.62 14.49 -16.12
N THR A 884 -23.45 15.39 -15.60
CA THR A 884 -23.05 16.78 -15.33
C THR A 884 -22.85 16.99 -13.84
N GLN A 885 -21.59 17.11 -13.45
CA GLN A 885 -21.21 17.51 -12.11
C GLN A 885 -21.82 18.87 -11.75
N LYS A 886 -22.46 18.97 -10.58
CA LYS A 886 -23.03 20.23 -10.07
C LYS A 886 -22.28 20.71 -8.80
N PRO A 887 -22.27 22.02 -8.50
CA PRO A 887 -21.65 22.57 -7.29
C PRO A 887 -22.14 21.90 -6.00
N LEU A 888 -21.32 21.96 -4.96
CA LEU A 888 -21.68 21.46 -3.63
C LEU A 888 -22.46 22.52 -2.84
N PRO A 889 -23.44 22.10 -2.02
CA PRO A 889 -24.18 23.02 -1.16
C PRO A 889 -23.29 23.57 -0.05
N ALA A 890 -23.61 24.78 0.41
CA ALA A 890 -22.95 25.47 1.51
C ALA A 890 -23.98 26.34 2.25
N PRO A 891 -23.74 26.70 3.53
CA PRO A 891 -24.66 27.56 4.26
C PRO A 891 -24.71 28.96 3.61
N ALA A 892 -25.92 29.46 3.39
CA ALA A 892 -26.13 30.74 2.71
C ALA A 892 -25.48 31.92 3.46
N ARG A 893 -25.47 31.85 4.80
CA ARG A 893 -24.82 32.84 5.67
C ARG A 893 -23.37 32.41 5.96
N LYS A 894 -22.40 33.20 5.53
CA LYS A 894 -20.97 32.99 5.81
C LYS A 894 -20.59 33.55 7.18
N SER A 895 -21.05 32.92 8.26
CA SER A 895 -20.62 33.22 9.64
C SER A 895 -20.17 31.98 10.37
N LEU A 896 -19.12 32.10 11.19
CA LEU A 896 -18.53 31.01 11.94
C LEU A 896 -18.86 31.12 13.43
N THR A 897 -19.33 30.03 14.02
CA THR A 897 -19.43 29.83 15.47
C THR A 897 -18.56 28.64 15.83
N VAL A 898 -17.41 28.89 16.45
CA VAL A 898 -16.56 27.82 16.99
C VAL A 898 -17.16 27.35 18.30
N VAL A 899 -17.37 26.04 18.44
CA VAL A 899 -17.96 25.44 19.63
C VAL A 899 -16.86 25.15 20.64
N ASP A 900 -16.98 25.72 21.83
CA ASP A 900 -16.15 25.40 22.98
C ASP A 900 -16.86 24.35 23.85
N ALA A 901 -16.77 23.09 23.44
CA ALA A 901 -17.34 21.93 24.15
C ALA A 901 -16.24 21.00 24.67
N PRO A 902 -16.49 20.18 25.71
CA PRO A 902 -15.52 19.19 26.16
C PRO A 902 -15.13 18.22 25.03
N HIS A 903 -13.84 18.16 24.71
CA HIS A 903 -13.27 17.24 23.73
C HIS A 903 -11.80 16.91 24.05
N GLY A 904 -11.32 15.81 23.48
CA GLY A 904 -9.92 15.37 23.59
C GLY A 904 -9.34 14.97 22.24
N VAL A 905 -8.04 15.14 22.06
CA VAL A 905 -7.33 14.70 20.84
C VAL A 905 -6.78 13.29 21.07
N GLY A 906 -7.39 12.31 20.42
CA GLY A 906 -7.04 10.89 20.59
C GLY A 906 -7.59 10.25 21.88
N TYR A 907 -8.44 10.95 22.62
CA TYR A 907 -9.10 10.42 23.82
C TYR A 907 -10.50 11.01 23.99
N LEU A 908 -11.40 10.27 24.63
CA LEU A 908 -12.77 10.69 24.89
C LEU A 908 -12.91 11.24 26.32
N PRO A 909 -13.24 12.54 26.51
CA PRO A 909 -13.53 13.05 27.84
C PRO A 909 -14.80 12.44 28.44
N ALA A 910 -14.83 12.31 29.77
CA ALA A 910 -16.03 11.87 30.49
C ALA A 910 -17.18 12.89 30.41
N ALA A 911 -16.87 14.18 30.25
CA ALA A 911 -17.86 15.25 30.18
C ALA A 911 -18.64 15.21 28.86
N ASP A 912 -19.96 15.36 28.94
CA ASP A 912 -20.87 15.36 27.79
C ASP A 912 -20.86 16.71 27.05
N ALA A 913 -20.69 16.67 25.72
CA ALA A 913 -20.65 17.85 24.87
C ALA A 913 -22.03 18.27 24.34
N THR A 914 -23.03 17.38 24.40
CA THR A 914 -24.32 17.50 23.70
C THR A 914 -24.98 18.88 23.86
N ARG A 915 -25.18 19.32 25.11
CA ARG A 915 -25.86 20.59 25.41
C ARG A 915 -25.12 21.80 24.82
N THR A 916 -23.80 21.78 24.86
CA THR A 916 -22.96 22.88 24.40
C THR A 916 -22.99 22.97 22.87
N VAL A 917 -22.90 21.83 22.18
CA VAL A 917 -23.05 21.76 20.72
C VAL A 917 -24.45 22.23 20.31
N GLN A 918 -25.51 21.71 20.93
CA GLN A 918 -26.89 22.09 20.59
C GLN A 918 -27.14 23.58 20.81
N LYS A 919 -26.63 24.18 21.90
CA LYS A 919 -26.76 25.62 22.16
C LYS A 919 -26.12 26.46 21.05
N ALA A 920 -24.99 26.03 20.49
CA ALA A 920 -24.34 26.71 19.37
C ALA A 920 -25.16 26.58 18.07
N LEU A 921 -25.68 25.38 17.78
CA LEU A 921 -26.60 25.13 16.66
C LEU A 921 -27.85 26.02 16.74
N ASP A 922 -28.51 26.05 17.90
CA ASP A 922 -29.71 26.87 18.11
C ASP A 922 -29.40 28.37 17.95
N LYS A 923 -28.23 28.82 18.42
CA LYS A 923 -27.81 30.22 18.27
C LYS A 923 -27.58 30.57 16.80
N ALA A 924 -26.91 29.70 16.03
CA ALA A 924 -26.75 29.89 14.59
C ALA A 924 -28.11 29.91 13.87
N GLY A 925 -29.02 29.01 14.25
CA GLY A 925 -30.39 28.97 13.72
C GLY A 925 -31.18 30.25 13.99
N ARG A 926 -31.18 30.75 15.24
CA ARG A 926 -31.80 32.05 15.60
C ARG A 926 -31.18 33.24 14.85
N ASN A 927 -29.91 33.13 14.47
CA ASN A 927 -29.21 34.12 13.66
C ASN A 927 -29.49 33.95 12.14
N GLY A 928 -30.31 32.99 11.72
CA GLY A 928 -30.64 32.78 10.30
C GLY A 928 -29.60 31.96 9.52
N GLY A 929 -28.74 31.21 10.19
CA GLY A 929 -27.80 30.26 9.57
C GLY A 929 -26.34 30.50 9.94
N GLY A 930 -25.47 29.70 9.32
CA GLY A 930 -24.01 29.78 9.51
C GLY A 930 -23.34 28.42 9.70
N ILE A 931 -22.03 28.46 9.87
CA ILE A 931 -21.19 27.30 10.16
C ILE A 931 -21.02 27.21 11.67
N VAL A 932 -21.44 26.10 12.26
CA VAL A 932 -21.14 25.71 13.65
C VAL A 932 -20.01 24.70 13.58
N TYR A 933 -18.83 25.10 14.03
CA TYR A 933 -17.58 24.39 13.82
C TYR A 933 -17.11 23.70 15.09
N LEU A 934 -16.85 22.39 14.98
CA LEU A 934 -16.20 21.57 15.98
C LEU A 934 -14.73 21.37 15.56
N PRO A 935 -13.76 21.89 16.34
CA PRO A 935 -12.35 21.55 16.14
C PRO A 935 -12.09 20.04 16.18
N ALA A 936 -10.92 19.62 15.71
CA ALA A 936 -10.50 18.23 15.83
C ALA A 936 -10.51 17.79 17.30
N GLY A 937 -11.08 16.61 17.54
CA GLY A 937 -11.27 16.00 18.85
C GLY A 937 -12.42 15.00 18.86
N TRP A 938 -12.44 14.19 19.91
CA TRP A 938 -13.51 13.23 20.19
C TRP A 938 -14.48 13.84 21.20
N TYR A 939 -15.75 13.91 20.81
CA TYR A 939 -16.84 14.54 21.56
C TYR A 939 -17.80 13.46 22.04
N ARG A 940 -18.04 13.39 23.34
CA ARG A 940 -19.11 12.56 23.90
C ARG A 940 -20.45 13.20 23.59
N ILE A 941 -21.31 12.50 22.86
CA ILE A 941 -22.68 12.91 22.55
C ILE A 941 -23.64 11.91 23.18
N SER A 942 -24.21 12.29 24.32
CA SER A 942 -25.09 11.44 25.13
C SER A 942 -26.56 11.48 24.67
N THR A 943 -26.96 12.49 23.89
CA THR A 943 -28.27 12.51 23.22
C THR A 943 -28.21 13.27 21.89
N HIS A 944 -29.25 13.16 21.07
CA HIS A 944 -29.33 13.66 19.71
C HIS A 944 -29.14 15.19 19.56
N LEU A 945 -28.73 15.58 18.36
CA LEU A 945 -28.53 16.96 17.90
C LEU A 945 -29.53 17.31 16.78
N SER A 946 -30.06 18.53 16.82
CA SER A 946 -30.90 19.10 15.76
C SER A 946 -30.17 20.28 15.11
N VAL A 947 -29.84 20.16 13.83
CA VAL A 947 -29.21 21.20 13.01
C VAL A 947 -30.30 22.04 12.32
N PRO A 948 -30.50 23.32 12.68
CA PRO A 948 -31.57 24.13 12.10
C PRO A 948 -31.38 24.46 10.62
N ALA A 949 -32.43 24.94 9.96
CA ALA A 949 -32.38 25.48 8.59
C ALA A 949 -31.21 26.49 8.40
N ASN A 950 -30.54 26.42 7.25
CA ASN A 950 -29.38 27.23 6.87
C ASN A 950 -28.14 27.10 7.80
N VAL A 951 -28.13 26.16 8.74
CA VAL A 951 -26.99 25.88 9.62
C VAL A 951 -26.25 24.64 9.14
N GLU A 952 -24.92 24.69 9.18
CA GLU A 952 -24.07 23.54 8.94
C GLU A 952 -23.34 23.17 10.24
N LEU A 953 -23.42 21.90 10.64
CA LEU A 953 -22.53 21.31 11.63
C LEU A 953 -21.27 20.82 10.91
N ARG A 954 -20.14 21.47 11.16
CA ARG A 954 -18.88 21.21 10.45
C ARG A 954 -17.79 20.72 11.41
N GLY A 955 -17.13 19.62 11.04
CA GLY A 955 -15.89 19.15 11.68
C GLY A 955 -14.64 19.65 10.96
N ALA A 956 -13.49 19.25 11.49
CA ALA A 956 -12.18 19.77 11.08
C ALA A 956 -11.67 19.27 9.72
N SER A 957 -12.22 18.18 9.18
CA SER A 957 -11.72 17.64 7.92
C SER A 957 -12.35 18.31 6.71
N ALA A 958 -11.51 18.85 5.82
CA ALA A 958 -11.95 19.45 4.55
C ALA A 958 -12.09 18.42 3.41
N VAL A 959 -11.69 17.17 3.64
CA VAL A 959 -11.60 16.08 2.67
C VAL A 959 -12.32 14.84 3.21
N PRO A 960 -12.58 13.81 2.38
CA PRO A 960 -13.11 12.53 2.86
C PRO A 960 -12.19 11.98 3.96
N ASN A 961 -12.76 11.38 5.00
CA ASN A 961 -11.99 10.93 6.15
C ASN A 961 -12.48 9.59 6.70
N ARG A 962 -11.51 8.76 7.06
CA ARG A 962 -11.69 7.47 7.72
C ARG A 962 -10.55 7.26 8.72
N ASP A 963 -10.83 6.55 9.81
CA ASP A 963 -9.82 6.32 10.85
C ASP A 963 -8.65 5.46 10.40
N GLN A 964 -7.54 5.59 11.12
CA GLN A 964 -6.25 5.03 10.74
C GLN A 964 -5.44 4.64 11.98
N GLY A 965 -5.87 3.59 12.70
CA GLY A 965 -5.08 3.00 13.79
C GLY A 965 -4.66 3.98 14.91
N GLY A 966 -5.37 5.11 15.08
CA GLY A 966 -5.13 6.09 16.15
C GLY A 966 -4.10 7.16 15.80
N ALA A 967 -3.67 7.22 14.54
CA ALA A 967 -2.74 8.22 14.01
C ALA A 967 -3.32 9.65 13.96
N SER A 968 -4.63 9.85 14.21
CA SER A 968 -5.22 11.19 14.25
C SER A 968 -6.56 11.31 14.98
N GLY A 969 -6.88 12.53 15.38
CA GLY A 969 -8.12 12.90 16.07
C GLY A 969 -9.31 13.00 15.12
N GLY A 970 -9.22 13.83 14.07
CA GLY A 970 -10.37 14.33 13.30
C GLY A 970 -11.48 14.88 14.20
N THR A 971 -12.65 15.25 13.67
CA THR A 971 -13.84 15.49 14.52
C THR A 971 -14.65 14.20 14.59
N VAL A 972 -14.83 13.64 15.79
CA VAL A 972 -15.60 12.42 16.02
C VAL A 972 -16.69 12.65 17.05
N LEU A 973 -17.93 12.34 16.68
CA LEU A 973 -19.06 12.27 17.59
C LEU A 973 -19.18 10.84 18.10
N HIS A 974 -18.81 10.61 19.37
CA HIS A 974 -19.03 9.34 20.04
C HIS A 974 -20.46 9.31 20.58
N ALA A 975 -21.31 8.50 19.96
CA ALA A 975 -22.74 8.44 20.21
C ALA A 975 -23.10 7.40 21.28
N PHE A 976 -23.84 7.82 22.31
CA PHE A 976 -24.30 6.98 23.43
C PHE A 976 -25.82 6.91 23.57
N GLU A 977 -26.58 7.22 22.50
CA GLU A 977 -28.04 7.07 22.45
C GLU A 977 -28.43 6.02 21.39
N GLY A 978 -29.56 5.35 21.60
CA GLY A 978 -30.24 4.54 20.57
C GLY A 978 -29.86 3.06 20.53
N ARG A 979 -28.94 2.59 21.38
CA ARG A 979 -28.51 1.19 21.43
C ARG A 979 -29.69 0.23 21.64
N GLY A 980 -29.82 -0.76 20.75
CA GLY A 980 -30.81 -1.83 20.88
C GLY A 980 -32.26 -1.36 20.71
N THR A 981 -32.48 -0.26 19.98
CA THR A 981 -33.84 0.20 19.69
C THR A 981 -34.64 -0.85 18.92
N THR A 982 -35.94 -0.98 19.24
CA THR A 982 -36.85 -1.88 18.52
C THR A 982 -37.47 -1.26 17.27
N ALA A 983 -37.18 0.01 16.99
CA ALA A 983 -37.71 0.76 15.86
C ALA A 983 -36.62 1.62 15.20
N PRO A 984 -35.52 1.01 14.70
CA PRO A 984 -34.36 1.73 14.18
C PRO A 984 -34.70 2.70 13.04
N ASP A 985 -35.72 2.40 12.23
CA ASP A 985 -36.05 3.23 11.07
C ASP A 985 -36.81 4.51 11.43
N THR A 986 -37.51 4.53 12.56
CA THR A 986 -38.38 5.65 12.98
C THR A 986 -37.92 6.36 14.24
N ALA A 987 -37.13 5.70 15.09
CA ALA A 987 -36.52 6.30 16.27
C ALA A 987 -35.69 7.54 15.91
N THR A 988 -35.55 8.48 16.86
CA THR A 988 -34.81 9.73 16.67
C THR A 988 -33.38 9.45 16.22
N ALA A 989 -32.98 10.05 15.10
CA ALA A 989 -31.61 9.97 14.60
C ALA A 989 -30.65 10.76 15.50
N LEU A 990 -29.38 10.35 15.55
CA LEU A 990 -28.36 11.06 16.32
C LEU A 990 -28.23 12.52 15.87
N VAL A 991 -28.22 12.77 14.56
CA VAL A 991 -28.23 14.12 14.00
C VAL A 991 -29.42 14.31 13.07
N THR A 992 -30.31 15.25 13.39
CA THR A 992 -31.43 15.64 12.51
C THR A 992 -31.13 16.95 11.80
N LEU A 993 -31.11 16.93 10.47
CA LEU A 993 -31.00 18.10 9.60
C LEU A 993 -32.39 18.76 9.49
N ASN A 994 -32.72 19.59 10.48
CA ASN A 994 -34.05 20.10 10.77
C ASN A 994 -34.32 21.44 10.06
N GLY A 995 -34.43 21.39 8.73
CA GLY A 995 -34.89 22.49 7.90
C GLY A 995 -34.20 22.58 6.54
N ALA A 996 -34.59 23.56 5.73
CA ALA A 996 -33.98 23.72 4.41
C ALA A 996 -32.50 24.13 4.52
N LYS A 997 -31.63 23.57 3.66
CA LYS A 997 -30.19 23.89 3.60
C LYS A 997 -29.42 23.64 4.90
N SER A 998 -29.93 22.79 5.80
CA SER A 998 -29.16 22.31 6.94
C SER A 998 -28.23 21.18 6.52
N GLY A 999 -27.00 21.12 7.03
CA GLY A 999 -26.05 20.09 6.61
C GLY A 999 -25.03 19.68 7.65
N VAL A 1000 -24.35 18.57 7.37
CA VAL A 1000 -23.21 18.03 8.12
C VAL A 1000 -22.02 17.89 7.18
N ARG A 1001 -20.83 18.27 7.65
CA ARG A 1001 -19.60 18.18 6.85
C ARG A 1001 -18.37 17.83 7.67
N GLY A 1002 -17.50 16.95 7.16
CA GLY A 1002 -16.11 16.83 7.64
C GLY A 1002 -15.94 16.23 9.04
N LEU A 1003 -16.86 15.37 9.46
CA LEU A 1003 -16.87 14.72 10.78
C LEU A 1003 -17.25 13.24 10.68
N ARG A 1004 -17.00 12.49 11.75
CA ARG A 1004 -17.36 11.07 11.88
C ARG A 1004 -18.39 10.86 12.99
N VAL A 1005 -19.23 9.85 12.83
CA VAL A 1005 -20.11 9.34 13.89
C VAL A 1005 -19.68 7.92 14.23
N PHE A 1006 -19.29 7.70 15.47
CA PHE A 1006 -18.86 6.40 15.98
C PHE A 1006 -19.73 5.99 17.17
N TYR A 1007 -20.12 4.72 17.23
CA TYR A 1007 -20.93 4.15 18.31
C TYR A 1007 -20.04 3.24 19.18
N PRO A 1008 -19.51 3.72 20.33
CA PRO A 1008 -18.54 2.94 21.12
C PRO A 1008 -19.10 1.64 21.69
N GLU A 1009 -20.42 1.58 21.91
CA GLU A 1009 -21.13 0.42 22.46
C GLU A 1009 -21.61 -0.58 21.39
N GLN A 1010 -21.32 -0.28 20.11
CA GLN A 1010 -21.53 -1.14 18.96
C GLN A 1010 -20.23 -1.88 18.64
N ASN A 1011 -19.82 -2.74 19.58
CA ASN A 1011 -18.57 -3.50 19.52
C ASN A 1011 -18.85 -4.94 19.04
N PRO A 1012 -18.35 -5.37 17.88
CA PRO A 1012 -18.58 -6.75 17.41
C PRO A 1012 -17.84 -7.82 18.23
N GLY A 1013 -16.81 -7.44 19.01
CA GLY A 1013 -15.99 -8.36 19.81
C GLY A 1013 -16.61 -8.78 21.15
N VAL A 1014 -17.70 -8.16 21.59
CA VAL A 1014 -18.41 -8.58 22.81
C VAL A 1014 -19.53 -9.58 22.51
N ALA A 1015 -20.02 -10.28 23.55
CA ALA A 1015 -21.01 -11.35 23.41
C ALA A 1015 -22.31 -10.91 22.73
N GLU A 1016 -22.78 -9.67 22.97
CA GLU A 1016 -23.96 -9.12 22.31
C GLU A 1016 -23.75 -8.83 20.81
N GLY A 1017 -22.50 -8.65 20.39
CA GLY A 1017 -22.15 -8.28 19.02
C GLY A 1017 -22.80 -6.97 18.56
N ILE A 1018 -23.27 -6.96 17.30
CA ILE A 1018 -23.91 -5.80 16.68
C ILE A 1018 -25.42 -5.81 16.98
N VAL A 1019 -25.95 -4.66 17.39
CA VAL A 1019 -27.37 -4.44 17.71
C VAL A 1019 -27.97 -3.30 16.88
N ALA A 1020 -29.30 -3.21 16.83
CA ALA A 1020 -29.97 -2.14 16.11
C ALA A 1020 -29.72 -0.75 16.72
N TYR A 1021 -29.50 0.26 15.86
CA TYR A 1021 -29.42 1.68 16.21
C TYR A 1021 -30.27 2.51 15.23
N PRO A 1022 -30.79 3.68 15.65
CA PRO A 1022 -31.41 4.63 14.74
C PRO A 1022 -30.43 5.11 13.65
N TYR A 1023 -30.96 5.79 12.64
CA TYR A 1023 -30.14 6.49 11.66
C TYR A 1023 -29.14 7.44 12.33
N ALA A 1024 -27.90 7.45 11.85
CA ALA A 1024 -26.90 8.41 12.30
C ALA A 1024 -27.27 9.84 11.88
N VAL A 1025 -27.80 10.01 10.66
CA VAL A 1025 -28.27 11.30 10.13
C VAL A 1025 -29.66 11.15 9.52
N ARG A 1026 -30.58 12.05 9.88
CA ARG A 1026 -31.90 12.14 9.23
C ARG A 1026 -32.13 13.53 8.64
N GLY A 1027 -32.56 13.57 7.38
CA GLY A 1027 -32.97 14.79 6.72
C GLY A 1027 -34.42 15.17 6.99
N LYS A 1028 -34.68 16.43 7.31
CA LYS A 1028 -36.02 17.00 7.54
C LYS A 1028 -36.15 18.39 6.88
N GLY A 1029 -35.94 18.46 5.57
CA GLY A 1029 -36.08 19.69 4.78
C GLY A 1029 -35.51 19.55 3.37
N SER A 1030 -35.70 20.53 2.50
CA SER A 1030 -35.08 20.52 1.15
C SER A 1030 -33.62 20.95 1.19
N HIS A 1031 -32.82 20.53 0.21
CA HIS A 1031 -31.42 20.93 0.03
C HIS A 1031 -30.53 20.58 1.24
N THR A 1032 -30.90 19.55 2.01
CA THR A 1032 -30.03 19.08 3.10
C THR A 1032 -28.82 18.35 2.52
N TYR A 1033 -27.74 18.26 3.28
CA TYR A 1033 -26.53 17.63 2.76
C TYR A 1033 -25.65 16.99 3.82
N VAL A 1034 -24.94 15.93 3.40
CA VAL A 1034 -23.96 15.18 4.18
C VAL A 1034 -22.71 15.01 3.32
N ILE A 1035 -21.61 15.67 3.69
CA ILE A 1035 -20.40 15.75 2.86
C ILE A 1035 -19.15 15.37 3.66
N ASN A 1036 -18.27 14.51 3.11
CA ASN A 1036 -17.02 14.11 3.77
C ASN A 1036 -17.25 13.56 5.19
N ALA A 1037 -18.25 12.69 5.34
CA ALA A 1037 -18.66 12.14 6.63
C ALA A 1037 -18.36 10.63 6.73
N GLY A 1038 -17.84 10.21 7.88
CA GLY A 1038 -17.51 8.81 8.14
C GLY A 1038 -18.47 8.15 9.14
N PHE A 1039 -18.83 6.89 8.89
CA PHE A 1039 -19.71 6.07 9.74
C PHE A 1039 -19.09 4.69 9.96
N PRO A 1040 -18.07 4.57 10.85
CA PRO A 1040 -17.28 3.34 10.95
C PRO A 1040 -18.07 2.10 11.34
N ASN A 1041 -19.18 2.24 12.08
CA ASN A 1041 -19.97 1.13 12.61
C ASN A 1041 -21.47 1.49 12.80
N ALA A 1042 -22.07 2.15 11.82
CA ALA A 1042 -23.49 2.51 11.91
C ALA A 1042 -24.39 1.31 11.62
N TRP A 1043 -25.50 1.17 12.35
CA TRP A 1043 -26.59 0.27 11.92
C TRP A 1043 -27.27 0.86 10.68
N ASN A 1044 -27.89 2.02 10.88
CA ASN A 1044 -28.52 2.85 9.86
C ASN A 1044 -27.71 4.14 9.66
N GLY A 1045 -27.34 4.45 8.41
CA GLY A 1045 -26.50 5.59 8.05
C GLY A 1045 -27.30 6.89 7.90
N ILE A 1046 -27.90 7.09 6.72
CA ILE A 1046 -28.56 8.34 6.31
C ILE A 1046 -30.00 8.09 5.86
N ASP A 1047 -30.94 8.85 6.42
CA ASP A 1047 -32.37 8.78 6.10
C ASP A 1047 -32.91 10.04 5.42
N PHE A 1048 -33.43 9.85 4.21
CA PHE A 1048 -34.25 10.80 3.44
C PHE A 1048 -35.60 10.19 3.01
N THR A 1049 -36.06 9.13 3.69
CA THR A 1049 -37.36 8.50 3.51
C THR A 1049 -38.42 9.10 4.44
N THR A 1050 -38.11 9.24 5.72
CA THR A 1050 -39.06 9.64 6.77
C THR A 1050 -39.71 11.01 6.49
N HIS A 1051 -38.95 11.90 5.85
CA HIS A 1051 -39.42 13.21 5.45
C HIS A 1051 -38.97 13.53 4.03
N ARG A 1052 -39.86 14.16 3.24
CA ARG A 1052 -39.53 14.66 1.89
C ARG A 1052 -38.31 15.60 1.95
N ASN A 1053 -37.35 15.35 1.07
CA ASN A 1053 -36.02 15.96 1.11
C ASN A 1053 -35.53 16.41 -0.28
N ASP A 1054 -36.29 17.21 -1.01
CA ASP A 1054 -35.93 17.59 -2.38
C ASP A 1054 -34.52 18.22 -2.48
N HIS A 1055 -33.78 17.88 -3.54
CA HIS A 1055 -32.44 18.39 -3.84
C HIS A 1055 -31.36 18.11 -2.77
N PHE A 1056 -31.51 17.05 -1.99
CA PHE A 1056 -30.47 16.62 -1.04
C PHE A 1056 -29.15 16.28 -1.75
N VAL A 1057 -28.04 16.36 -1.03
CA VAL A 1057 -26.71 15.93 -1.52
C VAL A 1057 -26.00 15.07 -0.47
N VAL A 1058 -25.71 13.81 -0.82
CA VAL A 1058 -24.74 12.98 -0.11
C VAL A 1058 -23.47 12.94 -0.94
N ARG A 1059 -22.32 13.25 -0.34
CA ARG A 1059 -21.06 13.15 -1.05
C ARG A 1059 -19.91 12.69 -0.18
N LYS A 1060 -19.08 11.77 -0.69
CA LYS A 1060 -17.86 11.31 -0.02
C LYS A 1060 -18.14 10.80 1.39
N VAL A 1061 -19.08 9.86 1.45
CA VAL A 1061 -19.45 9.15 2.67
C VAL A 1061 -18.77 7.80 2.67
N ALA A 1062 -18.17 7.42 3.79
CA ALA A 1062 -17.51 6.14 3.95
C ALA A 1062 -17.86 5.45 5.27
N GLY A 1063 -17.84 4.13 5.32
CA GLY A 1063 -18.14 3.40 6.56
C GLY A 1063 -18.57 1.95 6.39
N ALA A 1064 -18.96 1.35 7.51
CA ALA A 1064 -19.68 0.08 7.54
C ALA A 1064 -21.11 0.36 8.00
N PHE A 1065 -22.07 -0.20 7.27
CA PHE A 1065 -23.50 -0.07 7.52
C PHE A 1065 -24.09 -1.46 7.64
N PHE A 1066 -24.76 -1.74 8.77
CA PHE A 1066 -25.23 -3.10 9.07
C PHE A 1066 -26.65 -3.39 8.55
N ASP A 1067 -27.40 -2.37 8.16
CA ASP A 1067 -28.76 -2.50 7.63
C ASP A 1067 -29.00 -1.51 6.47
N HIS A 1068 -29.33 -0.25 6.74
CA HIS A 1068 -29.50 0.76 5.68
C HIS A 1068 -28.35 1.76 5.65
N ALA A 1069 -27.56 1.81 4.58
CA ALA A 1069 -26.55 2.88 4.44
C ALA A 1069 -27.19 4.22 4.07
N ILE A 1070 -27.96 4.28 2.98
CA ILE A 1070 -28.69 5.47 2.54
C ILE A 1070 -30.09 5.08 2.08
N ALA A 1071 -31.12 5.67 2.69
CA ALA A 1071 -32.51 5.45 2.30
C ALA A 1071 -33.13 6.74 1.75
N VAL A 1072 -33.85 6.67 0.63
CA VAL A 1072 -34.42 7.83 -0.07
C VAL A 1072 -35.90 7.62 -0.37
N GLY A 1073 -36.77 8.50 0.13
CA GLY A 1073 -38.22 8.42 -0.13
C GLY A 1073 -38.67 9.31 -1.29
N LYS A 1074 -39.94 9.75 -1.23
CA LYS A 1074 -40.60 10.62 -2.22
C LYS A 1074 -40.01 12.03 -2.30
N SER A 1075 -38.83 12.14 -2.86
CA SER A 1075 -38.03 13.36 -3.02
C SER A 1075 -37.61 13.57 -4.47
N THR A 1076 -37.43 14.83 -4.89
CA THR A 1076 -37.04 15.17 -6.27
C THR A 1076 -35.62 15.71 -6.35
N GLY A 1077 -34.84 15.25 -7.35
CA GLY A 1077 -33.58 15.87 -7.75
C GLY A 1077 -32.41 15.70 -6.78
N GLY A 1078 -32.41 14.65 -5.96
CA GLY A 1078 -31.34 14.32 -5.02
C GLY A 1078 -30.08 13.77 -5.70
N ARG A 1079 -28.94 13.83 -5.02
CA ARG A 1079 -27.65 13.32 -5.52
C ARG A 1079 -26.90 12.53 -4.45
N ILE A 1080 -26.35 11.38 -4.83
CA ILE A 1080 -25.48 10.53 -4.01
C ILE A 1080 -24.18 10.30 -4.78
N GLU A 1081 -23.07 10.82 -4.26
CA GLU A 1081 -21.82 10.93 -5.02
C GLU A 1081 -20.60 10.42 -4.21
N GLY A 1082 -19.84 9.43 -4.68
CA GLY A 1082 -18.59 8.99 -4.05
C GLY A 1082 -18.81 8.27 -2.71
N VAL A 1083 -19.68 7.26 -2.67
CA VAL A 1083 -19.92 6.46 -1.46
C VAL A 1083 -19.04 5.21 -1.51
N LEU A 1084 -18.29 4.97 -0.44
CA LEU A 1084 -17.43 3.79 -0.28
C LEU A 1084 -17.83 3.05 1.00
N SER A 1085 -18.33 1.82 0.89
CA SER A 1085 -18.61 1.00 2.07
C SER A 1085 -17.83 -0.30 2.11
N ASN A 1086 -17.20 -0.57 3.25
CA ASN A 1086 -16.43 -1.77 3.52
C ASN A 1086 -16.47 -2.10 5.02
N GLY A 1087 -16.65 -3.37 5.36
CA GLY A 1087 -16.69 -3.86 6.74
C GLY A 1087 -15.40 -3.56 7.52
N ASN A 1088 -14.26 -3.47 6.84
CA ASN A 1088 -12.96 -3.12 7.43
C ASN A 1088 -13.00 -1.77 8.19
N ALA A 1089 -13.97 -0.90 7.91
CA ALA A 1089 -14.20 0.35 8.64
C ALA A 1089 -14.45 0.14 10.14
N VAL A 1090 -14.87 -1.06 10.55
CA VAL A 1090 -15.06 -1.41 11.96
C VAL A 1090 -13.76 -1.81 12.65
N THR A 1091 -12.77 -2.34 11.93
CA THR A 1091 -11.54 -2.92 12.53
C THR A 1091 -10.34 -1.98 12.45
N ARG A 1092 -10.25 -1.15 11.40
CA ARG A 1092 -9.13 -0.23 11.19
C ARG A 1092 -9.26 1.10 11.96
N ILE A 1093 -9.92 1.07 13.12
CA ILE A 1093 -10.19 2.25 13.95
C ILE A 1093 -9.16 2.42 15.06
N GLY A 1094 -8.89 3.67 15.39
CA GLY A 1094 -7.89 4.11 16.36
C GLY A 1094 -8.38 4.25 17.78
N TYR A 1095 -9.64 3.90 18.05
CA TYR A 1095 -10.25 4.14 19.36
C TYR A 1095 -9.81 3.14 20.43
N GLN A 1096 -9.16 2.03 20.03
CA GLN A 1096 -8.59 0.99 20.90
C GLN A 1096 -9.49 0.67 22.10
N GLN A 1097 -10.77 0.40 21.81
CA GLN A 1097 -11.75 0.11 22.85
C GLN A 1097 -11.47 -1.27 23.47
N PRO A 1098 -11.79 -1.48 24.76
CA PRO A 1098 -11.68 -2.80 25.38
C PRO A 1098 -12.46 -3.88 24.61
N TYR A 1099 -11.85 -5.06 24.47
CA TYR A 1099 -12.43 -6.21 23.77
C TYR A 1099 -12.89 -5.92 22.34
N TRP A 1100 -12.25 -4.98 21.64
CA TRP A 1100 -12.52 -4.78 20.22
C TRP A 1100 -11.92 -5.94 19.41
N MET A 1101 -12.57 -6.32 18.31
CA MET A 1101 -12.09 -7.45 17.49
C MET A 1101 -10.90 -7.06 16.61
N ASN A 1102 -10.11 -8.06 16.19
CA ASN A 1102 -9.07 -7.90 15.18
C ASN A 1102 -9.62 -8.01 13.75
N GLU A 1103 -8.84 -7.57 12.76
CA GLU A 1103 -9.24 -7.64 11.34
C GLU A 1103 -9.37 -9.10 10.83
N GLY A 1104 -8.61 -10.04 11.39
CA GLY A 1104 -8.69 -11.46 11.03
C GLY A 1104 -10.08 -12.10 11.28
N SER A 1105 -10.88 -11.53 12.20
CA SER A 1105 -12.21 -12.04 12.55
C SER A 1105 -13.36 -11.32 11.82
N ILE A 1106 -13.04 -10.46 10.85
CA ILE A 1106 -14.02 -9.53 10.28
C ILE A 1106 -15.15 -10.19 9.50
N PHE A 1107 -14.84 -11.26 8.77
CA PHE A 1107 -15.85 -12.00 8.02
C PHE A 1107 -16.85 -12.65 8.97
N GLU A 1108 -16.35 -13.36 9.98
CA GLU A 1108 -17.18 -14.06 10.96
C GLU A 1108 -18.03 -13.10 11.79
N LEU A 1109 -17.45 -12.02 12.31
CA LEU A 1109 -18.12 -11.19 13.31
C LEU A 1109 -18.94 -10.04 12.72
N VAL A 1110 -18.65 -9.62 11.47
CA VAL A 1110 -19.28 -8.45 10.85
C VAL A 1110 -19.90 -8.77 9.49
N ILE A 1111 -19.10 -9.19 8.51
CA ILE A 1111 -19.56 -9.24 7.11
C ILE A 1111 -20.57 -10.38 6.90
N ASP A 1112 -20.19 -11.63 7.20
CA ASP A 1112 -21.07 -12.79 6.98
C ASP A 1112 -22.20 -12.85 7.99
N LYS A 1113 -21.95 -12.37 9.22
CA LYS A 1113 -22.94 -12.44 10.29
C LYS A 1113 -24.07 -11.44 10.12
N TYR A 1114 -23.79 -10.25 9.59
CA TYR A 1114 -24.76 -9.16 9.45
C TYR A 1114 -24.83 -8.60 8.03
N MET A 1115 -23.75 -8.02 7.50
CA MET A 1115 -23.83 -7.19 6.29
C MET A 1115 -24.31 -7.96 5.06
N ARG A 1116 -23.74 -9.14 4.79
CA ARG A 1116 -24.17 -10.00 3.66
C ARG A 1116 -25.58 -10.56 3.81
N LYS A 1117 -26.20 -10.51 5.00
CA LYS A 1117 -27.55 -11.04 5.21
C LYS A 1117 -28.64 -10.01 4.93
N GLN A 1118 -28.36 -8.72 5.09
CA GLN A 1118 -29.41 -7.71 5.05
C GLN A 1118 -28.96 -6.32 4.58
N ALA A 1119 -27.67 -5.99 4.62
CA ALA A 1119 -27.25 -4.61 4.39
C ALA A 1119 -27.50 -4.18 2.94
N THR A 1120 -28.05 -2.98 2.76
CA THR A 1120 -28.31 -2.35 1.46
C THR A 1120 -27.62 -0.98 1.40
N ILE A 1121 -26.85 -0.71 0.34
CA ILE A 1121 -26.15 0.58 0.22
C ILE A 1121 -27.09 1.73 -0.15
N VAL A 1122 -28.02 1.53 -1.08
CA VAL A 1122 -29.02 2.56 -1.43
C VAL A 1122 -30.41 1.95 -1.61
N THR A 1123 -31.38 2.43 -0.84
CA THR A 1123 -32.80 2.08 -0.99
C THR A 1123 -33.61 3.28 -1.46
N VAL A 1124 -34.50 3.07 -2.45
CA VAL A 1124 -35.30 4.13 -3.08
C VAL A 1124 -36.79 3.78 -3.08
N ASP A 1125 -37.59 4.66 -2.49
CA ASP A 1125 -39.04 4.56 -2.31
C ASP A 1125 -39.77 5.82 -2.82
N GLY A 1126 -39.84 5.95 -4.14
CA GLY A 1126 -40.62 6.96 -4.86
C GLY A 1126 -39.85 8.24 -5.23
N ALA A 1127 -38.51 8.20 -5.29
CA ALA A 1127 -37.70 9.35 -5.70
C ALA A 1127 -37.85 9.64 -7.21
N THR A 1128 -37.69 10.90 -7.62
CA THR A 1128 -37.72 11.29 -9.05
C THR A 1128 -36.48 12.11 -9.41
N GLY A 1129 -35.77 11.72 -10.46
CA GLY A 1129 -34.53 12.38 -10.89
C GLY A 1129 -33.41 12.26 -9.84
N LEU A 1130 -33.30 11.10 -9.20
CA LEU A 1130 -32.20 10.78 -8.30
C LEU A 1130 -30.96 10.41 -9.13
N THR A 1131 -29.82 11.02 -8.83
CA THR A 1131 -28.54 10.65 -9.47
C THR A 1131 -27.61 9.97 -8.47
N LEU A 1132 -27.10 8.80 -8.83
CA LEU A 1132 -26.01 8.10 -8.15
C LEU A 1132 -24.76 8.21 -9.02
N PHE A 1133 -23.62 8.53 -8.40
CA PHE A 1133 -22.34 8.65 -9.10
C PHE A 1133 -21.21 8.16 -8.21
N ASN A 1134 -20.40 7.20 -8.67
CA ASN A 1134 -19.29 6.63 -7.92
C ASN A 1134 -19.75 6.00 -6.58
N VAL A 1135 -20.56 4.95 -6.63
CA VAL A 1135 -21.09 4.26 -5.43
C VAL A 1135 -20.59 2.82 -5.41
N PHE A 1136 -19.96 2.42 -4.30
CA PHE A 1136 -19.37 1.09 -4.15
C PHE A 1136 -19.68 0.46 -2.79
N ALA A 1137 -20.02 -0.83 -2.81
CA ALA A 1137 -20.30 -1.64 -1.62
C ALA A 1137 -19.50 -2.95 -1.61
N TYR A 1138 -18.81 -3.23 -0.51
CA TYR A 1138 -18.13 -4.50 -0.25
C TYR A 1138 -18.81 -5.27 0.89
N GLY A 1139 -19.22 -6.51 0.64
CA GLY A 1139 -19.77 -7.40 1.68
C GLY A 1139 -21.22 -7.12 2.05
N PHE A 1140 -22.02 -6.54 1.15
CA PHE A 1140 -23.42 -6.19 1.36
C PHE A 1140 -24.38 -7.31 0.91
N HIS A 1141 -25.65 -7.25 1.29
CA HIS A 1141 -26.67 -8.09 0.64
C HIS A 1141 -27.08 -7.49 -0.71
N ASP A 1142 -27.44 -6.21 -0.75
CA ASP A 1142 -27.86 -5.54 -1.99
C ASP A 1142 -27.09 -4.23 -2.25
N GLY A 1143 -26.90 -3.93 -3.53
CA GLY A 1143 -26.43 -2.66 -4.04
C GLY A 1143 -27.52 -1.58 -4.01
N LEU A 1144 -28.08 -1.28 -5.19
CA LEU A 1144 -29.18 -0.35 -5.38
C LEU A 1144 -30.52 -1.10 -5.39
N VAL A 1145 -31.41 -0.79 -4.44
CA VAL A 1145 -32.78 -1.31 -4.39
C VAL A 1145 -33.77 -0.18 -4.68
N VAL A 1146 -34.52 -0.30 -5.77
CA VAL A 1146 -35.56 0.65 -6.19
C VAL A 1146 -36.92 -0.04 -6.13
N ASN A 1147 -37.70 0.26 -5.10
CA ASN A 1147 -39.06 -0.24 -5.00
C ASN A 1147 -40.03 0.55 -5.92
N ASP A 1148 -39.81 1.85 -6.01
CA ASP A 1148 -40.47 2.78 -6.95
C ASP A 1148 -39.55 4.00 -7.16
N GLY A 1149 -39.47 4.56 -8.36
CA GLY A 1149 -38.75 5.83 -8.59
C GLY A 1149 -38.07 5.96 -9.93
N GLN A 1150 -37.33 7.06 -10.11
CA GLN A 1150 -36.49 7.35 -11.26
C GLN A 1150 -35.04 7.59 -10.82
N VAL A 1151 -34.12 6.74 -11.28
CA VAL A 1151 -32.72 6.72 -10.83
C VAL A 1151 -31.76 6.59 -12.01
N ASP A 1152 -30.84 7.55 -12.12
CA ASP A 1152 -29.70 7.48 -13.03
C ASP A 1152 -28.44 7.15 -12.21
N ALA A 1153 -27.84 5.99 -12.42
CA ALA A 1153 -26.63 5.55 -11.74
C ALA A 1153 -25.43 5.52 -12.68
N PHE A 1154 -24.30 6.02 -12.20
CA PHE A 1154 -23.04 6.08 -12.95
C PHE A 1154 -21.91 5.53 -12.06
N ASN A 1155 -21.11 4.61 -12.59
CA ASN A 1155 -20.02 3.95 -11.85
C ASN A 1155 -20.55 3.32 -10.53
N LEU A 1156 -21.35 2.26 -10.67
CA LEU A 1156 -21.92 1.50 -9.55
C LEU A 1156 -21.17 0.18 -9.40
N GLY A 1157 -20.71 -0.15 -8.20
CA GLY A 1157 -19.99 -1.39 -7.95
C GLY A 1157 -20.46 -2.14 -6.72
N THR A 1158 -20.49 -3.47 -6.82
CA THR A 1158 -20.70 -4.36 -5.67
C THR A 1158 -19.72 -5.52 -5.70
N ASP A 1159 -19.02 -5.72 -4.60
CA ASP A 1159 -18.15 -6.85 -4.40
C ASP A 1159 -18.63 -7.68 -3.19
N ASN A 1160 -18.44 -9.00 -3.29
CA ASN A 1160 -18.66 -9.92 -2.20
C ASN A 1160 -20.09 -9.88 -1.62
N LEU A 1161 -21.10 -9.82 -2.51
CA LEU A 1161 -22.51 -9.85 -2.15
C LEU A 1161 -22.91 -11.12 -1.39
N GLY A 1162 -23.93 -11.00 -0.54
CA GLY A 1162 -24.62 -12.12 0.10
C GLY A 1162 -25.33 -13.04 -0.88
N THR A 1163 -25.74 -14.22 -0.38
CA THR A 1163 -26.58 -15.15 -1.14
C THR A 1163 -27.86 -14.46 -1.59
N ASP A 1164 -28.24 -14.64 -2.86
CA ASP A 1164 -29.41 -14.02 -3.50
C ASP A 1164 -29.42 -12.48 -3.55
N GLY A 1165 -28.26 -11.85 -3.31
CA GLY A 1165 -28.06 -10.41 -3.41
C GLY A 1165 -27.98 -9.90 -4.85
N TYR A 1166 -28.41 -8.64 -5.06
CA TYR A 1166 -28.39 -7.97 -6.36
C TYR A 1166 -27.54 -6.71 -6.36
N THR A 1167 -26.82 -6.43 -7.46
CA THR A 1167 -26.23 -5.10 -7.67
C THR A 1167 -27.31 -4.05 -7.90
N VAL A 1168 -28.31 -4.36 -8.73
CA VAL A 1168 -29.46 -3.48 -8.97
C VAL A 1168 -30.78 -4.28 -8.94
N LYS A 1169 -31.63 -4.00 -7.96
CA LYS A 1169 -32.95 -4.60 -7.84
C LYS A 1169 -34.02 -3.56 -8.07
N VAL A 1170 -34.86 -3.75 -9.10
CA VAL A 1170 -35.96 -2.83 -9.42
C VAL A 1170 -37.28 -3.57 -9.34
N VAL A 1171 -38.20 -3.08 -8.50
CA VAL A 1171 -39.58 -3.60 -8.47
C VAL A 1171 -40.41 -2.87 -9.52
N LYS A 1172 -40.33 -1.54 -9.51
CA LYS A 1172 -40.97 -0.65 -10.47
C LYS A 1172 -40.17 0.65 -10.55
N GLY A 1173 -40.15 1.28 -11.70
CA GLY A 1173 -39.50 2.58 -11.88
C GLY A 1173 -38.86 2.72 -13.24
N ASP A 1174 -38.14 3.83 -13.40
CA ASP A 1174 -37.27 4.11 -14.54
C ASP A 1174 -35.84 4.16 -14.01
N VAL A 1175 -35.08 3.09 -14.25
CA VAL A 1175 -33.74 2.93 -13.68
C VAL A 1175 -32.76 2.66 -14.81
N GLU A 1176 -31.72 3.49 -14.86
CA GLU A 1176 -30.62 3.37 -15.80
C GLU A 1176 -29.30 3.35 -15.02
N ALA A 1177 -28.40 2.40 -15.34
CA ALA A 1177 -27.08 2.34 -14.74
C ALA A 1177 -25.98 2.19 -15.80
N THR A 1178 -24.97 3.04 -15.75
CA THR A 1178 -23.81 3.03 -16.67
C THR A 1178 -22.53 2.72 -15.92
N ASN A 1179 -21.69 1.84 -16.50
CA ASN A 1179 -20.46 1.34 -15.88
C ASN A 1179 -20.75 0.63 -14.55
N LEU A 1180 -21.40 -0.54 -14.64
CA LEU A 1180 -21.68 -1.39 -13.48
C LEU A 1180 -20.59 -2.44 -13.33
N ALA A 1181 -20.04 -2.63 -12.14
CA ALA A 1181 -19.07 -3.67 -11.82
C ALA A 1181 -19.59 -4.63 -10.74
N ARG A 1182 -19.56 -5.95 -11.00
CA ARG A 1182 -20.02 -6.96 -10.03
C ARG A 1182 -19.19 -8.25 -10.04
N TYR A 1183 -18.70 -8.62 -8.86
CA TYR A 1183 -17.89 -9.83 -8.64
C TYR A 1183 -18.75 -11.11 -8.52
N ASN A 1184 -19.71 -11.12 -7.59
CA ASN A 1184 -20.63 -12.25 -7.33
C ASN A 1184 -22.07 -11.74 -7.11
N GLY A 1185 -23.02 -12.66 -6.92
CA GLY A 1185 -24.45 -12.33 -6.85
C GLY A 1185 -25.05 -12.10 -8.24
N ALA A 1186 -26.27 -11.56 -8.30
CA ALA A 1186 -26.96 -11.25 -9.55
C ALA A 1186 -26.75 -9.78 -9.94
N THR A 1187 -26.51 -9.53 -11.24
CA THR A 1187 -26.34 -8.15 -11.72
C THR A 1187 -27.61 -7.35 -11.54
N SER A 1188 -28.75 -7.87 -12.01
CA SER A 1188 -30.02 -7.17 -11.82
C SER A 1188 -31.28 -8.02 -11.88
N THR A 1189 -32.39 -7.43 -11.44
CA THR A 1189 -33.76 -7.94 -11.64
C THR A 1189 -34.74 -6.79 -11.86
N GLY A 1190 -35.81 -7.04 -12.61
CA GLY A 1190 -36.86 -6.07 -12.94
C GLY A 1190 -36.52 -5.11 -14.09
N PRO A 1191 -37.28 -4.03 -14.27
CA PRO A 1191 -37.17 -3.12 -15.42
C PRO A 1191 -36.01 -2.14 -15.25
N VAL A 1192 -34.80 -2.56 -15.63
CA VAL A 1192 -33.59 -1.73 -15.59
C VAL A 1192 -32.84 -1.77 -16.92
N THR A 1193 -32.35 -0.62 -17.34
CA THR A 1193 -31.42 -0.48 -18.47
C THR A 1193 -30.00 -0.38 -17.94
N LEU A 1194 -29.13 -1.31 -18.35
CA LEU A 1194 -27.72 -1.33 -17.98
C LEU A 1194 -26.85 -1.06 -19.20
N HIS A 1195 -25.89 -0.16 -19.04
CA HIS A 1195 -24.85 0.11 -20.02
C HIS A 1195 -23.50 -0.30 -19.47
N ASN A 1196 -22.69 -0.96 -20.30
CA ASN A 1196 -21.29 -1.21 -20.00
C ASN A 1196 -21.09 -2.07 -18.73
N VAL A 1197 -21.77 -3.21 -18.67
CA VAL A 1197 -21.72 -4.15 -17.55
C VAL A 1197 -20.37 -4.88 -17.51
N MET A 1198 -19.68 -4.89 -16.38
CA MET A 1198 -18.44 -5.65 -16.12
C MET A 1198 -18.72 -6.72 -15.07
N VAL A 1199 -18.64 -7.99 -15.47
CA VAL A 1199 -18.97 -9.14 -14.62
C VAL A 1199 -18.03 -10.30 -14.89
N ILE A 1200 -17.72 -11.06 -13.84
CA ILE A 1200 -16.87 -12.25 -13.92
C ILE A 1200 -17.54 -13.48 -13.29
N ASN A 1201 -17.06 -14.68 -13.62
CA ASN A 1201 -17.53 -15.95 -13.05
C ASN A 1201 -19.05 -16.20 -13.18
N VAL A 1202 -19.65 -15.73 -14.28
CA VAL A 1202 -21.09 -15.93 -14.56
C VAL A 1202 -21.29 -16.73 -15.84
N VAL A 1203 -22.33 -17.56 -15.85
CA VAL A 1203 -22.75 -18.29 -17.05
C VAL A 1203 -23.44 -17.29 -17.98
N GLN A 1204 -23.00 -17.24 -19.23
CA GLN A 1204 -23.55 -16.39 -20.27
C GLN A 1204 -24.02 -17.24 -21.45
N HIS A 1205 -25.04 -16.76 -22.16
CA HIS A 1205 -25.57 -17.40 -23.35
C HIS A 1205 -25.70 -16.42 -24.51
N ALA A 1206 -25.49 -16.93 -25.71
CA ALA A 1206 -25.66 -16.19 -26.94
C ALA A 1206 -27.16 -16.09 -27.28
N VAL A 1207 -27.65 -14.87 -27.52
CA VAL A 1207 -29.02 -14.64 -27.99
C VAL A 1207 -28.97 -13.81 -29.26
N SER A 1208 -29.59 -14.31 -30.32
CA SER A 1208 -29.70 -13.61 -31.60
C SER A 1208 -31.12 -13.71 -32.16
N ALA A 1209 -31.46 -12.78 -33.05
CA ALA A 1209 -32.73 -12.77 -33.76
C ALA A 1209 -32.51 -12.61 -35.27
N GLN A 1210 -33.33 -13.29 -36.07
CA GLN A 1210 -33.31 -13.24 -37.53
C GLN A 1210 -34.73 -13.11 -38.10
N ALA A 1211 -34.84 -12.61 -39.34
CA ALA A 1211 -36.11 -12.48 -40.05
C ALA A 1211 -36.24 -13.54 -41.15
N ASP A 1212 -37.41 -14.17 -41.22
CA ASP A 1212 -37.85 -15.03 -42.34
C ASP A 1212 -39.00 -14.30 -43.06
N GLY A 1213 -38.72 -13.75 -44.24
CA GLY A 1213 -39.60 -12.82 -44.96
C GLY A 1213 -39.11 -11.36 -44.90
N ASN A 1214 -39.97 -10.41 -45.28
CA ASN A 1214 -39.57 -9.00 -45.43
C ASN A 1214 -39.95 -8.17 -44.18
N GLY A 1215 -38.98 -7.98 -43.28
CA GLY A 1215 -39.12 -7.25 -42.03
C GLY A 1215 -37.79 -7.04 -41.31
N THR A 1216 -37.81 -6.37 -40.17
CA THR A 1216 -36.63 -6.11 -39.34
C THR A 1216 -36.82 -6.65 -37.93
N VAL A 1217 -35.72 -7.07 -37.31
CA VAL A 1217 -35.71 -7.60 -35.94
C VAL A 1217 -34.67 -6.89 -35.09
N LYS A 1218 -34.91 -6.81 -33.78
CA LYS A 1218 -33.95 -6.31 -32.79
C LYS A 1218 -34.02 -7.17 -31.53
N VAL A 1219 -32.87 -7.33 -30.88
CA VAL A 1219 -32.76 -7.85 -29.53
C VAL A 1219 -32.48 -6.67 -28.61
N LEU A 1220 -33.21 -6.56 -27.50
CA LEU A 1220 -33.11 -5.51 -26.50
C LEU A 1220 -32.89 -6.18 -25.14
N GLY A 1221 -31.84 -5.81 -24.43
CA GLY A 1221 -31.54 -6.36 -23.12
C GLY A 1221 -30.16 -5.90 -22.63
N ASN A 1222 -29.83 -6.29 -21.41
CA ASN A 1222 -28.57 -5.93 -20.77
C ASN A 1222 -27.47 -6.91 -21.20
N GLU A 1223 -26.72 -6.54 -22.23
CA GLU A 1223 -25.61 -7.33 -22.76
C GLU A 1223 -24.39 -7.27 -21.84
N SER A 1224 -23.79 -8.43 -21.58
CA SER A 1224 -22.48 -8.53 -20.93
C SER A 1224 -21.35 -8.40 -21.96
N GLU A 1225 -21.54 -8.94 -23.16
CA GLU A 1225 -20.71 -8.75 -24.36
C GLU A 1225 -21.65 -8.70 -25.58
N PRO A 1226 -21.17 -8.30 -26.78
CA PRO A 1226 -22.05 -8.20 -27.95
C PRO A 1226 -22.81 -9.51 -28.24
N GLY A 1227 -24.14 -9.47 -28.15
CA GLY A 1227 -25.01 -10.63 -28.35
C GLY A 1227 -25.00 -11.68 -27.23
N THR A 1228 -24.33 -11.43 -26.11
CA THR A 1228 -24.29 -12.35 -24.96
C THR A 1228 -24.95 -11.74 -23.72
N TYR A 1229 -25.63 -12.61 -22.97
CA TYR A 1229 -26.46 -12.21 -21.84
C TYR A 1229 -26.25 -13.18 -20.68
N GLU A 1230 -26.28 -12.67 -19.45
CA GLU A 1230 -26.20 -13.49 -18.24
C GLU A 1230 -27.40 -14.44 -18.12
N VAL A 1231 -27.17 -15.66 -17.60
CA VAL A 1231 -28.26 -16.55 -17.19
C VAL A 1231 -29.16 -15.83 -16.18
N GLY A 1232 -30.47 -15.91 -16.40
CA GLY A 1232 -31.46 -15.24 -15.56
C GLY A 1232 -31.79 -13.81 -16.00
N ALA A 1233 -31.00 -13.19 -16.87
CA ALA A 1233 -31.31 -11.88 -17.43
C ALA A 1233 -32.60 -11.93 -18.28
N GLN A 1234 -33.33 -10.81 -18.32
CA GLN A 1234 -34.48 -10.66 -19.22
C GLN A 1234 -34.06 -9.99 -20.53
N VAL A 1235 -34.44 -10.61 -21.65
CA VAL A 1235 -34.19 -10.13 -23.01
C VAL A 1235 -35.51 -10.01 -23.76
N THR A 1236 -35.66 -8.94 -24.54
CA THR A 1236 -36.83 -8.66 -25.36
C THR A 1236 -36.45 -8.65 -26.83
N VAL A 1237 -37.11 -9.47 -27.65
CA VAL A 1237 -37.02 -9.37 -29.11
C VAL A 1237 -38.18 -8.55 -29.66
N THR A 1238 -37.91 -7.74 -30.68
CA THR A 1238 -38.94 -6.93 -31.37
C THR A 1238 -38.85 -7.12 -32.87
N ALA A 1239 -39.99 -7.32 -33.52
CA ALA A 1239 -40.12 -7.47 -34.96
C ALA A 1239 -40.95 -6.31 -35.52
N ALA A 1240 -40.50 -5.73 -36.64
CA ALA A 1240 -41.22 -4.70 -37.37
C ALA A 1240 -41.35 -5.12 -38.86
N PRO A 1241 -42.58 -5.35 -39.37
CA PRO A 1241 -42.78 -5.76 -40.75
C PRO A 1241 -42.46 -4.63 -41.75
N ALA A 1242 -42.09 -4.98 -42.98
CA ALA A 1242 -42.08 -4.05 -44.10
C ALA A 1242 -43.52 -3.62 -44.48
N SER A 1243 -43.66 -2.57 -45.32
CA SER A 1243 -44.96 -1.97 -45.64
C SER A 1243 -46.04 -2.93 -46.15
N ASP A 1244 -45.62 -4.02 -46.81
CA ASP A 1244 -46.52 -4.96 -47.49
C ASP A 1244 -46.55 -6.33 -46.78
N ASN A 1245 -46.09 -6.39 -45.53
CA ASN A 1245 -45.96 -7.63 -44.76
C ASN A 1245 -46.65 -7.50 -43.40
N VAL A 1246 -47.05 -8.63 -42.83
CA VAL A 1246 -47.51 -8.74 -41.45
C VAL A 1246 -46.60 -9.69 -40.66
N PHE A 1247 -46.32 -9.32 -39.41
CA PHE A 1247 -45.62 -10.20 -38.48
C PHE A 1247 -46.56 -11.32 -38.03
N GLN A 1248 -46.10 -12.57 -38.13
CA GLN A 1248 -46.89 -13.75 -37.75
C GLN A 1248 -46.54 -14.25 -36.34
N ASN A 1249 -45.29 -14.62 -36.12
CA ASN A 1249 -44.83 -15.20 -34.85
C ASN A 1249 -43.28 -15.20 -34.74
N TRP A 1250 -42.82 -15.46 -33.52
CA TRP A 1250 -41.46 -15.81 -33.18
C TRP A 1250 -41.33 -17.33 -33.01
N THR A 1251 -40.28 -17.93 -33.56
CA THR A 1251 -39.92 -19.33 -33.32
C THR A 1251 -38.52 -19.51 -32.75
N VAL A 1252 -38.33 -20.58 -31.97
CA VAL A 1252 -37.02 -21.10 -31.53
C VAL A 1252 -36.99 -22.59 -31.86
N ASN A 1253 -35.96 -23.04 -32.58
CA ASN A 1253 -35.86 -24.43 -33.07
C ASN A 1253 -37.11 -24.91 -33.83
N GLY A 1254 -37.81 -24.00 -34.51
CA GLY A 1254 -39.04 -24.28 -35.26
C GLY A 1254 -40.34 -24.29 -34.44
N GLU A 1255 -40.27 -24.15 -33.11
CA GLU A 1255 -41.46 -24.06 -32.25
C GLU A 1255 -41.86 -22.60 -32.00
N VAL A 1256 -43.16 -22.31 -32.06
CA VAL A 1256 -43.70 -20.97 -31.82
C VAL A 1256 -43.59 -20.61 -30.33
N VAL A 1257 -42.81 -19.57 -30.02
CA VAL A 1257 -42.63 -19.07 -28.63
C VAL A 1257 -43.48 -17.83 -28.33
N SER A 1258 -43.90 -17.08 -29.35
CA SER A 1258 -44.78 -15.91 -29.18
C SER A 1258 -45.44 -15.51 -30.50
N THR A 1259 -46.69 -15.02 -30.45
CA THR A 1259 -47.38 -14.35 -31.57
C THR A 1259 -47.38 -12.83 -31.42
N SER A 1260 -46.78 -12.29 -30.36
CA SER A 1260 -46.61 -10.85 -30.17
C SER A 1260 -45.33 -10.39 -30.86
N ALA A 1261 -45.40 -9.27 -31.60
CA ALA A 1261 -44.24 -8.67 -32.26
C ALA A 1261 -43.14 -8.27 -31.26
N SER A 1262 -43.49 -8.05 -29.99
CA SER A 1262 -42.56 -7.88 -28.87
C SER A 1262 -42.69 -9.05 -27.89
N TYR A 1263 -41.57 -9.71 -27.60
CA TYR A 1263 -41.53 -10.89 -26.73
C TYR A 1263 -40.34 -10.82 -25.77
N THR A 1264 -40.63 -10.85 -24.47
CA THR A 1264 -39.62 -10.85 -23.39
C THR A 1264 -39.53 -12.23 -22.75
N PHE A 1265 -38.31 -12.72 -22.52
CA PHE A 1265 -38.04 -14.02 -21.91
C PHE A 1265 -36.78 -13.98 -21.05
N THR A 1266 -36.62 -14.99 -20.19
CA THR A 1266 -35.42 -15.18 -19.35
C THR A 1266 -34.39 -16.03 -20.09
N VAL A 1267 -33.14 -15.59 -20.09
CA VAL A 1267 -32.02 -16.31 -20.72
C VAL A 1267 -31.63 -17.53 -19.89
N THR A 1268 -31.73 -18.71 -20.48
CA THR A 1268 -31.37 -20.00 -19.82
C THR A 1268 -30.45 -20.89 -20.66
N ALA A 1269 -30.28 -20.57 -21.94
CA ALA A 1269 -29.48 -21.31 -22.91
C ALA A 1269 -29.23 -20.42 -24.14
N ASP A 1270 -28.34 -20.85 -25.04
CA ASP A 1270 -28.14 -20.18 -26.32
C ASP A 1270 -29.40 -20.29 -27.19
N GLN A 1271 -29.82 -19.18 -27.81
CA GLN A 1271 -31.07 -19.13 -28.57
C GLN A 1271 -30.95 -18.28 -29.84
N VAL A 1272 -31.57 -18.77 -30.92
CA VAL A 1272 -31.79 -18.02 -32.17
C VAL A 1272 -33.29 -17.89 -32.37
N LEU A 1273 -33.81 -16.67 -32.32
CA LEU A 1273 -35.23 -16.37 -32.50
C LEU A 1273 -35.49 -15.97 -33.96
N THR A 1274 -36.42 -16.66 -34.64
CA THR A 1274 -36.81 -16.31 -36.01
C THR A 1274 -38.16 -15.62 -36.02
N ALA A 1275 -38.21 -14.38 -36.52
CA ALA A 1275 -39.46 -13.66 -36.78
C ALA A 1275 -39.97 -14.02 -38.17
N HIS A 1276 -41.17 -14.58 -38.27
CA HIS A 1276 -41.79 -14.91 -39.54
C HIS A 1276 -42.70 -13.78 -40.02
N PHE A 1277 -42.51 -13.37 -41.26
CA PHE A 1277 -43.30 -12.35 -41.95
C PHE A 1277 -43.97 -12.95 -43.19
N THR A 1278 -45.21 -12.56 -43.44
CA THR A 1278 -45.93 -12.94 -44.66
C THR A 1278 -46.42 -11.71 -45.37
N THR A 1279 -46.37 -11.71 -46.70
CA THR A 1279 -47.10 -10.74 -47.52
C THR A 1279 -48.59 -10.77 -47.21
N GLU A 1280 -49.21 -9.59 -47.12
CA GLU A 1280 -50.68 -9.46 -47.04
C GLU A 1280 -51.40 -10.02 -48.26
#